data_AF-Q4ZG55-F1
#
_entry.id   AF-Q4ZG55-F1
#
_cell.length_a   1.000
_cell.length_b   1.000
_cell.length_c   1.000
_cell.angle_alpha   90.00
_cell.angle_beta   90.00
_cell.angle_gamma   90.00
#
_symmetry.space_group_name_H-M   'P 1'
#
loop_
_entity.id
_entity.type
_entity.pdbx_description
1 polymer ?
#
loop_
_entity_poly.entity_id
_entity_poly.type
_entity_poly.pdbx_seq_one_letter_code
_entity_poly.pdbx_strand_id
1 'polypeptide(L)'
;MGNSYAGQLKTTRFEEVLHNSIEASLRSNNLVPRPIFSQLYLEAEQQLAALEGGSRVDNEEEEEEGEGGLETNGPPNPFQLHPLPEGCCTTDGFCQAGKDLRLVSISNEPMDVPAGFLLVGVKSPSLPDHLLVCAVDKRFLPDDNGHNALLGFSGNCVGCGKKGFCYFTEFSNHINLKLTTQPKKQKHLKYYLVRNAQGTLTKGPLICWKGSEFRSRQIPASTCSSSLFPALESTAAFPSEPVPGTNPSILMGAQQAGPASDHPSLNAAMGPAVFNGKDSPKCQQLAKNNLLALPRPSALGILSNSGPPKKRHKGWSPESPSAPDGGCPQGGGNRAKYESAGMSCVPQVGLVGPASVTFPVVASGEPVSVPDNLLKICKAKPVIFKGHGNFPYLCGNLNDVVVSPLLYTCYQNSQSVSRAYEQYGASAIQPISEEMQLLLTVYYLVQLAADQVPLMEDLEQIFLRSWRESHLTEIRQYQQAPPQPFPPAPSAAAPVTSAQLPWLASLAASSCNDSVHVIECAYSLAEGLSEMFRLLVEGKLAKTNYVVIICACRSAAIDSCIAVTGKYQARILSESLLTPAEYQKEVNYELVTGKVDSLGAFFSTLCPEGDIDILLDKFHQENQGHISSSLAASSVTKAASLDVSGTPVCTSYNLEPHSIRPFQLAVAQKLLSHVCSIADSSTQNLDLGSFEKVDFLICIPPSEVTYQQTLLHVWHSGVLLELGLKKEHMTKQRVEQYVLKLDTEAQTKFKAFLQNSFQNPHTLFVLIHDHAHWDLVSSTVHNLYSQSDPSVGLVDRLLNCREVKEAPNIVTLHVTSFPYALQTQHTLISPYNEIHWPASCSNGVDLYHENKKYFGLSEFIESTLSGHSLPLLRYDSSFEAMVTALGKRFPRLHSAVIRTFVLVQHYAAALMAVSGLPQMKNYTSVETLEITQNLLNSPKQCPCGHGLMVLLRVPCSPLAVVAYERLAHVRARLALEEHFEIILGSPSSGVTVGKHFVKQLRMWQKIEDVEWRPQTYLELEGLPCILIFSGMDPHGESLPRSLRYCDLRLINSSCLVRTALEQELGLAAYFVSNEVPLEKGARNEALESDAEKLSSTDNEDEELGTEGSTSEKRSPMKRERSRSHDSASSSLSSKASGSALGGESSAQPTALPQGEHARSPQPRGPAEEGRAPGEKQRPRASQGPPSAISRHSPGPTPQPDCSLRTGQRSVQVSVTSSCSQLSSSSGSSSSSVAPAAGTWVLQASQCSLTKACRQPPIVFLPKLVYDMVVSTDSSGLPKAASLLPSPSVMWASSFRPLLSKTMTSTEQSLYYRQWTVPRPSHMDYGNRAEGRVDGFHPRRLLLSGPPQIGKTGAYLQFLSVLSRMLVRLTEVDVYDEEEININLREESDWHYLQLSDPWPDLELFKKLPFDYIIHDPKYEDASLICSHYQGIKSEDRGMSRKPEDLYVRRQTARMRLSKYAAYNTYHHCEQCHQYMGFHPRYQLYESTLHAFAFSYSMLGEEIQLHFIIPKSKEHHFVFSQPGGQLESMRLPLVTDKSHEYIKSPTFTPTTGRHEHGLFNLYHAMDGASHLHVLVVKEYEMAIYKKYWPNHIMLVLPSIFNSAGVGAAHFLIKELSYHNLELERNRQEELGIKPQDIWPFIVISDDSCVMWNVVDVNSAGERSREFSWSERNVSLKHIMQHIEAAPDIMHYALLGLRKWSSKTRASEVQEPFSRCHVHNFIILNVDLTQNVQYNQNRFLCDDVDFNLRVHSAGLLLCRFNRFSVMKKQIVVGGHRSFHITSKVSDNSAAVVPAQYICAPDSKHTFLAAPAQLLLEKFLQHHSHLFFPLSLKNHDHPVLSVDCYLNLGSQISVCYVSSRPHSLNISCSDLLFSGLLLYLCDSFVGASFLKKFHFLKGATLCVICQDRSSLRQTVVRLELEDEWQFRLRDEFQTANAREDRPLFFLTGRHI
;
A
#
# COMPACT_ATOMS: atom_id res chain seq x y z
N MET A 1 -25.50 1.73 -0.76
CA MET A 1 -25.09 0.91 -1.92
C MET A 1 -23.58 0.76 -1.90
N GLY A 2 -23.09 -0.41 -1.52
CA GLY A 2 -21.69 -0.77 -1.48
C GLY A 2 -21.60 -2.27 -1.20
N ASN A 3 -20.62 -2.97 -1.79
CA ASN A 3 -20.47 -4.43 -1.74
C ASN A 3 -21.65 -5.26 -2.30
N SER A 4 -21.86 -5.18 -3.61
CA SER A 4 -22.33 -6.35 -4.39
C SER A 4 -21.71 -6.34 -5.80
N TYR A 5 -21.65 -7.53 -6.42
CA TYR A 5 -21.08 -7.73 -7.76
C TYR A 5 -22.13 -7.51 -8.86
N ALA A 6 -21.66 -7.32 -10.09
CA ALA A 6 -22.42 -7.07 -11.33
C ALA A 6 -23.00 -5.65 -11.47
N GLY A 7 -22.79 -5.06 -12.64
CA GLY A 7 -23.15 -3.67 -12.97
C GLY A 7 -22.06 -3.02 -13.83
N GLN A 8 -22.31 -2.89 -15.12
CA GLN A 8 -21.38 -2.29 -16.09
C GLN A 8 -22.01 -1.01 -16.66
N LEU A 9 -21.27 0.10 -16.70
CA LEU A 9 -21.48 1.24 -17.62
C LEU A 9 -20.27 2.19 -17.60
N LYS A 10 -20.12 3.01 -18.65
CA LYS A 10 -18.93 3.87 -18.87
C LYS A 10 -18.99 5.11 -17.98
N THR A 11 -17.97 5.33 -17.14
CA THR A 11 -18.01 6.28 -16.02
C THR A 11 -18.24 7.74 -16.43
N THR A 12 -17.57 8.23 -17.46
CA THR A 12 -17.70 9.65 -17.89
C THR A 12 -19.14 10.03 -18.21
N ARG A 13 -19.87 9.22 -18.98
CA ARG A 13 -21.27 9.51 -19.33
C ARG A 13 -22.21 9.39 -18.13
N PHE A 14 -21.88 8.57 -17.13
CA PHE A 14 -22.62 8.52 -15.88
C PHE A 14 -22.35 9.77 -15.02
N GLU A 15 -21.10 10.21 -14.92
CA GLU A 15 -20.71 11.44 -14.19
C GLU A 15 -21.31 12.70 -14.83
N GLU A 16 -21.37 12.78 -16.16
CA GLU A 16 -22.09 13.83 -16.90
C GLU A 16 -23.60 13.77 -16.67
N VAL A 17 -24.24 12.60 -16.80
CA VAL A 17 -25.70 12.47 -16.57
C VAL A 17 -26.04 12.76 -15.11
N LEU A 18 -25.20 12.36 -14.16
CA LEU A 18 -25.40 12.65 -12.73
C LEU A 18 -25.20 14.15 -12.44
N HIS A 19 -24.18 14.80 -12.99
CA HIS A 19 -24.01 16.26 -12.87
C HIS A 19 -25.20 17.01 -13.48
N ASN A 20 -25.57 16.69 -14.73
CA ASN A 20 -26.71 17.33 -15.39
C ASN A 20 -28.03 17.07 -14.65
N SER A 21 -28.24 15.88 -14.08
CA SER A 21 -29.43 15.55 -13.28
C SER A 21 -29.47 16.29 -11.94
N ILE A 22 -28.33 16.43 -11.27
CA ILE A 22 -28.19 17.22 -10.03
C ILE A 22 -28.36 18.72 -10.33
N GLU A 23 -27.74 19.24 -11.39
CA GLU A 23 -27.83 20.63 -11.82
C GLU A 23 -29.26 21.00 -12.27
N ALA A 24 -29.95 20.11 -12.99
CA ALA A 24 -31.37 20.26 -13.32
C ALA A 24 -32.28 20.18 -12.09
N SER A 25 -31.95 19.33 -11.12
CA SER A 25 -32.69 19.23 -9.84
C SER A 25 -32.49 20.47 -8.97
N LEU A 26 -31.28 21.03 -8.93
CA LEU A 26 -30.94 22.27 -8.21
C LEU A 26 -31.49 23.54 -8.91
N ARG A 27 -31.81 23.47 -10.21
CA ARG A 27 -32.51 24.52 -10.97
C ARG A 27 -34.02 24.29 -11.12
N SER A 28 -34.57 23.22 -10.54
CA SER A 28 -35.99 22.89 -10.60
C SER A 28 -36.79 23.63 -9.52
N ASN A 29 -37.70 24.52 -9.93
CA ASN A 29 -38.64 25.21 -9.04
C ASN A 29 -39.80 24.33 -8.54
N ASN A 30 -39.79 23.01 -8.76
CA ASN A 30 -40.80 22.09 -8.25
C ASN A 30 -40.45 21.58 -6.84
N LEU A 31 -41.44 21.57 -5.95
CA LEU A 31 -41.31 21.23 -4.52
C LEU A 31 -40.85 19.79 -4.21
N VAL A 32 -40.82 18.89 -5.19
CA VAL A 32 -40.25 17.54 -5.06
C VAL A 32 -39.52 17.17 -6.37
N PRO A 33 -38.19 16.94 -6.37
CA PRO A 33 -37.47 16.43 -7.53
C PRO A 33 -37.79 14.93 -7.76
N ARG A 34 -37.81 14.48 -9.02
CA ARG A 34 -38.06 13.07 -9.36
C ARG A 34 -36.84 12.17 -9.05
N PRO A 35 -37.02 10.89 -8.70
CA PRO A 35 -35.91 9.98 -8.42
C PRO A 35 -35.01 9.74 -9.65
N ILE A 36 -33.69 9.84 -9.44
CA ILE A 36 -32.63 9.77 -10.47
C ILE A 36 -32.64 8.46 -11.28
N PHE A 37 -33.22 7.37 -10.75
CA PHE A 37 -33.15 6.04 -11.35
C PHE A 37 -34.12 5.77 -12.50
N SER A 38 -35.11 6.64 -12.77
CA SER A 38 -36.17 6.35 -13.75
C SER A 38 -35.81 6.65 -15.22
N GLN A 39 -34.52 6.74 -15.57
CA GLN A 39 -34.04 7.06 -16.94
C GLN A 39 -32.89 6.15 -17.43
N LEU A 40 -32.59 5.04 -16.73
CA LEU A 40 -31.36 4.25 -16.96
C LEU A 40 -31.57 2.79 -17.38
N TYR A 41 -32.76 2.42 -17.87
CA TYR A 41 -33.02 1.13 -18.51
C TYR A 41 -33.92 1.29 -19.75
N LEU A 42 -33.65 0.47 -20.77
CA LEU A 42 -34.09 0.63 -22.17
C LEU A 42 -33.36 1.83 -22.85
N GLU A 43 -32.88 1.75 -24.10
CA GLU A 43 -33.04 0.74 -25.15
C GLU A 43 -31.69 0.12 -25.58
N ALA A 44 -31.72 -0.91 -26.43
CA ALA A 44 -30.53 -1.60 -26.96
C ALA A 44 -30.46 -1.51 -28.50
N GLU A 45 -29.26 -1.62 -29.06
CA GLU A 45 -28.98 -1.44 -30.50
C GLU A 45 -29.64 -2.50 -31.39
N GLN A 46 -30.11 -2.09 -32.57
CA GLN A 46 -30.35 -2.97 -33.72
C GLN A 46 -29.71 -2.34 -34.98
N GLN A 47 -29.05 -3.14 -35.81
CA GLN A 47 -28.07 -2.64 -36.78
C GLN A 47 -28.52 -2.75 -38.25
N LEU A 48 -28.27 -1.66 -38.99
CA LEU A 48 -27.73 -1.53 -40.37
C LEU A 48 -28.13 -2.48 -41.53
N ALA A 49 -28.16 -1.86 -42.72
CA ALA A 49 -28.17 -2.42 -44.09
C ALA A 49 -29.52 -2.97 -44.61
N ALA A 50 -29.85 -2.89 -45.92
CA ALA A 50 -29.04 -2.49 -47.09
C ALA A 50 -29.80 -1.63 -48.13
N LEU A 51 -29.06 -1.18 -49.17
CA LEU A 51 -29.46 -0.32 -50.29
C LEU A 51 -30.43 -1.00 -51.30
N GLU A 52 -31.22 -0.21 -52.06
CA GLU A 52 -31.15 -0.13 -53.54
C GLU A 52 -32.09 0.94 -54.17
N GLY A 53 -31.57 1.71 -55.16
CA GLY A 53 -32.32 2.49 -56.18
C GLY A 53 -33.16 3.72 -55.75
N GLY A 54 -33.30 4.81 -56.53
CA GLY A 54 -32.60 5.20 -57.79
C GLY A 54 -33.45 6.12 -58.70
N SER A 55 -32.87 7.23 -59.22
CA SER A 55 -33.55 8.28 -60.03
C SER A 55 -34.60 9.12 -59.26
N ARG A 56 -34.80 10.43 -59.47
CA ARG A 56 -34.18 11.49 -60.35
C ARG A 56 -34.52 12.87 -59.67
N VAL A 57 -34.10 14.10 -60.03
CA VAL A 57 -33.59 14.76 -61.26
C VAL A 57 -32.62 15.91 -60.94
N ASP A 58 -31.67 16.15 -61.86
CA ASP A 58 -31.13 17.43 -62.39
C ASP A 58 -32.08 18.66 -62.18
N ASN A 59 -31.66 19.94 -62.13
CA ASN A 59 -30.40 20.69 -62.35
C ASN A 59 -30.61 22.08 -61.60
N GLU A 60 -29.87 23.22 -61.53
CA GLU A 60 -28.77 23.95 -62.24
C GLU A 60 -28.05 24.94 -61.24
N GLU A 61 -26.91 25.55 -61.64
CA GLU A 61 -26.38 26.96 -61.48
C GLU A 61 -26.90 27.94 -60.37
N GLU A 62 -26.18 28.98 -59.85
CA GLU A 62 -24.75 29.41 -59.82
C GLU A 62 -24.53 30.53 -58.73
N GLU A 63 -23.40 31.28 -58.81
CA GLU A 63 -22.83 32.42 -58.04
C GLU A 63 -23.79 33.63 -57.71
N GLU A 64 -23.52 34.68 -56.89
CA GLU A 64 -22.36 35.18 -56.09
C GLU A 64 -22.79 36.14 -54.91
N GLU A 65 -21.91 37.01 -54.40
CA GLU A 65 -21.99 37.82 -53.15
C GLU A 65 -23.02 39.00 -53.06
N GLY A 66 -23.33 39.49 -51.83
CA GLY A 66 -23.98 40.80 -51.57
C GLY A 66 -24.48 41.08 -50.13
N GLU A 67 -24.11 42.22 -49.53
CA GLU A 67 -24.45 42.62 -48.13
C GLU A 67 -25.78 43.42 -47.96
N GLY A 68 -26.31 43.55 -46.72
CA GLY A 68 -27.04 44.80 -46.35
C GLY A 68 -28.16 44.93 -45.28
N GLY A 69 -28.16 44.26 -44.12
CA GLY A 69 -28.96 44.67 -42.92
C GLY A 69 -30.51 44.43 -42.93
N LEU A 70 -31.26 44.52 -41.81
CA LEU A 70 -31.00 44.91 -40.40
C LEU A 70 -31.86 44.12 -39.37
N GLU A 71 -31.22 43.70 -38.26
CA GLU A 71 -31.69 43.47 -36.86
C GLU A 71 -33.10 42.91 -36.51
N THR A 72 -33.25 41.95 -35.57
CA THR A 72 -33.31 42.28 -34.12
C THR A 72 -33.23 41.08 -33.12
N ASN A 73 -32.45 41.28 -32.04
CA ASN A 73 -32.58 40.79 -30.64
C ASN A 73 -32.60 39.28 -30.26
N GLY A 74 -31.55 38.84 -29.54
CA GLY A 74 -31.54 37.65 -28.66
C GLY A 74 -30.18 37.46 -27.91
N PRO A 75 -30.12 37.41 -26.55
CA PRO A 75 -28.85 37.42 -25.79
C PRO A 75 -28.30 36.02 -25.38
N PRO A 76 -26.99 35.90 -25.03
CA PRO A 76 -26.27 34.61 -24.98
C PRO A 76 -25.98 34.02 -23.58
N ASN A 77 -25.76 32.69 -23.51
CA ASN A 77 -24.91 31.88 -22.58
C ASN A 77 -25.45 30.43 -22.44
N PRO A 78 -24.67 29.43 -21.95
CA PRO A 78 -23.20 29.26 -21.96
C PRO A 78 -22.74 27.82 -22.38
N PHE A 79 -21.42 27.59 -22.38
CA PHE A 79 -20.74 26.28 -22.38
C PHE A 79 -21.23 25.20 -23.38
N GLN A 80 -20.73 25.28 -24.60
CA GLN A 80 -20.74 24.20 -25.57
C GLN A 80 -19.78 23.08 -25.14
N LEU A 81 -20.25 21.84 -25.02
CA LEU A 81 -19.40 20.66 -24.81
C LEU A 81 -18.45 20.47 -26.00
N HIS A 82 -17.17 20.20 -25.73
CA HIS A 82 -16.25 19.76 -26.79
C HIS A 82 -16.72 18.40 -27.34
N PRO A 83 -16.74 18.20 -28.66
CA PRO A 83 -17.01 16.88 -29.24
C PRO A 83 -15.93 15.88 -28.82
N LEU A 84 -16.31 14.60 -28.74
CA LEU A 84 -15.36 13.49 -28.65
C LEU A 84 -14.42 13.53 -29.86
N PRO A 85 -13.11 13.28 -29.71
CA PRO A 85 -12.18 13.25 -30.83
C PRO A 85 -12.54 12.10 -31.79
N GLU A 86 -12.85 12.47 -33.03
CA GLU A 86 -13.25 11.54 -34.08
C GLU A 86 -12.14 10.50 -34.35
N GLY A 87 -12.54 9.26 -34.66
CA GLY A 87 -11.61 8.16 -34.98
C GLY A 87 -11.20 7.23 -33.83
N CYS A 88 -11.66 7.44 -32.59
CA CYS A 88 -11.34 6.53 -31.47
C CYS A 88 -12.09 5.19 -31.56
N CYS A 89 -11.36 4.09 -31.81
CA CYS A 89 -11.92 2.74 -31.88
C CYS A 89 -12.40 2.23 -30.49
N THR A 90 -13.55 1.56 -30.44
CA THR A 90 -14.10 0.95 -29.20
C THR A 90 -14.41 -0.55 -29.31
N THR A 91 -13.82 -1.22 -30.30
CA THR A 91 -14.00 -2.64 -30.61
C THR A 91 -13.14 -3.52 -29.70
N ASP A 92 -13.71 -4.60 -29.17
CA ASP A 92 -13.01 -5.50 -28.25
C ASP A 92 -11.86 -6.22 -28.94
N GLY A 93 -10.73 -6.29 -28.24
CA GLY A 93 -9.51 -6.86 -28.80
C GLY A 93 -8.73 -5.92 -29.71
N PHE A 94 -9.18 -4.70 -29.93
CA PHE A 94 -8.44 -3.63 -30.61
C PHE A 94 -8.13 -2.51 -29.61
N CYS A 95 -7.01 -1.82 -29.73
CA CYS A 95 -6.78 -0.60 -28.94
C CYS A 95 -7.60 0.59 -29.48
N GLN A 96 -7.63 1.70 -28.73
CA GLN A 96 -8.33 2.93 -29.13
C GLN A 96 -7.85 3.52 -30.47
N ALA A 97 -6.65 3.18 -30.93
CA ALA A 97 -6.14 3.56 -32.26
C ALA A 97 -6.43 2.52 -33.37
N GLY A 98 -7.38 1.61 -33.15
CA GLY A 98 -7.86 0.66 -34.18
C GLY A 98 -6.92 -0.50 -34.50
N LYS A 99 -5.81 -0.67 -33.78
CA LYS A 99 -4.87 -1.80 -33.98
C LYS A 99 -5.30 -3.01 -33.16
N ASP A 100 -5.39 -4.17 -33.83
CA ASP A 100 -5.69 -5.46 -33.21
C ASP A 100 -4.62 -5.82 -32.17
N LEU A 101 -5.06 -6.41 -31.06
CA LEU A 101 -4.22 -6.87 -29.95
C LEU A 101 -4.28 -8.38 -29.76
N ARG A 102 -5.09 -9.11 -30.53
CA ARG A 102 -5.26 -10.55 -30.38
C ARG A 102 -3.96 -11.28 -30.73
N LEU A 103 -3.55 -12.21 -29.85
CA LEU A 103 -2.34 -13.02 -29.98
C LEU A 103 -2.30 -13.79 -31.30
N VAL A 104 -3.45 -14.17 -31.87
CA VAL A 104 -3.51 -14.84 -33.18
C VAL A 104 -2.95 -13.92 -34.27
N SER A 105 -3.45 -12.67 -34.33
CA SER A 105 -3.03 -11.64 -35.29
C SER A 105 -1.57 -11.22 -35.07
N ILE A 106 -1.17 -10.99 -33.81
CA ILE A 106 0.17 -10.53 -33.41
C ILE A 106 1.23 -11.65 -33.45
N SER A 107 0.84 -12.93 -33.49
CA SER A 107 1.74 -14.08 -33.28
C SER A 107 3.01 -14.06 -34.14
N ASN A 108 2.94 -13.58 -35.38
CA ASN A 108 4.06 -13.54 -36.31
C ASN A 108 4.76 -12.16 -36.41
N GLU A 109 4.29 -11.13 -35.70
CA GLU A 109 4.92 -9.81 -35.77
C GLU A 109 6.25 -9.76 -35.00
N PRO A 110 7.29 -9.08 -35.53
CA PRO A 110 8.46 -8.68 -34.76
C PRO A 110 8.07 -7.53 -33.81
N MET A 111 8.23 -7.74 -32.51
CA MET A 111 7.85 -6.77 -31.47
C MET A 111 9.04 -6.41 -30.59
N ASP A 112 9.42 -5.13 -30.59
CA ASP A 112 10.47 -4.58 -29.71
C ASP A 112 9.89 -4.27 -28.31
N VAL A 113 10.42 -4.97 -27.30
CA VAL A 113 9.91 -4.93 -25.92
C VAL A 113 10.88 -4.14 -25.05
N PRO A 114 10.50 -2.97 -24.52
CA PRO A 114 11.43 -2.10 -23.80
C PRO A 114 12.01 -2.73 -22.53
N ALA A 115 13.18 -2.24 -22.11
CA ALA A 115 13.34 -1.74 -20.74
C ALA A 115 13.55 -2.79 -19.60
N GLY A 116 13.08 -4.03 -19.77
CA GLY A 116 12.73 -4.90 -18.65
C GLY A 116 11.22 -5.10 -18.48
N PHE A 117 10.44 -4.74 -19.50
CA PHE A 117 9.07 -5.20 -19.70
C PHE A 117 9.10 -6.64 -20.24
N LEU A 118 8.02 -7.38 -19.99
CA LEU A 118 7.75 -8.69 -20.57
C LEU A 118 6.45 -8.64 -21.37
N LEU A 119 6.32 -9.48 -22.40
CA LEU A 119 5.06 -9.66 -23.10
C LEU A 119 4.12 -10.55 -22.28
N VAL A 120 2.87 -10.12 -22.17
CA VAL A 120 1.85 -10.72 -21.31
C VAL A 120 0.55 -10.91 -22.07
N GLY A 121 -0.03 -12.11 -21.94
CA GLY A 121 -1.36 -12.45 -22.43
C GLY A 121 -2.42 -12.03 -21.42
N VAL A 122 -3.16 -10.97 -21.76
CA VAL A 122 -4.40 -10.55 -21.10
C VAL A 122 -5.55 -11.44 -21.55
N LYS A 123 -6.34 -11.97 -20.62
CA LYS A 123 -7.63 -12.59 -20.94
C LYS A 123 -8.76 -11.57 -20.80
N SER A 124 -9.44 -11.26 -21.91
CA SER A 124 -10.68 -10.47 -21.90
C SER A 124 -11.86 -11.33 -21.44
N PRO A 125 -12.83 -10.79 -20.66
CA PRO A 125 -14.10 -11.47 -20.41
C PRO A 125 -14.93 -11.66 -21.69
N SER A 126 -14.87 -10.70 -22.61
CA SER A 126 -15.67 -10.65 -23.85
C SER A 126 -15.09 -11.45 -25.02
N LEU A 127 -13.81 -11.82 -24.96
CA LEU A 127 -13.12 -12.64 -25.96
C LEU A 127 -12.42 -13.80 -25.24
N PRO A 128 -13.17 -14.83 -24.76
CA PRO A 128 -12.63 -15.87 -23.90
C PRO A 128 -11.59 -16.77 -24.60
N ASP A 129 -11.61 -16.84 -25.93
CA ASP A 129 -10.73 -17.70 -26.73
C ASP A 129 -9.50 -16.96 -27.28
N HIS A 130 -9.47 -15.62 -27.17
CA HIS A 130 -8.34 -14.80 -27.59
C HIS A 130 -7.61 -14.22 -26.38
N LEU A 131 -6.29 -14.42 -26.33
CA LEU A 131 -5.42 -13.61 -25.48
C LEU A 131 -5.13 -12.29 -26.19
N LEU A 132 -5.18 -11.18 -25.47
CA LEU A 132 -4.69 -9.89 -25.95
C LEU A 132 -3.23 -9.71 -25.51
N VAL A 133 -2.37 -9.31 -26.43
CA VAL A 133 -0.95 -9.07 -26.17
C VAL A 133 -0.79 -7.68 -25.57
N CYS A 134 0.07 -7.56 -24.56
CA CYS A 134 0.53 -6.29 -24.02
C CYS A 134 1.96 -6.44 -23.47
N ALA A 135 2.67 -5.34 -23.26
CA ALA A 135 3.97 -5.35 -22.58
C ALA A 135 3.82 -4.70 -21.20
N VAL A 136 4.31 -5.37 -20.15
CA VAL A 136 4.21 -4.90 -18.75
C VAL A 136 5.58 -4.98 -18.08
N ASP A 137 5.97 -3.95 -17.33
CA ASP A 137 7.25 -3.91 -16.61
C ASP A 137 7.35 -5.10 -15.64
N LYS A 138 8.44 -5.89 -15.76
CA LYS A 138 8.66 -7.11 -14.97
C LYS A 138 8.57 -6.86 -13.46
N ARG A 139 8.91 -5.65 -12.99
CA ARG A 139 8.83 -5.26 -11.58
C ARG A 139 7.40 -5.23 -11.04
N PHE A 140 6.39 -5.05 -11.90
CA PHE A 140 4.96 -5.02 -11.52
C PHE A 140 4.26 -6.36 -11.75
N LEU A 141 5.01 -7.36 -12.26
CA LEU A 141 4.65 -8.77 -12.32
C LEU A 141 5.37 -9.50 -11.16
N PRO A 142 4.87 -10.65 -10.70
CA PRO A 142 5.56 -11.46 -9.70
C PRO A 142 6.75 -12.21 -10.30
N ASP A 143 7.75 -12.49 -9.47
CA ASP A 143 8.84 -13.40 -9.80
C ASP A 143 8.37 -14.86 -9.97
N ASP A 144 9.28 -15.74 -10.36
CA ASP A 144 8.97 -17.14 -10.69
C ASP A 144 8.46 -17.96 -9.47
N ASN A 145 8.63 -17.46 -8.24
CA ASN A 145 8.08 -18.05 -7.01
C ASN A 145 6.72 -17.45 -6.61
N GLY A 146 6.26 -16.41 -7.30
CA GLY A 146 5.01 -15.69 -7.02
C GLY A 146 5.16 -14.51 -6.06
N HIS A 147 6.35 -13.90 -5.97
CA HIS A 147 6.68 -12.87 -4.98
C HIS A 147 7.18 -11.55 -5.62
N ASN A 148 7.50 -10.57 -4.77
CA ASN A 148 8.21 -9.32 -5.09
C ASN A 148 7.60 -8.35 -6.13
N ALA A 149 6.38 -8.59 -6.62
CA ALA A 149 5.66 -7.66 -7.48
C ALA A 149 5.39 -6.30 -6.81
N LEU A 150 5.67 -5.21 -7.52
CA LEU A 150 5.33 -3.85 -7.13
C LEU A 150 3.81 -3.57 -7.27
N LEU A 151 3.34 -2.68 -6.40
CA LEU A 151 2.05 -2.02 -6.49
C LEU A 151 2.05 -0.92 -7.55
N GLY A 152 0.85 -0.48 -7.94
CA GLY A 152 0.64 0.27 -9.19
C GLY A 152 0.74 -0.63 -10.42
N PHE A 153 0.95 -0.02 -11.58
CA PHE A 153 1.13 -0.68 -12.87
C PHE A 153 2.15 0.10 -13.71
N SER A 154 2.75 -0.57 -14.70
CA SER A 154 3.44 0.12 -15.79
C SER A 154 3.33 -0.75 -17.03
N GLY A 155 2.51 -0.29 -17.98
CA GLY A 155 2.17 -1.04 -19.18
C GLY A 155 2.29 -0.23 -20.45
N ASN A 156 2.48 -0.95 -21.54
CA ASN A 156 2.64 -0.43 -22.89
C ASN A 156 1.69 -1.20 -23.82
N CYS A 157 0.92 -0.46 -24.62
CA CYS A 157 0.04 -1.02 -25.62
C CYS A 157 0.89 -1.40 -26.85
N VAL A 158 0.88 -2.68 -27.21
CA VAL A 158 1.74 -3.19 -28.30
C VAL A 158 1.18 -2.89 -29.69
N GLY A 159 -0.14 -2.71 -29.83
CA GLY A 159 -0.78 -2.44 -31.12
C GLY A 159 -0.57 -1.00 -31.62
N CYS A 160 -0.76 0.01 -30.75
CA CYS A 160 -0.53 1.42 -31.10
C CYS A 160 0.84 1.97 -30.65
N GLY A 161 1.60 1.20 -29.88
CA GLY A 161 2.88 1.63 -29.34
C GLY A 161 2.83 2.69 -28.22
N LYS A 162 1.66 3.09 -27.69
CA LYS A 162 1.57 4.02 -26.54
C LYS A 162 2.07 3.34 -25.25
N LYS A 163 2.87 4.05 -24.46
CA LYS A 163 3.66 3.51 -23.32
C LYS A 163 3.41 4.32 -22.05
N GLY A 164 3.87 3.81 -20.92
CA GLY A 164 3.89 4.57 -19.65
C GLY A 164 2.56 4.60 -18.89
N PHE A 165 1.61 3.71 -19.20
CA PHE A 165 0.34 3.64 -18.46
C PHE A 165 0.62 3.22 -17.01
N CYS A 166 0.52 4.18 -16.08
CA CYS A 166 0.82 3.99 -14.65
C CYS A 166 -0.31 3.25 -13.91
N TYR A 167 -1.52 3.27 -14.47
CA TYR A 167 -2.70 2.64 -13.90
C TYR A 167 -3.30 1.59 -14.84
N PHE A 168 -3.62 0.41 -14.30
CA PHE A 168 -4.23 -0.66 -15.10
C PHE A 168 -5.66 -0.30 -15.54
N THR A 169 -6.32 0.65 -14.87
CA THR A 169 -7.61 1.25 -15.27
C THR A 169 -7.50 1.94 -16.62
N GLU A 170 -6.64 2.96 -16.74
CA GLU A 170 -6.35 3.68 -17.98
C GLU A 170 -5.92 2.72 -19.09
N PHE A 171 -5.02 1.79 -18.77
CA PHE A 171 -4.55 0.81 -19.72
C PHE A 171 -5.69 -0.09 -20.24
N SER A 172 -6.55 -0.59 -19.35
CA SER A 172 -7.69 -1.43 -19.71
C SER A 172 -8.69 -0.69 -20.61
N ASN A 173 -8.94 0.61 -20.34
CA ASN A 173 -9.75 1.45 -21.22
C ASN A 173 -9.08 1.65 -22.58
N HIS A 174 -7.76 1.84 -22.63
CA HIS A 174 -7.04 2.08 -23.87
C HIS A 174 -6.91 0.86 -24.79
N ILE A 175 -6.88 -0.36 -24.23
CA ILE A 175 -6.88 -1.61 -24.99
C ILE A 175 -8.30 -2.16 -25.27
N ASN A 176 -9.34 -1.33 -25.05
CA ASN A 176 -10.76 -1.71 -25.10
C ASN A 176 -11.09 -3.03 -24.39
N LEU A 177 -10.51 -3.22 -23.19
CA LEU A 177 -10.88 -4.32 -22.33
C LEU A 177 -12.26 -4.00 -21.71
N LYS A 178 -13.36 -4.44 -22.35
CA LYS A 178 -14.71 -4.26 -21.79
C LYS A 178 -14.89 -5.13 -20.55
N LEU A 179 -14.56 -4.54 -19.41
CA LEU A 179 -14.60 -5.18 -18.10
C LEU A 179 -15.97 -5.00 -17.44
N THR A 180 -16.46 -6.08 -16.83
CA THR A 180 -17.71 -6.12 -16.04
C THR A 180 -17.48 -5.91 -14.54
N THR A 181 -16.23 -5.67 -14.13
CA THR A 181 -15.78 -5.43 -12.75
C THR A 181 -14.58 -4.49 -12.78
N GLN A 182 -14.33 -3.73 -11.72
CA GLN A 182 -13.20 -2.79 -11.62
C GLN A 182 -11.85 -3.41 -12.08
N PRO A 183 -11.02 -2.70 -12.88
CA PRO A 183 -9.82 -3.27 -13.51
C PRO A 183 -8.73 -3.72 -12.51
N LYS A 184 -8.67 -5.03 -12.22
CA LYS A 184 -7.62 -5.63 -11.38
C LYS A 184 -6.60 -6.41 -12.22
N LYS A 185 -5.34 -5.92 -12.26
CA LYS A 185 -4.27 -6.47 -13.10
C LYS A 185 -4.10 -8.00 -12.97
N GLN A 186 -4.20 -8.53 -11.74
CA GLN A 186 -4.05 -9.98 -11.45
C GLN A 186 -5.13 -10.87 -12.07
N LYS A 187 -6.34 -10.33 -12.32
CA LYS A 187 -7.48 -11.10 -12.87
C LYS A 187 -7.31 -11.33 -14.38
N HIS A 188 -6.63 -10.41 -15.06
CA HIS A 188 -6.58 -10.32 -16.52
C HIS A 188 -5.22 -10.70 -17.12
N LEU A 189 -4.11 -10.22 -16.54
CA LEU A 189 -2.76 -10.63 -16.94
C LEU A 189 -2.55 -12.10 -16.54
N LYS A 190 -2.69 -13.05 -17.48
CA LYS A 190 -2.73 -14.49 -17.15
C LYS A 190 -1.45 -15.25 -17.50
N TYR A 191 -0.82 -14.95 -18.63
CA TYR A 191 0.28 -15.77 -19.16
C TYR A 191 1.46 -14.88 -19.54
N TYR A 192 2.67 -15.33 -19.25
CA TYR A 192 3.84 -14.84 -19.97
C TYR A 192 3.73 -15.26 -21.45
N LEU A 193 4.18 -14.42 -22.37
CA LEU A 193 4.25 -14.75 -23.80
C LEU A 193 5.70 -14.96 -24.21
N VAL A 194 5.96 -16.04 -24.93
CA VAL A 194 7.31 -16.48 -25.31
C VAL A 194 7.34 -16.80 -26.79
N ARG A 195 8.45 -16.46 -27.47
CA ARG A 195 8.67 -16.94 -28.84
C ARG A 195 9.04 -18.43 -28.79
N ASN A 196 8.41 -19.23 -29.64
CA ASN A 196 8.78 -20.64 -29.82
C ASN A 196 10.07 -20.75 -30.66
N ALA A 197 10.51 -21.99 -30.96
CA ALA A 197 11.71 -22.23 -31.78
C ALA A 197 11.58 -21.72 -33.24
N GLN A 198 10.37 -21.39 -33.68
CA GLN A 198 10.05 -20.83 -35.00
C GLN A 198 9.93 -19.29 -34.96
N GLY A 199 10.16 -18.65 -33.81
CA GLY A 199 10.04 -17.20 -33.63
C GLY A 199 8.61 -16.69 -33.40
N THR A 200 7.58 -17.53 -33.56
CA THR A 200 6.17 -17.19 -33.34
C THR A 200 5.90 -16.93 -31.86
N LEU A 201 5.20 -15.85 -31.54
CA LEU A 201 4.75 -15.52 -30.19
C LEU A 201 3.66 -16.51 -29.75
N THR A 202 3.92 -17.22 -28.66
CA THR A 202 3.05 -18.30 -28.14
C THR A 202 2.73 -18.11 -26.67
N LYS A 203 1.67 -18.79 -26.23
CA LYS A 203 1.20 -18.83 -24.85
C LYS A 203 2.23 -19.57 -23.97
N GLY A 204 2.98 -18.81 -23.19
CA GLY A 204 3.96 -19.32 -22.22
C GLY A 204 3.33 -19.68 -20.86
N PRO A 205 4.16 -19.83 -19.81
CA PRO A 205 3.70 -20.22 -18.47
C PRO A 205 2.72 -19.19 -17.87
N LEU A 206 1.86 -19.67 -16.97
CA LEU A 206 0.99 -18.82 -16.16
C LEU A 206 1.82 -17.87 -15.29
N ILE A 207 1.37 -16.63 -15.17
CA ILE A 207 1.92 -15.70 -14.18
C ILE A 207 1.42 -16.14 -12.79
N CYS A 208 2.34 -16.52 -11.90
CA CYS A 208 2.02 -16.90 -10.53
C CYS A 208 1.66 -15.65 -9.69
N TRP A 209 0.43 -15.16 -9.82
CA TRP A 209 -0.15 -14.15 -8.91
C TRP A 209 -0.48 -14.71 -7.51
N LYS A 210 -0.11 -15.95 -7.23
CA LYS A 210 -0.05 -16.58 -5.90
C LYS A 210 1.35 -17.14 -5.71
N GLY A 211 1.81 -17.24 -4.45
CA GLY A 211 3.00 -18.03 -4.12
C GLY A 211 2.84 -19.48 -4.59
N SER A 212 3.96 -20.13 -4.92
CA SER A 212 3.99 -21.39 -5.68
C SER A 212 3.31 -22.59 -4.99
N GLU A 213 2.03 -22.84 -5.30
CA GLU A 213 1.36 -24.13 -5.08
C GLU A 213 1.44 -25.00 -6.35
N PHE A 214 2.51 -25.80 -6.48
CA PHE A 214 2.56 -26.90 -7.45
C PHE A 214 3.03 -28.19 -6.78
N ARG A 215 2.07 -28.94 -6.21
CA ARG A 215 2.33 -30.35 -5.87
C ARG A 215 2.49 -31.16 -7.16
N SER A 216 3.61 -31.86 -7.27
CA SER A 216 3.88 -32.78 -8.36
C SER A 216 2.86 -33.92 -8.42
N ARG A 217 2.16 -34.07 -9.54
CA ARG A 217 1.51 -35.33 -9.95
C ARG A 217 2.05 -35.76 -11.32
N GLN A 218 3.31 -36.17 -11.34
CA GLN A 218 3.89 -36.82 -12.52
C GLN A 218 3.26 -38.21 -12.70
N ILE A 219 2.72 -38.46 -13.89
CA ILE A 219 2.54 -39.82 -14.44
C ILE A 219 3.75 -40.03 -15.38
N PRO A 220 4.63 -41.03 -15.15
CA PRO A 220 5.91 -41.08 -15.84
C PRO A 220 5.93 -41.98 -17.08
N ALA A 221 5.91 -41.37 -18.27
CA ALA A 221 6.41 -41.91 -19.55
C ALA A 221 6.50 -40.78 -20.61
N SER A 222 7.42 -40.74 -21.57
CA SER A 222 8.75 -41.37 -21.67
C SER A 222 9.56 -40.72 -22.81
N THR A 223 10.85 -40.39 -22.56
CA THR A 223 11.96 -40.25 -23.56
C THR A 223 11.85 -39.35 -24.81
N CYS A 224 12.91 -38.55 -25.00
CA CYS A 224 13.56 -38.23 -26.28
C CYS A 224 12.92 -37.25 -27.30
N SER A 225 13.35 -35.98 -27.19
CA SER A 225 14.11 -35.25 -28.23
C SER A 225 13.60 -35.15 -29.69
N SER A 226 13.19 -33.92 -30.03
CA SER A 226 13.57 -33.14 -31.23
C SER A 226 13.11 -33.54 -32.65
N SER A 227 12.39 -32.58 -33.23
CA SER A 227 12.48 -32.05 -34.61
C SER A 227 11.42 -32.43 -35.66
N LEU A 228 11.11 -31.43 -36.49
CA LEU A 228 10.39 -31.41 -37.78
C LEU A 228 8.87 -31.71 -37.82
N PHE A 229 8.13 -30.64 -38.10
CA PHE A 229 6.86 -30.60 -38.86
C PHE A 229 7.16 -30.77 -40.38
N PRO A 230 6.21 -31.11 -41.29
CA PRO A 230 4.82 -30.61 -41.30
C PRO A 230 3.69 -31.60 -41.68
N ALA A 231 2.46 -31.07 -41.68
CA ALA A 231 1.24 -31.66 -42.25
C ALA A 231 1.13 -31.33 -43.77
N LEU A 232 0.09 -31.64 -44.55
CA LEU A 232 -1.29 -32.14 -44.31
C LEU A 232 -1.83 -32.83 -45.60
N GLU A 233 -3.09 -33.27 -45.56
CA GLU A 233 -4.05 -33.46 -46.68
C GLU A 233 -4.21 -34.84 -47.37
N SER A 234 -5.39 -35.21 -47.92
CA SER A 234 -6.80 -35.05 -47.46
C SER A 234 -7.79 -35.63 -48.49
N THR A 235 -8.90 -36.24 -48.02
CA THR A 235 -10.14 -36.48 -48.80
C THR A 235 -11.32 -36.43 -47.82
N ALA A 236 -12.19 -35.40 -47.84
CA ALA A 236 -13.37 -35.20 -48.71
C ALA A 236 -14.61 -36.02 -48.24
N ALA A 237 -15.85 -35.50 -48.22
CA ALA A 237 -16.42 -34.28 -48.83
C ALA A 237 -17.59 -33.63 -48.01
N PHE A 238 -18.12 -32.51 -48.53
CA PHE A 238 -19.27 -31.69 -48.07
C PHE A 238 -20.49 -31.84 -49.06
N PRO A 239 -21.57 -31.03 -49.04
CA PRO A 239 -22.37 -30.36 -47.98
C PRO A 239 -23.91 -30.60 -48.10
N SER A 240 -24.73 -30.00 -47.21
CA SER A 240 -25.98 -29.21 -47.48
C SER A 240 -27.18 -29.45 -46.53
N GLU A 241 -27.93 -28.38 -46.24
CA GLU A 241 -29.30 -28.34 -45.67
C GLU A 241 -30.37 -28.38 -46.80
N PRO A 242 -31.73 -28.45 -46.59
CA PRO A 242 -32.52 -28.02 -45.41
C PRO A 242 -33.68 -28.97 -44.95
N VAL A 243 -34.54 -28.45 -44.05
CA VAL A 243 -35.76 -29.06 -43.44
C VAL A 243 -37.05 -28.34 -43.94
N PRO A 244 -38.33 -28.65 -43.53
CA PRO A 244 -38.87 -29.59 -42.53
C PRO A 244 -40.12 -30.41 -42.98
N GLY A 245 -40.85 -31.05 -42.04
CA GLY A 245 -42.19 -31.65 -42.22
C GLY A 245 -42.91 -31.93 -40.89
N THR A 246 -44.23 -31.70 -40.78
CA THR A 246 -44.94 -31.59 -39.47
C THR A 246 -46.46 -31.83 -39.52
N ASN A 247 -47.12 -31.89 -38.34
CA ASN A 247 -48.56 -31.65 -38.06
C ASN A 247 -49.56 -32.78 -38.46
N PRO A 248 -50.86 -32.76 -38.05
CA PRO A 248 -51.65 -31.73 -37.34
C PRO A 248 -52.32 -32.27 -36.02
N SER A 249 -53.20 -31.58 -35.28
CA SER A 249 -54.17 -30.51 -35.62
C SER A 249 -54.57 -29.67 -34.39
N ILE A 250 -55.39 -28.62 -34.61
CA ILE A 250 -56.20 -27.87 -33.61
C ILE A 250 -55.36 -26.97 -32.66
N LEU A 251 -55.58 -25.66 -32.50
CA LEU A 251 -56.30 -24.58 -33.24
C LEU A 251 -55.80 -23.25 -32.58
N MET A 252 -55.82 -22.04 -33.14
CA MET A 252 -56.23 -21.52 -34.45
C MET A 252 -55.41 -20.24 -34.79
N GLY A 253 -55.49 -19.78 -36.05
CA GLY A 253 -55.12 -18.43 -36.51
C GLY A 253 -55.98 -18.08 -37.74
N ALA A 254 -55.77 -17.05 -38.55
CA ALA A 254 -54.88 -15.86 -38.55
C ALA A 254 -55.34 -14.94 -39.73
N GLN A 255 -54.58 -13.87 -40.06
CA GLN A 255 -54.62 -13.15 -41.36
C GLN A 255 -55.90 -12.29 -41.63
N GLN A 256 -55.95 -11.30 -42.54
CA GLN A 256 -54.93 -10.70 -43.42
C GLN A 256 -55.21 -9.19 -43.73
N ALA A 257 -54.33 -8.59 -44.54
CA ALA A 257 -54.18 -7.17 -44.94
C ALA A 257 -55.42 -6.42 -45.50
N GLY A 258 -55.38 -5.08 -45.40
CA GLY A 258 -56.27 -4.13 -46.12
C GLY A 258 -56.14 -2.67 -45.59
N PRO A 259 -56.05 -1.62 -46.44
CA PRO A 259 -55.79 -0.24 -45.98
C PRO A 259 -56.96 0.75 -46.15
N ALA A 260 -56.72 1.99 -45.66
CA ALA A 260 -57.35 3.29 -45.99
C ALA A 260 -58.33 3.93 -44.96
N SER A 261 -57.97 5.18 -44.61
CA SER A 261 -58.80 6.38 -44.33
C SER A 261 -59.93 6.41 -43.26
N ASP A 262 -59.86 7.50 -42.48
CA ASP A 262 -60.95 8.31 -41.92
C ASP A 262 -61.77 7.85 -40.69
N HIS A 263 -61.45 8.49 -39.56
CA HIS A 263 -62.33 9.36 -38.75
C HIS A 263 -63.81 9.54 -39.22
N PRO A 264 -64.79 9.69 -38.31
CA PRO A 264 -64.65 10.65 -37.20
C PRO A 264 -65.27 10.30 -35.84
N SER A 265 -65.01 11.22 -34.91
CA SER A 265 -65.48 11.33 -33.53
C SER A 265 -66.96 11.75 -33.38
N LEU A 266 -67.41 11.82 -32.12
CA LEU A 266 -68.66 12.41 -31.61
C LEU A 266 -69.90 11.47 -31.73
N ASN A 267 -70.88 11.50 -30.82
CA ASN A 267 -71.09 12.40 -29.68
C ASN A 267 -71.92 11.73 -28.56
N ALA A 268 -72.07 12.44 -27.42
CA ALA A 268 -73.27 12.56 -26.55
C ALA A 268 -74.17 11.32 -26.24
N ALA A 269 -74.78 11.14 -25.07
CA ALA A 269 -74.80 11.79 -23.75
C ALA A 269 -75.46 10.74 -22.78
N MET A 270 -75.65 10.90 -21.47
CA MET A 270 -75.93 12.07 -20.62
C MET A 270 -75.37 11.83 -19.20
N GLY A 271 -75.31 12.90 -18.38
CA GLY A 271 -75.25 12.77 -16.92
C GLY A 271 -76.64 12.41 -16.32
N PRO A 272 -76.95 12.76 -15.05
CA PRO A 272 -76.69 14.10 -14.50
C PRO A 272 -76.30 14.12 -13.00
N ALA A 273 -76.30 15.33 -12.42
CA ALA A 273 -76.47 15.67 -11.00
C ALA A 273 -75.38 15.18 -10.01
N VAL A 274 -74.61 16.02 -9.32
CA VAL A 274 -74.95 17.22 -8.52
C VAL A 274 -75.95 16.92 -7.39
N PHE A 275 -75.46 16.91 -6.14
CA PHE A 275 -76.20 17.46 -5.00
C PHE A 275 -75.23 17.90 -3.89
N ASN A 276 -75.48 19.10 -3.34
CA ASN A 276 -74.98 19.74 -2.10
C ASN A 276 -73.66 19.23 -1.44
N GLY A 277 -72.62 20.03 -1.19
CA GLY A 277 -72.42 21.47 -1.40
C GLY A 277 -72.55 22.33 -0.15
N LYS A 278 -71.43 22.92 0.29
CA LYS A 278 -71.36 24.33 0.70
C LYS A 278 -69.92 24.88 0.71
N ASP A 279 -69.86 26.20 0.50
CA ASP A 279 -68.81 27.14 0.94
C ASP A 279 -67.37 26.88 0.45
N SER A 280 -67.23 27.09 -0.87
CA SER A 280 -65.97 27.48 -1.52
C SER A 280 -65.91 29.04 -1.65
N PRO A 281 -65.19 29.72 -2.57
CA PRO A 281 -63.98 30.45 -2.17
C PRO A 281 -63.92 31.91 -2.68
N LYS A 282 -62.70 32.47 -2.75
CA LYS A 282 -62.24 33.72 -3.41
C LYS A 282 -62.49 35.01 -2.59
N CYS A 283 -61.54 35.94 -2.46
CA CYS A 283 -60.60 36.58 -3.42
C CYS A 283 -61.28 37.66 -4.26
N GLN A 284 -60.51 38.68 -4.69
CA GLN A 284 -60.87 40.02 -5.22
C GLN A 284 -60.89 41.11 -4.11
N GLN A 285 -60.50 42.38 -4.36
CA GLN A 285 -60.16 43.04 -5.64
C GLN A 285 -59.25 44.30 -5.49
N LEU A 286 -58.72 44.77 -6.64
CA LEU A 286 -58.35 46.16 -7.00
C LEU A 286 -57.22 46.97 -6.27
N ALA A 287 -56.09 47.09 -7.01
CA ALA A 287 -55.62 48.33 -7.68
C ALA A 287 -54.79 49.47 -7.02
N LYS A 288 -53.73 49.81 -7.79
CA LYS A 288 -53.29 51.15 -8.29
C LYS A 288 -52.22 51.97 -7.55
N ASN A 289 -51.33 52.49 -8.41
CA ASN A 289 -50.65 53.80 -8.41
C ASN A 289 -49.28 54.00 -7.70
N ASN A 290 -48.28 54.22 -8.57
CA ASN A 290 -47.44 55.44 -8.66
C ASN A 290 -45.99 55.52 -8.09
N LEU A 291 -45.06 55.61 -9.06
CA LEU A 291 -44.06 56.69 -9.25
C LEU A 291 -42.77 56.78 -8.38
N LEU A 292 -41.63 56.63 -9.09
CA LEU A 292 -40.36 57.40 -8.98
C LEU A 292 -39.48 57.17 -7.71
N ALA A 293 -38.14 57.30 -7.73
CA ALA A 293 -37.24 57.87 -8.75
C ALA A 293 -35.88 57.13 -8.94
N LEU A 294 -35.14 57.62 -9.93
CA LEU A 294 -33.99 57.11 -10.70
C LEU A 294 -32.57 57.25 -9.98
N PRO A 295 -31.37 57.10 -10.62
CA PRO A 295 -30.45 55.98 -10.26
C PRO A 295 -28.93 56.36 -10.05
N ARG A 296 -28.06 55.33 -10.15
CA ARG A 296 -26.61 55.25 -10.58
C ARG A 296 -25.93 56.54 -11.14
N PRO A 297 -24.58 56.74 -11.01
CA PRO A 297 -23.59 55.83 -11.64
C PRO A 297 -22.12 55.69 -11.11
N SER A 298 -21.48 54.59 -11.53
CA SER A 298 -20.09 54.37 -12.05
C SER A 298 -18.75 54.77 -11.35
N ALA A 299 -17.97 53.71 -11.02
CA ALA A 299 -16.62 53.37 -11.55
C ALA A 299 -15.26 53.90 -10.96
N LEU A 300 -14.23 53.03 -11.09
CA LEU A 300 -12.74 53.18 -10.96
C LEU A 300 -12.12 53.42 -9.56
N GLY A 301 -11.00 52.72 -9.22
CA GLY A 301 -10.29 52.94 -7.93
C GLY A 301 -9.25 51.93 -7.37
N ILE A 302 -8.33 51.40 -8.19
CA ILE A 302 -6.92 50.96 -7.89
C ILE A 302 -6.45 50.63 -6.42
N LEU A 303 -5.99 49.37 -6.23
CA LEU A 303 -4.86 48.82 -5.42
C LEU A 303 -4.61 49.06 -3.88
N SER A 304 -4.39 47.93 -3.19
CA SER A 304 -3.27 47.58 -2.25
C SER A 304 -3.09 48.18 -0.83
N ASN A 305 -3.15 47.25 0.14
CA ASN A 305 -2.27 47.06 1.33
C ASN A 305 -2.31 47.96 2.60
N SER A 306 -2.11 47.25 3.73
CA SER A 306 -1.54 47.66 5.03
C SER A 306 -2.42 48.30 6.14
N GLY A 307 -2.23 47.80 7.38
CA GLY A 307 -2.27 48.60 8.62
C GLY A 307 -3.62 48.86 9.34
N PRO A 308 -3.85 48.28 10.54
CA PRO A 308 -4.85 48.76 11.53
C PRO A 308 -4.15 49.62 12.63
N PRO A 309 -4.78 50.07 13.76
CA PRO A 309 -6.18 49.97 14.22
C PRO A 309 -6.77 51.27 14.90
N LYS A 310 -7.98 51.17 15.50
CA LYS A 310 -8.57 52.03 16.58
C LYS A 310 -9.13 53.43 16.15
N LYS A 311 -10.17 54.02 16.78
CA LYS A 311 -10.98 53.66 17.98
C LYS A 311 -12.35 54.41 18.08
N ARG A 312 -13.20 53.89 19.00
CA ARG A 312 -14.46 54.47 19.59
C ARG A 312 -15.74 54.35 18.74
N HIS A 313 -16.91 53.98 19.28
CA HIS A 313 -17.31 53.41 20.61
C HIS A 313 -18.75 52.81 20.50
N LYS A 314 -19.36 52.12 21.49
CA LYS A 314 -18.95 51.80 22.88
C LYS A 314 -18.12 50.50 22.95
N GLY A 315 -18.61 49.28 23.23
CA GLY A 315 -19.87 48.80 23.84
C GLY A 315 -20.04 47.27 23.74
N TRP A 316 -20.69 46.59 24.71
CA TRP A 316 -19.94 45.92 25.78
C TRP A 316 -20.68 44.68 26.35
N SER A 317 -19.91 43.68 26.78
CA SER A 317 -20.25 42.67 27.81
C SER A 317 -19.50 43.10 29.10
N PRO A 318 -19.87 42.74 30.37
CA PRO A 318 -20.43 41.44 30.78
C PRO A 318 -21.54 41.49 31.88
N GLU A 319 -21.80 40.33 32.48
CA GLU A 319 -22.41 40.08 33.81
C GLU A 319 -23.93 40.35 34.03
N SER A 320 -24.52 39.56 34.93
CA SER A 320 -25.95 39.49 35.34
C SER A 320 -26.19 40.29 36.65
N PRO A 321 -27.42 40.45 37.24
CA PRO A 321 -28.72 39.82 36.93
C PRO A 321 -30.04 40.64 37.07
N SER A 322 -31.11 40.16 36.40
CA SER A 322 -32.56 40.12 36.82
C SER A 322 -33.45 41.37 37.11
N ALA A 323 -34.76 41.20 36.83
CA ALA A 323 -35.98 41.87 37.39
C ALA A 323 -36.45 43.24 36.78
N PRO A 324 -37.74 43.67 36.91
CA PRO A 324 -39.02 42.93 37.10
C PRO A 324 -40.30 43.44 36.33
N ASP A 325 -41.27 42.52 36.17
CA ASP A 325 -42.77 42.59 36.25
C ASP A 325 -43.72 43.64 35.59
N GLY A 326 -44.96 43.16 35.33
CA GLY A 326 -46.21 43.95 35.18
C GLY A 326 -47.11 43.57 33.97
N GLY A 327 -48.33 43.01 34.11
CA GLY A 327 -49.10 42.65 35.32
C GLY A 327 -50.35 41.76 35.02
N CYS A 328 -51.22 41.53 36.02
CA CYS A 328 -52.29 40.50 36.07
C CYS A 328 -53.61 41.07 36.64
N PRO A 329 -54.79 40.39 36.51
CA PRO A 329 -55.39 39.65 37.65
C PRO A 329 -56.17 38.38 37.22
N GLN A 330 -56.75 37.48 38.04
CA GLN A 330 -57.17 37.43 39.47
C GLN A 330 -56.88 36.01 40.05
N GLY A 331 -56.75 35.73 41.36
CA GLY A 331 -56.63 36.59 42.55
C GLY A 331 -56.73 35.83 43.91
N GLY A 332 -55.97 36.24 44.94
CA GLY A 332 -56.13 35.90 46.37
C GLY A 332 -55.33 34.68 46.92
N GLY A 333 -54.65 34.72 48.09
CA GLY A 333 -54.31 35.86 48.97
C GLY A 333 -53.61 35.50 50.31
N ASN A 334 -52.81 36.44 50.86
CA ASN A 334 -52.15 36.48 52.22
C ASN A 334 -51.03 35.44 52.53
N ARG A 335 -49.78 35.73 52.98
CA ARG A 335 -48.94 36.89 53.39
C ARG A 335 -48.78 37.20 54.91
N ALA A 336 -47.56 37.01 55.47
CA ALA A 336 -46.83 37.80 56.52
C ALA A 336 -45.78 36.95 57.31
N LYS A 337 -44.70 37.44 57.97
CA LYS A 337 -43.76 38.58 57.74
C LYS A 337 -42.56 38.59 58.77
N TYR A 338 -41.29 38.56 58.30
CA TYR A 338 -40.04 39.13 58.95
C TYR A 338 -39.63 38.52 60.35
N GLU A 339 -38.53 38.79 61.11
CA GLU A 339 -37.16 39.44 61.08
C GLU A 339 -36.40 39.05 62.41
N SER A 340 -35.13 39.36 62.82
CA SER A 340 -33.85 39.94 62.28
C SER A 340 -32.64 39.70 63.25
N ALA A 341 -31.38 39.90 62.80
CA ALA A 341 -30.08 40.11 63.54
C ALA A 341 -29.53 39.03 64.54
N GLY A 342 -28.20 38.83 64.77
CA GLY A 342 -26.96 39.27 64.07
C GLY A 342 -25.69 39.40 64.97
N MET A 343 -24.48 38.95 64.54
CA MET A 343 -23.10 39.38 64.99
C MET A 343 -21.96 38.49 64.36
N SER A 344 -20.66 38.72 64.68
CA SER A 344 -19.46 38.06 64.07
C SER A 344 -18.30 37.85 65.13
N CYS A 345 -17.03 37.44 64.90
CA CYS A 345 -16.10 37.55 63.74
C CYS A 345 -14.87 36.56 63.77
N VAL A 346 -13.82 36.85 62.97
CA VAL A 346 -12.50 36.16 62.78
C VAL A 346 -11.42 36.45 63.87
N PRO A 347 -10.20 35.83 63.95
CA PRO A 347 -9.50 34.85 63.06
C PRO A 347 -8.73 33.64 63.73
N GLN A 348 -8.03 32.86 62.86
CA GLN A 348 -6.81 32.02 63.07
C GLN A 348 -6.87 30.54 63.58
N VAL A 349 -6.28 29.66 62.74
CA VAL A 349 -5.51 28.40 62.99
C VAL A 349 -6.11 27.29 63.89
N GLY A 350 -6.52 26.16 63.28
CA GLY A 350 -6.77 24.89 64.00
C GLY A 350 -7.28 23.71 63.13
N LEU A 351 -6.41 22.73 62.88
CA LEU A 351 -6.58 21.37 62.32
C LEU A 351 -7.95 20.82 61.81
N VAL A 352 -7.89 20.21 60.61
CA VAL A 352 -8.57 18.96 60.15
C VAL A 352 -10.11 18.95 59.97
N GLY A 353 -10.54 18.77 58.71
CA GLY A 353 -11.89 18.30 58.34
C GLY A 353 -12.29 18.67 56.90
N PRO A 354 -12.46 17.71 55.96
CA PRO A 354 -12.91 18.02 54.60
C PRO A 354 -14.44 18.27 54.54
N ALA A 355 -14.86 19.17 53.65
CA ALA A 355 -16.24 19.69 53.61
C ALA A 355 -17.25 18.76 52.91
N SER A 356 -18.49 18.79 53.40
CA SER A 356 -19.64 18.12 52.78
C SER A 356 -20.15 18.86 51.54
N VAL A 357 -20.53 18.11 50.49
CA VAL A 357 -21.19 18.65 49.29
C VAL A 357 -22.69 18.83 49.52
N THR A 358 -23.24 19.95 49.07
CA THR A 358 -24.67 20.28 49.16
C THR A 358 -25.49 19.49 48.13
N PHE A 359 -26.52 18.78 48.57
CA PHE A 359 -27.50 18.12 47.68
C PHE A 359 -28.68 19.06 47.34
N PRO A 360 -29.30 18.91 46.15
CA PRO A 360 -30.50 19.65 45.78
C PRO A 360 -31.77 19.15 46.49
N VAL A 361 -32.84 19.94 46.36
CA VAL A 361 -34.14 19.83 47.05
C VAL A 361 -34.70 18.41 47.16
N VAL A 362 -35.14 18.05 48.38
CA VAL A 362 -35.80 16.78 48.70
C VAL A 362 -37.19 16.70 48.07
N ALA A 363 -37.42 15.66 47.25
CA ALA A 363 -38.77 15.18 46.92
C ALA A 363 -39.30 14.28 48.04
N SER A 364 -40.61 14.28 48.28
CA SER A 364 -41.25 13.71 49.47
C SER A 364 -41.41 12.18 49.44
N GLY A 365 -40.31 11.44 49.47
CA GLY A 365 -40.30 9.99 49.69
C GLY A 365 -40.32 9.62 51.19
N GLU A 366 -41.01 8.54 51.56
CA GLU A 366 -40.90 7.96 52.90
C GLU A 366 -39.44 7.53 53.20
N PRO A 367 -38.90 7.84 54.39
CA PRO A 367 -37.55 7.45 54.77
C PRO A 367 -37.52 6.01 55.32
N VAL A 368 -36.76 5.13 54.67
CA VAL A 368 -36.51 3.76 55.15
C VAL A 368 -35.19 3.71 55.92
N SER A 369 -35.22 3.25 57.16
CA SER A 369 -34.02 3.06 57.98
C SER A 369 -33.35 1.72 57.68
N VAL A 370 -32.11 1.76 57.22
CA VAL A 370 -31.24 0.58 57.07
C VAL A 370 -30.80 0.10 58.47
N PRO A 371 -30.99 -1.19 58.83
CA PRO A 371 -30.58 -1.69 60.14
C PRO A 371 -29.06 -1.64 60.36
N ASP A 372 -28.63 -1.27 61.57
CA ASP A 372 -27.22 -1.31 61.95
C ASP A 372 -26.65 -2.72 61.93
N ASN A 373 -25.39 -2.84 61.49
CA ASN A 373 -24.66 -4.11 61.35
C ASN A 373 -25.30 -5.11 60.36
N LEU A 374 -26.10 -4.66 59.37
CA LEU A 374 -26.71 -5.54 58.37
C LEU A 374 -25.68 -6.44 57.65
N LEU A 375 -24.47 -5.94 57.37
CA LEU A 375 -23.37 -6.74 56.80
C LEU A 375 -22.93 -7.89 57.73
N LYS A 376 -23.00 -7.72 59.05
CA LYS A 376 -22.69 -8.76 60.06
C LYS A 376 -23.80 -9.81 60.15
N ILE A 377 -25.06 -9.38 59.98
CA ILE A 377 -26.26 -10.23 60.03
C ILE A 377 -26.35 -11.07 58.74
N CYS A 378 -26.42 -10.42 57.58
CA CYS A 378 -26.58 -11.07 56.28
C CYS A 378 -25.31 -11.78 55.79
N LYS A 379 -24.12 -11.40 56.28
CA LYS A 379 -22.80 -11.83 55.80
C LYS A 379 -22.52 -11.48 54.32
N ALA A 380 -23.19 -10.45 53.83
CA ALA A 380 -22.97 -9.77 52.56
C ALA A 380 -23.59 -8.37 52.64
N LYS A 381 -23.21 -7.44 51.75
CA LYS A 381 -23.93 -6.18 51.56
C LYS A 381 -25.08 -6.44 50.56
N PRO A 382 -26.36 -6.24 50.92
CA PRO A 382 -27.44 -6.38 49.94
C PRO A 382 -27.32 -5.35 48.81
N VAL A 383 -27.63 -5.76 47.58
CA VAL A 383 -27.59 -4.88 46.40
C VAL A 383 -29.00 -4.64 45.89
N ILE A 384 -29.50 -3.42 46.01
CA ILE A 384 -30.87 -3.03 45.64
C ILE A 384 -30.86 -2.39 44.26
N PHE A 385 -31.42 -3.08 43.28
CA PHE A 385 -31.69 -2.54 41.95
C PHE A 385 -33.02 -1.78 41.94
N LYS A 386 -32.98 -0.51 41.54
CA LYS A 386 -34.20 0.29 41.33
C LYS A 386 -34.96 -0.27 40.12
N GLY A 387 -36.24 -0.59 40.29
CA GLY A 387 -37.14 -0.99 39.21
C GLY A 387 -37.92 0.21 38.66
N HIS A 388 -39.17 -0.02 38.26
CA HIS A 388 -40.12 1.04 37.90
C HIS A 388 -40.49 1.91 39.11
N GLY A 389 -40.95 3.13 38.85
CA GLY A 389 -41.50 4.02 39.87
C GLY A 389 -40.48 4.80 40.74
N ASN A 390 -40.96 5.31 41.87
CA ASN A 390 -40.20 6.21 42.76
C ASN A 390 -39.48 5.45 43.88
N PHE A 391 -38.15 5.44 43.85
CA PHE A 391 -37.35 4.80 44.89
C PHE A 391 -37.25 5.66 46.17
N PRO A 392 -37.58 5.13 47.37
CA PRO A 392 -37.59 5.90 48.61
C PRO A 392 -36.19 6.30 49.11
N TYR A 393 -36.16 7.21 50.08
CA TYR A 393 -34.91 7.70 50.68
C TYR A 393 -34.42 6.71 51.74
N LEU A 394 -33.16 6.27 51.65
CA LEU A 394 -32.54 5.43 52.66
C LEU A 394 -31.78 6.27 53.69
N CYS A 395 -31.91 5.95 54.98
CA CYS A 395 -31.16 6.54 56.08
C CYS A 395 -30.53 5.45 56.98
N GLY A 396 -29.61 5.83 57.88
CA GLY A 396 -28.83 4.89 58.71
C GLY A 396 -27.45 4.58 58.10
N ASN A 397 -26.87 3.42 58.44
CA ASN A 397 -25.55 3.02 57.94
C ASN A 397 -25.60 2.57 56.46
N LEU A 398 -25.53 3.55 55.55
CA LEU A 398 -25.53 3.29 54.10
C LEU A 398 -24.32 2.47 53.59
N ASN A 399 -23.26 2.29 54.40
CA ASN A 399 -22.09 1.49 53.97
C ASN A 399 -22.38 -0.01 53.87
N ASP A 400 -23.44 -0.51 54.51
CA ASP A 400 -23.80 -1.94 54.54
C ASP A 400 -24.74 -2.35 53.38
N VAL A 401 -25.20 -1.42 52.54
CA VAL A 401 -26.11 -1.64 51.40
C VAL A 401 -25.57 -0.95 50.15
N VAL A 402 -25.77 -1.54 48.97
CA VAL A 402 -25.48 -0.90 47.68
C VAL A 402 -26.79 -0.64 46.94
N VAL A 403 -26.98 0.54 46.35
CA VAL A 403 -28.18 0.86 45.54
C VAL A 403 -27.73 1.17 44.11
N SER A 404 -28.33 0.49 43.13
CA SER A 404 -27.93 0.58 41.72
C SER A 404 -29.11 0.93 40.80
N PRO A 405 -28.95 1.85 39.83
CA PRO A 405 -29.98 2.20 38.86
C PRO A 405 -30.02 1.27 37.64
N LEU A 406 -29.16 0.25 37.53
CA LEU A 406 -28.98 -0.54 36.30
C LEU A 406 -30.29 -1.16 35.76
N LEU A 407 -31.15 -1.70 36.61
CA LEU A 407 -32.42 -2.29 36.20
C LEU A 407 -33.39 -1.22 35.66
N TYR A 408 -33.50 -0.06 36.30
CA TYR A 408 -34.25 1.09 35.80
C TYR A 408 -33.73 1.58 34.44
N THR A 409 -32.41 1.58 34.24
CA THR A 409 -31.80 1.87 32.92
C THR A 409 -32.19 0.81 31.88
N CYS A 410 -32.15 -0.48 32.24
CA CYS A 410 -32.60 -1.58 31.38
C CYS A 410 -34.08 -1.44 30.98
N TYR A 411 -34.97 -1.08 31.92
CA TYR A 411 -36.39 -0.83 31.66
C TYR A 411 -36.62 0.42 30.78
N GLN A 412 -35.86 1.51 31.00
CA GLN A 412 -35.90 2.67 30.10
C GLN A 412 -35.46 2.29 28.67
N ASN A 413 -34.42 1.46 28.55
CA ASN A 413 -33.95 0.97 27.26
C ASN A 413 -35.06 0.18 26.54
N SER A 414 -35.80 -0.70 27.22
CA SER A 414 -36.92 -1.46 26.61
C SER A 414 -38.14 -0.64 26.24
N GLN A 415 -38.26 0.61 26.69
CA GLN A 415 -39.25 1.56 26.15
C GLN A 415 -38.77 2.26 24.86
N SER A 416 -37.50 2.12 24.48
CA SER A 416 -36.94 2.75 23.26
C SER A 416 -37.10 1.91 21.99
N VAL A 417 -37.51 0.63 22.10
CA VAL A 417 -37.59 -0.34 21.00
C VAL A 417 -38.41 0.18 19.82
N SER A 418 -39.63 0.63 20.10
CA SER A 418 -40.56 1.16 19.09
C SER A 418 -39.97 2.33 18.30
N ARG A 419 -39.29 3.27 18.99
CA ARG A 419 -38.71 4.46 18.36
C ARG A 419 -37.61 4.16 17.35
N ALA A 420 -36.91 3.04 17.50
CA ALA A 420 -35.91 2.60 16.52
C ALA A 420 -36.56 2.07 15.23
N TYR A 421 -37.79 1.54 15.31
CA TYR A 421 -38.58 1.07 14.15
C TYR A 421 -39.46 2.15 13.53
N GLU A 422 -39.95 3.13 14.32
CA GLU A 422 -40.70 4.30 13.82
C GLU A 422 -39.89 5.10 12.77
N GLN A 423 -38.56 5.14 12.88
CA GLN A 423 -37.68 5.77 11.88
C GLN A 423 -37.71 5.13 10.49
N TYR A 424 -38.26 3.91 10.36
CA TYR A 424 -38.46 3.20 9.09
C TYR A 424 -39.89 3.32 8.55
N GLY A 425 -40.75 4.17 9.16
CA GLY A 425 -42.05 4.56 8.62
C GLY A 425 -43.24 3.65 8.96
N ALA A 426 -43.07 2.71 9.90
CA ALA A 426 -44.18 1.93 10.45
C ALA A 426 -45.05 2.74 11.43
N SER A 427 -46.33 2.39 11.55
CA SER A 427 -47.21 2.89 12.62
C SER A 427 -46.70 2.48 14.00
N ALA A 428 -46.88 3.35 15.01
CA ALA A 428 -46.31 3.20 16.35
C ALA A 428 -46.66 1.87 17.04
N ILE A 429 -45.74 0.90 16.95
CA ILE A 429 -45.84 -0.42 17.60
C ILE A 429 -45.71 -0.23 19.11
N GLN A 430 -46.61 -0.81 19.91
CA GLN A 430 -46.56 -0.66 21.36
C GLN A 430 -45.27 -1.28 21.96
N PRO A 431 -44.64 -0.62 22.95
CA PRO A 431 -43.53 -1.22 23.69
C PRO A 431 -44.05 -2.24 24.71
N ILE A 432 -43.15 -3.09 25.25
CA ILE A 432 -43.51 -4.03 26.32
C ILE A 432 -43.98 -3.24 27.56
N SER A 433 -45.13 -3.62 28.14
CA SER A 433 -45.67 -2.98 29.35
C SER A 433 -44.79 -3.21 30.59
N GLU A 434 -44.95 -2.36 31.62
CA GLU A 434 -44.18 -2.45 32.86
C GLU A 434 -44.44 -3.77 33.60
N GLU A 435 -45.68 -4.29 33.54
CA GLU A 435 -46.03 -5.60 34.09
C GLU A 435 -45.24 -6.74 33.43
N MET A 436 -45.14 -6.72 32.10
CA MET A 436 -44.47 -7.79 31.37
C MET A 436 -42.94 -7.68 31.49
N GLN A 437 -42.38 -6.47 31.60
CA GLN A 437 -40.96 -6.26 31.92
C GLN A 437 -40.60 -6.83 33.31
N LEU A 438 -41.43 -6.56 34.33
CA LEU A 438 -41.28 -7.15 35.66
C LEU A 438 -41.46 -8.67 35.66
N LEU A 439 -42.50 -9.20 35.01
CA LEU A 439 -42.79 -10.63 34.97
C LEU A 439 -41.68 -11.44 34.28
N LEU A 440 -41.17 -10.96 33.14
CA LEU A 440 -40.02 -11.55 32.45
C LEU A 440 -38.75 -11.49 33.32
N THR A 441 -38.55 -10.42 34.08
CA THR A 441 -37.43 -10.30 35.03
C THR A 441 -37.54 -11.34 36.16
N VAL A 442 -38.74 -11.60 36.69
CA VAL A 442 -38.94 -12.68 37.67
C VAL A 442 -38.64 -14.05 37.06
N TYR A 443 -39.10 -14.33 35.84
CA TYR A 443 -38.78 -15.58 35.14
C TYR A 443 -37.27 -15.76 34.88
N TYR A 444 -36.53 -14.69 34.59
CA TYR A 444 -35.07 -14.73 34.48
C TYR A 444 -34.42 -15.10 35.82
N LEU A 445 -34.78 -14.41 36.91
CA LEU A 445 -34.22 -14.65 38.25
C LEU A 445 -34.54 -16.05 38.79
N VAL A 446 -35.69 -16.61 38.43
CA VAL A 446 -36.10 -18.00 38.74
C VAL A 446 -35.25 -19.05 37.99
N GLN A 447 -34.76 -18.73 36.79
CA GLN A 447 -33.93 -19.63 35.98
C GLN A 447 -32.43 -19.60 36.31
N LEU A 448 -31.97 -18.59 37.06
CA LEU A 448 -30.56 -18.49 37.46
C LEU A 448 -30.16 -19.56 38.49
N ALA A 449 -29.05 -20.26 38.21
CA ALA A 449 -28.46 -21.19 39.16
C ALA A 449 -27.87 -20.47 40.39
N ALA A 450 -27.68 -21.21 41.49
CA ALA A 450 -27.20 -20.66 42.75
C ALA A 450 -25.74 -20.11 42.72
N ASP A 451 -24.99 -20.40 41.66
CA ASP A 451 -23.65 -19.86 41.37
C ASP A 451 -23.62 -18.89 40.16
N GLN A 452 -24.79 -18.53 39.63
CA GLN A 452 -24.97 -17.49 38.61
C GLN A 452 -25.40 -16.16 39.25
N VAL A 453 -25.26 -15.09 38.46
CA VAL A 453 -25.49 -13.69 38.83
C VAL A 453 -26.24 -13.03 37.65
N PRO A 454 -27.26 -12.19 37.87
CA PRO A 454 -27.99 -11.56 36.77
C PRO A 454 -27.10 -10.62 35.96
N LEU A 455 -27.20 -10.73 34.64
CA LEU A 455 -26.57 -9.85 33.65
C LEU A 455 -27.64 -8.96 33.00
N MET A 456 -27.28 -7.72 32.67
CA MET A 456 -28.20 -6.79 32.01
C MET A 456 -28.44 -7.22 30.55
N GLU A 457 -27.40 -7.72 29.89
CA GLU A 457 -27.38 -8.13 28.50
C GLU A 457 -28.29 -9.33 28.23
N ASP A 458 -28.34 -10.31 29.14
CA ASP A 458 -29.27 -11.44 29.06
C ASP A 458 -30.74 -10.95 29.15
N LEU A 459 -31.01 -10.00 30.06
CA LEU A 459 -32.36 -9.46 30.29
C LEU A 459 -32.84 -8.58 29.13
N GLU A 460 -31.97 -7.72 28.59
CA GLU A 460 -32.25 -6.93 27.38
C GLU A 460 -32.54 -7.84 26.16
N GLN A 461 -31.85 -8.98 26.03
CA GLN A 461 -32.14 -9.98 24.99
C GLN A 461 -33.47 -10.72 25.23
N ILE A 462 -33.85 -11.01 26.49
CA ILE A 462 -35.17 -11.57 26.82
C ILE A 462 -36.29 -10.59 26.42
N PHE A 463 -36.13 -9.28 26.70
CA PHE A 463 -37.08 -8.27 26.25
C PHE A 463 -37.11 -8.14 24.73
N LEU A 464 -35.96 -8.09 24.04
CA LEU A 464 -35.88 -8.04 22.58
C LEU A 464 -36.60 -9.22 21.93
N ARG A 465 -36.39 -10.42 22.49
CA ARG A 465 -37.01 -11.66 22.04
C ARG A 465 -38.52 -11.63 22.24
N SER A 466 -38.99 -11.31 23.45
CA SER A 466 -40.43 -11.23 23.74
C SER A 466 -41.15 -10.18 22.89
N TRP A 467 -40.53 -9.05 22.58
CA TRP A 467 -41.11 -8.03 21.70
C TRP A 467 -41.18 -8.51 20.23
N ARG A 468 -40.10 -9.13 19.72
CA ARG A 468 -40.14 -9.73 18.37
C ARG A 468 -41.22 -10.81 18.28
N GLU A 469 -41.28 -11.70 19.25
CA GLU A 469 -42.25 -12.81 19.28
C GLU A 469 -43.69 -12.31 19.43
N SER A 470 -43.95 -11.19 20.15
CA SER A 470 -45.30 -10.59 20.22
C SER A 470 -45.72 -9.81 18.97
N HIS A 471 -44.78 -9.33 18.16
CA HIS A 471 -45.05 -8.54 16.94
C HIS A 471 -44.72 -9.28 15.63
N LEU A 472 -44.42 -10.59 15.68
CA LEU A 472 -44.03 -11.41 14.52
C LEU A 472 -45.02 -11.31 13.35
N THR A 473 -46.32 -11.27 13.63
CA THR A 473 -47.40 -11.15 12.63
C THR A 473 -47.42 -9.77 11.95
N GLU A 474 -47.27 -8.68 12.72
CA GLU A 474 -47.18 -7.32 12.17
C GLU A 474 -45.90 -7.13 11.35
N ILE A 475 -44.76 -7.66 11.84
CA ILE A 475 -43.46 -7.55 11.16
C ILE A 475 -43.45 -8.31 9.82
N ARG A 476 -43.99 -9.53 9.78
CA ARG A 476 -44.05 -10.36 8.56
C ARG A 476 -44.97 -9.77 7.48
N GLN A 477 -46.08 -9.12 7.87
CA GLN A 477 -47.00 -8.48 6.91
C GLN A 477 -46.36 -7.38 6.05
N TYR A 478 -45.23 -6.79 6.49
CA TYR A 478 -44.51 -5.78 5.70
C TYR A 478 -43.51 -6.35 4.67
N GLN A 479 -43.23 -7.65 4.67
CA GLN A 479 -42.21 -8.23 3.78
C GLN A 479 -42.75 -8.84 2.47
N GLN A 480 -44.08 -9.08 2.33
CA GLN A 480 -44.66 -9.63 1.11
C GLN A 480 -46.00 -8.98 0.68
N ALA A 481 -45.90 -8.07 -0.31
CA ALA A 481 -46.94 -7.75 -1.30
C ALA A 481 -48.24 -7.00 -0.84
N PRO A 482 -49.12 -6.53 -1.77
CA PRO A 482 -50.13 -5.50 -1.49
C PRO A 482 -51.39 -5.97 -0.72
N PRO A 483 -52.14 -5.04 -0.09
CA PRO A 483 -53.22 -5.37 0.83
C PRO A 483 -54.50 -5.91 0.15
N GLN A 484 -55.00 -7.02 0.67
CA GLN A 484 -56.36 -7.53 0.46
C GLN A 484 -57.13 -7.50 1.79
N PRO A 485 -58.40 -7.03 1.84
CA PRO A 485 -59.13 -6.89 3.09
C PRO A 485 -59.77 -8.22 3.53
N PHE A 486 -59.07 -8.96 4.40
CA PHE A 486 -59.62 -10.11 5.12
C PHE A 486 -59.88 -9.78 6.61
N PRO A 487 -60.84 -10.45 7.28
CA PRO A 487 -61.34 -10.03 8.59
C PRO A 487 -60.35 -10.30 9.74
N PRO A 488 -60.43 -9.54 10.85
CA PRO A 488 -59.49 -9.66 11.95
C PRO A 488 -59.62 -10.99 12.70
N ALA A 489 -58.54 -11.77 12.74
CA ALA A 489 -58.44 -12.97 13.56
C ALA A 489 -58.19 -12.59 15.04
N PRO A 490 -59.05 -13.00 15.99
CA PRO A 490 -58.92 -12.59 17.40
C PRO A 490 -57.89 -13.44 18.15
N SER A 491 -56.65 -12.97 18.23
CA SER A 491 -55.62 -13.52 19.12
C SER A 491 -54.67 -12.48 19.72
N ALA A 492 -55.16 -11.26 19.95
CA ALA A 492 -54.50 -10.33 20.86
C ALA A 492 -54.50 -10.96 22.27
N ALA A 493 -53.32 -11.41 22.72
CA ALA A 493 -53.16 -11.93 24.08
C ALA A 493 -53.52 -10.82 25.09
N ALA A 494 -54.39 -11.14 26.06
CA ALA A 494 -54.84 -10.15 27.03
C ALA A 494 -53.63 -9.61 27.82
N PRO A 495 -53.39 -8.28 27.86
CA PRO A 495 -52.25 -7.72 28.54
C PRO A 495 -52.34 -8.02 30.04
N VAL A 496 -51.20 -8.34 30.66
CA VAL A 496 -51.11 -8.54 32.11
C VAL A 496 -51.49 -7.24 32.80
N THR A 497 -52.51 -7.28 33.66
CA THR A 497 -52.89 -6.09 34.45
C THR A 497 -52.03 -5.97 35.70
N SER A 498 -51.78 -4.73 36.14
CA SER A 498 -51.04 -4.45 37.39
C SER A 498 -51.59 -5.19 38.62
N ALA A 499 -52.90 -5.45 38.68
CA ALA A 499 -53.55 -6.24 39.75
C ALA A 499 -53.30 -7.75 39.66
N GLN A 500 -52.94 -8.29 38.49
CA GLN A 500 -52.54 -9.69 38.32
C GLN A 500 -51.03 -9.90 38.55
N LEU A 501 -50.22 -8.85 38.41
CA LEU A 501 -48.76 -8.94 38.43
C LEU A 501 -48.19 -9.55 39.74
N PRO A 502 -48.59 -9.15 40.96
CA PRO A 502 -48.05 -9.76 42.19
C PRO A 502 -48.34 -11.26 42.28
N TRP A 503 -49.52 -11.68 41.84
CA TRP A 503 -49.92 -13.09 41.80
C TRP A 503 -49.13 -13.89 40.75
N LEU A 504 -48.97 -13.36 39.53
CA LEU A 504 -48.19 -14.01 38.47
C LEU A 504 -46.69 -14.08 38.82
N ALA A 505 -46.13 -13.03 39.42
CA ALA A 505 -44.76 -13.02 39.92
C ALA A 505 -44.57 -14.06 41.04
N SER A 506 -45.51 -14.14 41.98
CA SER A 506 -45.49 -15.14 43.06
C SER A 506 -45.64 -16.56 42.53
N LEU A 507 -46.48 -16.77 41.51
CA LEU A 507 -46.64 -18.07 40.84
C LEU A 507 -45.36 -18.50 40.11
N ALA A 508 -44.71 -17.57 39.38
CA ALA A 508 -43.41 -17.84 38.76
C ALA A 508 -42.35 -18.19 39.82
N ALA A 509 -42.27 -17.41 40.90
CA ALA A 509 -41.37 -17.66 42.02
C ALA A 509 -41.64 -18.99 42.74
N SER A 510 -42.89 -19.48 42.79
CA SER A 510 -43.24 -20.76 43.43
C SER A 510 -42.59 -21.99 42.78
N SER A 511 -42.07 -21.86 41.54
CA SER A 511 -41.31 -22.91 40.87
C SER A 511 -39.83 -23.00 41.32
N CYS A 512 -39.34 -22.06 42.12
CA CYS A 512 -37.98 -22.04 42.65
C CYS A 512 -37.91 -22.42 44.14
N ASN A 513 -36.76 -22.94 44.58
CA ASN A 513 -36.58 -23.51 45.92
C ASN A 513 -36.21 -22.42 46.96
N ASP A 514 -37.18 -21.56 47.29
CA ASP A 514 -37.05 -20.35 48.15
C ASP A 514 -36.04 -19.29 47.64
N SER A 515 -35.47 -19.45 46.45
CA SER A 515 -34.37 -18.62 45.93
C SER A 515 -34.81 -17.24 45.43
N VAL A 516 -36.07 -17.09 45.01
CA VAL A 516 -36.73 -15.83 44.70
C VAL A 516 -37.92 -15.67 45.65
N HIS A 517 -38.01 -14.54 46.33
CA HIS A 517 -39.14 -14.21 47.21
C HIS A 517 -39.82 -12.93 46.71
N VAL A 518 -41.15 -12.91 46.67
CA VAL A 518 -41.93 -11.75 46.21
C VAL A 518 -42.61 -11.11 47.42
N ILE A 519 -42.43 -9.79 47.58
CA ILE A 519 -43.11 -8.98 48.60
C ILE A 519 -44.10 -8.06 47.88
N GLU A 520 -45.38 -8.35 48.06
CA GLU A 520 -46.48 -7.49 47.63
C GLU A 520 -46.70 -6.37 48.66
N CYS A 521 -46.70 -5.12 48.20
CA CYS A 521 -46.90 -3.93 49.04
C CYS A 521 -48.25 -3.29 48.74
N ALA A 522 -48.94 -2.81 49.77
CA ALA A 522 -50.28 -2.25 49.64
C ALA A 522 -50.28 -0.73 49.42
N TYR A 523 -49.25 -0.03 49.89
CA TYR A 523 -49.25 1.43 49.93
C TYR A 523 -47.98 2.12 49.41
N SER A 524 -46.78 1.58 49.68
CA SER A 524 -45.52 2.21 49.21
C SER A 524 -44.38 1.22 49.02
N LEU A 525 -43.39 1.59 48.22
CA LEU A 525 -42.14 0.81 48.10
C LEU A 525 -41.29 0.83 49.40
N ALA A 526 -41.56 1.80 50.29
CA ALA A 526 -40.91 1.90 51.60
C ALA A 526 -41.44 0.85 52.59
N GLU A 527 -42.73 0.50 52.51
CA GLU A 527 -43.35 -0.62 53.23
C GLU A 527 -42.58 -1.93 52.94
N GLY A 528 -42.46 -2.30 51.66
CA GLY A 528 -41.79 -3.53 51.24
C GLY A 528 -40.29 -3.59 51.55
N LEU A 529 -39.57 -2.46 51.45
CA LEU A 529 -38.16 -2.40 51.84
C LEU A 529 -37.98 -2.54 53.36
N SER A 530 -38.88 -1.95 54.15
CA SER A 530 -38.88 -2.10 55.62
C SER A 530 -39.18 -3.54 56.02
N GLU A 531 -40.15 -4.19 55.37
CA GLU A 531 -40.49 -5.60 55.55
C GLU A 531 -39.32 -6.51 55.13
N MET A 532 -38.68 -6.27 53.99
CA MET A 532 -37.47 -6.98 53.58
C MET A 532 -36.36 -6.86 54.65
N PHE A 533 -36.08 -5.67 55.16
CA PHE A 533 -35.08 -5.49 56.22
C PHE A 533 -35.46 -6.23 57.50
N ARG A 534 -36.75 -6.24 57.89
CA ARG A 534 -37.26 -7.03 59.02
C ARG A 534 -37.05 -8.53 58.81
N LEU A 535 -37.42 -9.07 57.64
CA LEU A 535 -37.27 -10.48 57.27
C LEU A 535 -35.79 -10.91 57.15
N LEU A 536 -34.89 -10.01 56.76
CA LEU A 536 -33.43 -10.22 56.78
C LEU A 536 -32.88 -10.30 58.22
N VAL A 537 -33.33 -9.41 59.11
CA VAL A 537 -32.92 -9.41 60.53
C VAL A 537 -33.49 -10.63 61.28
N GLU A 538 -34.71 -11.06 60.96
CA GLU A 538 -35.33 -12.29 61.46
C GLU A 538 -34.74 -13.57 60.83
N GLY A 539 -33.83 -13.45 59.85
CA GLY A 539 -33.18 -14.59 59.20
C GLY A 539 -34.10 -15.43 58.29
N LYS A 540 -35.35 -15.01 58.06
CA LYS A 540 -36.33 -15.76 57.24
C LYS A 540 -35.89 -15.89 55.79
N LEU A 541 -35.20 -14.88 55.26
CA LEU A 541 -34.66 -14.85 53.90
C LEU A 541 -33.30 -15.55 53.76
N ALA A 542 -32.88 -16.40 54.72
CA ALA A 542 -31.52 -16.97 54.74
C ALA A 542 -31.16 -17.90 53.57
N LYS A 543 -32.17 -18.46 52.86
CA LYS A 543 -32.01 -19.23 51.60
C LYS A 543 -32.19 -18.38 50.34
N THR A 544 -32.79 -17.21 50.45
CA THR A 544 -33.22 -16.39 49.31
C THR A 544 -32.03 -15.69 48.68
N ASN A 545 -31.98 -15.68 47.35
CA ASN A 545 -30.96 -14.98 46.56
C ASN A 545 -31.45 -13.61 46.10
N TYR A 546 -32.74 -13.52 45.74
CA TYR A 546 -33.37 -12.33 45.18
C TYR A 546 -34.72 -12.06 45.86
N VAL A 547 -34.94 -10.83 46.33
CA VAL A 547 -36.23 -10.35 46.82
C VAL A 547 -36.79 -9.37 45.81
N VAL A 548 -37.96 -9.65 45.25
CA VAL A 548 -38.66 -8.81 44.28
C VAL A 548 -39.79 -8.10 45.02
N ILE A 549 -39.74 -6.77 45.06
CA ILE A 549 -40.70 -5.95 45.80
C ILE A 549 -41.58 -5.24 44.78
N ILE A 550 -42.90 -5.45 44.87
CA ILE A 550 -43.90 -4.95 43.91
C ILE A 550 -45.01 -4.22 44.67
N CYS A 551 -45.23 -2.95 44.35
CA CYS A 551 -46.31 -2.13 44.91
C CYS A 551 -47.34 -1.83 43.81
N ALA A 552 -48.41 -2.64 43.77
CA ALA A 552 -49.47 -2.56 42.77
C ALA A 552 -50.54 -1.53 43.18
N CYS A 553 -50.18 -0.25 43.10
CA CYS A 553 -51.05 0.87 43.45
C CYS A 553 -52.35 0.89 42.61
N ARG A 554 -53.43 1.43 43.16
CA ARG A 554 -54.72 1.61 42.44
C ARG A 554 -54.67 2.72 41.37
N SER A 555 -53.59 3.52 41.35
CA SER A 555 -53.19 4.40 40.24
C SER A 555 -52.27 3.64 39.28
N ALA A 556 -52.41 3.84 37.98
CA ALA A 556 -51.85 3.00 36.91
C ALA A 556 -50.31 3.07 36.69
N ALA A 557 -49.51 3.24 37.74
CA ALA A 557 -48.05 3.18 37.70
C ALA A 557 -47.56 2.20 38.78
N ILE A 558 -46.49 1.45 38.48
CA ILE A 558 -46.00 0.36 39.34
C ILE A 558 -44.68 0.76 40.00
N ASP A 559 -44.67 0.93 41.32
CA ASP A 559 -43.41 1.08 42.07
C ASP A 559 -42.80 -0.30 42.35
N SER A 560 -41.52 -0.50 42.04
CA SER A 560 -40.83 -1.79 42.21
C SER A 560 -39.33 -1.66 42.45
N CYS A 561 -38.75 -2.65 43.14
CA CYS A 561 -37.30 -2.83 43.20
C CYS A 561 -36.93 -4.31 43.43
N ILE A 562 -35.67 -4.66 43.12
CA ILE A 562 -35.16 -6.02 43.29
C ILE A 562 -33.90 -5.98 44.15
N ALA A 563 -33.96 -6.59 45.33
CA ALA A 563 -32.85 -6.66 46.26
C ALA A 563 -32.15 -8.03 46.19
N VAL A 564 -30.88 -8.03 45.81
CA VAL A 564 -30.02 -9.21 45.85
C VAL A 564 -29.52 -9.40 47.28
N THR A 565 -29.92 -10.53 47.87
CA THR A 565 -29.66 -10.92 49.26
C THR A 565 -28.80 -12.19 49.35
N GLY A 566 -28.68 -12.92 48.24
CA GLY A 566 -27.82 -14.10 48.09
C GLY A 566 -26.35 -13.75 48.31
N LYS A 567 -25.71 -14.42 49.26
CA LYS A 567 -24.38 -14.05 49.79
C LYS A 567 -23.25 -14.07 48.75
N TYR A 568 -23.42 -14.84 47.68
CA TYR A 568 -22.48 -14.92 46.55
C TYR A 568 -22.80 -13.84 45.50
N GLN A 569 -24.07 -13.77 45.08
CA GLN A 569 -24.59 -12.82 44.09
C GLN A 569 -24.38 -11.36 44.52
N ALA A 570 -24.85 -11.01 45.72
CA ALA A 570 -24.76 -9.66 46.25
C ALA A 570 -23.30 -9.21 46.43
N ARG A 571 -22.41 -10.15 46.78
CA ARG A 571 -20.97 -9.91 46.86
C ARG A 571 -20.36 -9.62 45.49
N ILE A 572 -20.58 -10.47 44.49
CA ILE A 572 -20.04 -10.25 43.13
C ILE A 572 -20.56 -8.94 42.55
N LEU A 573 -21.85 -8.62 42.72
CA LEU A 573 -22.44 -7.38 42.25
C LEU A 573 -21.92 -6.14 42.98
N SER A 574 -21.73 -6.22 44.31
CA SER A 574 -21.16 -5.09 45.06
C SER A 574 -19.68 -4.84 44.74
N GLU A 575 -18.90 -5.89 44.44
CA GLU A 575 -17.52 -5.76 43.97
C GLU A 575 -17.44 -5.31 42.49
N SER A 576 -18.38 -5.72 41.61
CA SER A 576 -18.40 -5.32 40.19
C SER A 576 -18.97 -3.92 39.92
N LEU A 577 -19.59 -3.29 40.91
CA LEU A 577 -20.09 -1.91 40.83
C LEU A 577 -19.04 -0.86 41.24
N LEU A 578 -17.86 -1.28 41.71
CA LEU A 578 -16.75 -0.38 42.03
C LEU A 578 -16.05 0.12 40.76
N THR A 579 -15.74 1.41 40.69
CA THR A 579 -14.79 1.90 39.68
C THR A 579 -13.37 1.38 39.94
N PRO A 580 -12.47 1.33 38.93
CA PRO A 580 -11.09 0.89 39.12
C PRO A 580 -10.34 1.60 40.27
N ALA A 581 -10.58 2.90 40.45
CA ALA A 581 -10.00 3.69 41.52
C ALA A 581 -10.55 3.33 42.91
N GLU A 582 -11.86 3.06 43.02
CA GLU A 582 -12.49 2.61 44.28
C GLU A 582 -12.06 1.19 44.64
N TYR A 583 -12.00 0.28 43.65
CA TYR A 583 -11.46 -1.06 43.80
C TYR A 583 -10.03 -1.05 44.36
N GLN A 584 -9.12 -0.29 43.72
CA GLN A 584 -7.74 -0.19 44.19
C GLN A 584 -7.64 0.47 45.57
N LYS A 585 -8.51 1.44 45.87
CA LYS A 585 -8.58 2.12 47.18
C LYS A 585 -9.05 1.20 48.30
N GLU A 586 -10.12 0.41 48.10
CA GLU A 586 -10.58 -0.55 49.12
C GLU A 586 -9.51 -1.64 49.33
N VAL A 587 -8.99 -2.25 48.26
CA VAL A 587 -7.91 -3.27 48.37
C VAL A 587 -6.70 -2.74 49.14
N ASN A 588 -6.23 -1.52 48.83
CA ASN A 588 -5.12 -0.91 49.56
C ASN A 588 -5.49 -0.60 51.02
N TYR A 589 -6.73 -0.19 51.30
CA TYR A 589 -7.23 0.01 52.65
C TYR A 589 -7.28 -1.30 53.46
N GLU A 590 -7.70 -2.42 52.87
CA GLU A 590 -7.70 -3.74 53.54
C GLU A 590 -6.30 -4.23 53.92
N LEU A 591 -5.32 -4.00 53.03
CA LEU A 591 -3.91 -4.33 53.26
C LEU A 591 -3.32 -3.44 54.37
N VAL A 592 -3.44 -2.12 54.25
CA VAL A 592 -2.83 -1.15 55.18
C VAL A 592 -3.46 -1.17 56.58
N THR A 593 -4.73 -1.59 56.71
CA THR A 593 -5.41 -1.68 58.02
C THR A 593 -5.32 -3.04 58.71
N GLY A 594 -4.53 -3.99 58.18
CA GLY A 594 -4.35 -5.30 58.82
C GLY A 594 -5.60 -6.19 58.85
N LYS A 595 -6.67 -5.87 58.10
CA LYS A 595 -7.86 -6.74 58.01
C LYS A 595 -7.47 -8.16 57.55
N VAL A 596 -6.45 -8.23 56.69
CA VAL A 596 -5.87 -9.47 56.13
C VAL A 596 -5.20 -10.37 57.17
N ASP A 597 -4.78 -9.85 58.32
CA ASP A 597 -4.13 -10.65 59.38
C ASP A 597 -5.07 -11.76 59.90
N SER A 598 -6.38 -11.48 59.89
CA SER A 598 -7.43 -12.45 60.24
C SER A 598 -7.56 -13.62 59.24
N LEU A 599 -7.13 -13.42 58.00
CA LEU A 599 -7.05 -14.45 56.95
C LEU A 599 -5.69 -15.17 57.03
N GLY A 600 -4.59 -14.46 57.26
CA GLY A 600 -3.26 -15.03 57.49
C GLY A 600 -3.25 -16.03 58.65
N ALA A 601 -3.71 -15.60 59.83
CA ALA A 601 -3.83 -16.46 61.01
C ALA A 601 -4.78 -17.66 60.79
N PHE A 602 -5.76 -17.56 59.87
CA PHE A 602 -6.58 -18.71 59.50
C PHE A 602 -5.81 -19.74 58.67
N PHE A 603 -4.94 -19.33 57.75
CA PHE A 603 -4.05 -20.26 57.05
C PHE A 603 -3.08 -20.95 58.01
N SER A 604 -2.56 -20.25 59.03
CA SER A 604 -1.79 -20.87 60.11
C SER A 604 -2.55 -21.99 60.84
N THR A 605 -3.87 -21.85 61.02
CA THR A 605 -4.72 -22.90 61.65
C THR A 605 -5.11 -24.06 60.73
N LEU A 606 -4.84 -23.99 59.42
CA LEU A 606 -5.25 -25.04 58.47
C LEU A 606 -4.25 -26.19 58.34
N CYS A 607 -3.00 -26.02 58.78
CA CYS A 607 -1.97 -27.05 58.73
C CYS A 607 -1.78 -27.73 60.11
N PRO A 608 -2.11 -29.03 60.28
CA PRO A 608 -2.03 -29.71 61.59
C PRO A 608 -0.62 -29.88 62.15
N GLU A 609 0.43 -29.72 61.33
CA GLU A 609 1.84 -29.88 61.72
C GLU A 609 2.47 -28.58 62.26
N GLY A 610 1.73 -27.46 62.25
CA GLY A 610 2.19 -26.13 62.65
C GLY A 610 2.06 -25.10 61.52
N ASP A 611 2.43 -23.86 61.78
CA ASP A 611 2.42 -22.82 60.75
C ASP A 611 3.35 -23.21 59.58
N ILE A 612 2.94 -22.87 58.35
CA ILE A 612 3.77 -23.03 57.15
C ILE A 612 5.10 -22.30 57.30
N ASP A 613 5.15 -21.17 58.01
CA ASP A 613 6.41 -20.45 58.24
C ASP A 613 7.32 -21.18 59.23
N ILE A 614 6.77 -21.90 60.21
CA ILE A 614 7.53 -22.78 61.10
C ILE A 614 8.07 -24.00 60.33
N LEU A 615 7.29 -24.56 59.41
CA LEU A 615 7.74 -25.66 58.54
C LEU A 615 8.85 -25.21 57.57
N LEU A 616 8.75 -23.99 57.01
CA LEU A 616 9.80 -23.38 56.18
C LEU A 616 11.06 -23.08 56.98
N ASP A 617 10.95 -22.48 58.16
CA ASP A 617 12.11 -22.23 59.05
C ASP A 617 12.79 -23.53 59.47
N LYS A 618 12.01 -24.57 59.80
CA LYS A 618 12.53 -25.89 60.14
C LYS A 618 13.26 -26.54 58.96
N PHE A 619 12.65 -26.58 57.78
CA PHE A 619 13.29 -27.13 56.56
C PHE A 619 14.56 -26.35 56.21
N HIS A 620 14.55 -25.03 56.39
CA HIS A 620 15.73 -24.19 56.17
C HIS A 620 16.86 -24.51 57.16
N GLN A 621 16.55 -24.65 58.45
CA GLN A 621 17.52 -25.02 59.50
C GLN A 621 18.09 -26.44 59.28
N GLU A 622 17.24 -27.41 58.94
CA GLU A 622 17.65 -28.80 58.66
C GLU A 622 18.60 -28.87 57.44
N ASN A 623 18.36 -28.06 56.39
CA ASN A 623 19.20 -28.06 55.19
C ASN A 623 20.46 -27.16 55.29
N GLN A 624 20.47 -26.12 56.13
CA GLN A 624 21.68 -25.30 56.37
C GLN A 624 22.87 -26.17 56.81
N GLY A 625 22.63 -27.23 57.61
CA GLY A 625 23.66 -28.17 58.03
C GLY A 625 24.32 -28.99 56.90
N HIS A 626 23.66 -29.16 55.75
CA HIS A 626 24.16 -29.94 54.61
C HIS A 626 24.67 -29.09 53.43
N ILE A 627 24.19 -27.85 53.29
CA ILE A 627 24.51 -26.99 52.14
C ILE A 627 25.93 -26.39 52.23
N SER A 628 26.51 -26.26 53.44
CA SER A 628 27.83 -25.62 53.65
C SER A 628 29.06 -26.38 53.14
N SER A 629 28.92 -27.52 52.44
CA SER A 629 30.07 -28.27 51.89
C SER A 629 29.83 -29.08 50.61
N SER A 630 28.63 -29.03 49.99
CA SER A 630 28.21 -30.01 48.97
C SER A 630 28.09 -29.50 47.52
N LEU A 631 28.25 -28.19 47.26
CA LEU A 631 28.30 -27.64 45.89
C LEU A 631 29.72 -27.34 45.38
N ALA A 632 30.75 -27.81 46.08
CA ALA A 632 32.14 -27.82 45.62
C ALA A 632 32.51 -29.19 45.02
N ALA A 633 32.29 -29.35 43.71
CA ALA A 633 32.95 -30.33 42.83
C ALA A 633 33.02 -31.82 43.29
N SER A 634 31.89 -32.52 43.32
CA SER A 634 31.86 -33.99 43.15
C SER A 634 30.59 -34.39 42.39
N SER A 635 30.67 -34.72 41.10
CA SER A 635 31.24 -35.98 40.63
C SER A 635 32.39 -35.86 39.61
N VAL A 636 33.50 -35.22 40.00
CA VAL A 636 34.78 -35.28 39.25
C VAL A 636 35.85 -35.96 40.12
N THR A 637 35.80 -37.29 40.18
CA THR A 637 36.75 -38.10 40.98
C THR A 637 37.24 -39.36 40.25
N LYS A 638 37.75 -39.19 39.02
CA LYS A 638 39.10 -39.66 38.66
C LYS A 638 39.57 -39.11 37.31
N ALA A 639 40.88 -38.86 37.23
CA ALA A 639 41.52 -38.11 36.17
C ALA A 639 41.52 -38.81 34.80
N ALA A 640 41.27 -38.01 33.76
CA ALA A 640 42.12 -37.98 32.57
C ALA A 640 42.34 -36.50 32.21
N SER A 641 43.58 -36.10 31.96
CA SER A 641 43.93 -34.74 31.55
C SER A 641 43.62 -34.54 30.07
N LEU A 642 42.83 -33.52 29.74
CA LEU A 642 42.78 -32.98 28.38
C LEU A 642 42.46 -31.49 28.41
N ASP A 643 43.29 -30.70 27.75
CA ASP A 643 42.93 -29.35 27.32
C ASP A 643 41.84 -29.40 26.24
N VAL A 644 41.02 -28.33 26.19
CA VAL A 644 40.35 -27.72 25.02
C VAL A 644 39.04 -27.04 25.48
N SER A 645 38.79 -25.84 24.94
CA SER A 645 37.59 -25.04 25.20
C SER A 645 36.30 -25.74 24.74
N GLY A 646 35.30 -25.85 25.62
CA GLY A 646 34.01 -26.45 25.29
C GLY A 646 32.90 -26.07 26.27
N THR A 647 32.41 -24.83 26.21
CA THR A 647 31.18 -24.41 26.92
C THR A 647 30.00 -25.29 26.46
N PRO A 648 29.15 -25.81 27.36
CA PRO A 648 27.98 -26.59 26.93
C PRO A 648 26.99 -25.67 26.19
N VAL A 649 26.93 -25.82 24.86
CA VAL A 649 26.00 -25.08 23.98
C VAL A 649 24.79 -25.95 23.64
N CYS A 650 23.59 -25.45 23.91
CA CYS A 650 22.35 -26.10 23.47
C CYS A 650 22.22 -25.94 21.95
N THR A 651 22.60 -26.96 21.18
CA THR A 651 22.63 -26.93 19.71
C THR A 651 21.25 -26.69 19.05
N SER A 652 20.17 -26.78 19.81
CA SER A 652 18.81 -26.42 19.39
C SER A 652 18.41 -24.95 19.64
N TYR A 653 19.29 -24.12 20.22
CA TYR A 653 19.04 -22.69 20.44
C TYR A 653 19.68 -21.86 19.32
N ASN A 654 18.91 -21.58 18.29
CA ASN A 654 19.19 -20.49 17.35
C ASN A 654 18.19 -19.36 17.60
N LEU A 655 18.69 -18.16 17.92
CA LEU A 655 17.86 -16.96 17.84
C LEU A 655 17.46 -16.78 16.39
N GLU A 656 16.16 -16.87 16.12
CA GLU A 656 15.63 -16.79 14.77
C GLU A 656 15.80 -15.35 14.24
N PRO A 657 16.51 -15.11 13.12
CA PRO A 657 16.67 -13.77 12.59
C PRO A 657 15.31 -13.12 12.33
N HIS A 658 15.21 -11.79 12.52
CA HIS A 658 13.97 -11.05 12.29
C HIS A 658 13.67 -10.89 10.78
N SER A 659 13.37 -12.00 10.11
CA SER A 659 12.89 -12.03 8.73
C SER A 659 11.44 -11.55 8.66
N ILE A 660 11.19 -10.56 7.81
CA ILE A 660 9.83 -10.08 7.51
C ILE A 660 9.02 -11.23 6.90
N ARG A 661 7.86 -11.52 7.48
CA ARG A 661 7.00 -12.63 7.06
C ARG A 661 6.15 -12.25 5.85
N PRO A 662 5.70 -13.22 5.01
CA PRO A 662 4.92 -12.93 3.81
C PRO A 662 3.66 -12.09 4.06
N PHE A 663 2.92 -12.35 5.15
CA PHE A 663 1.75 -11.55 5.50
C PHE A 663 2.09 -10.11 5.92
N GLN A 664 3.26 -9.85 6.52
CA GLN A 664 3.68 -8.50 6.91
C GLN A 664 3.97 -7.67 5.68
N LEU A 665 4.63 -8.27 4.68
CA LEU A 665 4.86 -7.64 3.38
C LEU A 665 3.52 -7.39 2.64
N ALA A 666 2.59 -8.35 2.65
CA ALA A 666 1.27 -8.19 2.04
C ALA A 666 0.43 -7.09 2.72
N VAL A 667 0.52 -6.94 4.05
CA VAL A 667 -0.12 -5.84 4.79
C VAL A 667 0.57 -4.50 4.51
N ALA A 668 1.90 -4.45 4.47
CA ALA A 668 2.66 -3.26 4.08
C ALA A 668 2.30 -2.78 2.67
N GLN A 669 2.13 -3.73 1.74
CA GLN A 669 1.61 -3.48 0.40
C GLN A 669 0.16 -2.97 0.44
N LYS A 670 -0.75 -3.58 1.20
CA LYS A 670 -2.13 -3.05 1.36
C LYS A 670 -2.14 -1.60 1.87
N LEU A 671 -1.30 -1.25 2.85
CA LEU A 671 -1.17 0.12 3.37
C LEU A 671 -0.71 1.08 2.28
N LEU A 672 0.37 0.74 1.55
CA LEU A 672 0.87 1.52 0.42
C LEU A 672 -0.23 1.73 -0.64
N SER A 673 -0.99 0.68 -0.95
CA SER A 673 -2.10 0.74 -1.92
C SER A 673 -3.20 1.72 -1.51
N HIS A 674 -3.48 1.88 -0.21
CA HIS A 674 -4.46 2.86 0.26
C HIS A 674 -3.90 4.28 0.21
N VAL A 675 -2.64 4.48 0.60
CA VAL A 675 -1.96 5.78 0.50
C VAL A 675 -1.86 6.26 -0.96
N CYS A 676 -1.56 5.37 -1.91
CA CYS A 676 -1.69 5.64 -3.34
C CYS A 676 -3.14 6.03 -3.68
N SER A 677 -4.15 5.24 -3.31
CA SER A 677 -5.55 5.55 -3.67
C SER A 677 -6.09 6.88 -3.08
N ILE A 678 -5.53 7.37 -1.98
CA ILE A 678 -5.85 8.70 -1.43
C ILE A 678 -5.25 9.80 -2.32
N ALA A 679 -4.03 9.60 -2.83
CA ALA A 679 -3.37 10.54 -3.74
C ALA A 679 -3.90 10.47 -5.19
N ASP A 680 -4.28 9.27 -5.66
CA ASP A 680 -4.94 9.04 -6.95
C ASP A 680 -6.36 9.62 -7.00
N SER A 681 -6.90 10.09 -5.86
CA SER A 681 -8.24 10.66 -5.78
C SER A 681 -8.27 12.12 -6.27
N SER A 682 -9.29 12.47 -7.04
CA SER A 682 -9.53 13.83 -7.56
C SER A 682 -9.75 14.92 -6.49
N THR A 683 -9.70 14.54 -5.20
CA THR A 683 -9.94 15.40 -4.05
C THR A 683 -8.70 16.17 -3.57
N GLN A 684 -7.52 15.91 -4.16
CA GLN A 684 -6.22 16.51 -3.77
C GLN A 684 -5.87 16.34 -2.27
N ASN A 685 -6.41 15.31 -1.61
CA ASN A 685 -6.24 15.12 -0.17
C ASN A 685 -4.84 14.65 0.25
N LEU A 686 -4.02 14.21 -0.70
CA LEU A 686 -2.59 13.93 -0.59
C LEU A 686 -1.98 14.08 -2.00
N ASP A 687 -0.76 14.59 -2.11
CA ASP A 687 0.00 14.55 -3.37
C ASP A 687 1.38 13.93 -3.12
N LEU A 688 1.64 12.76 -3.69
CA LEU A 688 2.89 12.04 -3.50
C LEU A 688 4.07 12.63 -4.30
N GLY A 689 3.82 13.43 -5.34
CA GLY A 689 4.85 14.14 -6.11
C GLY A 689 5.27 15.48 -5.50
N SER A 690 4.68 15.88 -4.37
CA SER A 690 5.12 17.02 -3.56
C SER A 690 6.16 16.67 -2.50
N PHE A 691 6.51 15.37 -2.32
CA PHE A 691 7.36 14.89 -1.22
C PHE A 691 8.62 14.16 -1.69
N GLU A 692 9.79 14.63 -1.27
CA GLU A 692 11.10 14.03 -1.61
C GLU A 692 11.57 12.96 -0.61
N LYS A 693 10.94 12.91 0.57
CA LYS A 693 11.36 12.14 1.75
C LYS A 693 10.16 11.72 2.59
N VAL A 694 10.26 10.60 3.30
CA VAL A 694 9.39 10.22 4.42
C VAL A 694 10.07 10.54 5.75
N ASP A 695 9.31 10.95 6.75
CA ASP A 695 9.70 10.96 8.17
C ASP A 695 8.56 10.39 9.02
N PHE A 696 8.80 10.01 10.27
CA PHE A 696 7.76 9.34 11.08
C PHE A 696 7.91 9.54 12.59
N LEU A 697 6.82 9.28 13.32
CA LEU A 697 6.80 9.22 14.78
C LEU A 697 5.85 8.11 15.24
N ILE A 698 6.30 7.25 16.15
CA ILE A 698 5.49 6.16 16.72
C ILE A 698 5.06 6.54 18.14
N CYS A 699 3.81 6.93 18.32
CA CYS A 699 3.16 7.10 19.62
C CYS A 699 2.79 5.73 20.20
N ILE A 700 3.15 5.47 21.47
CA ILE A 700 2.89 4.21 22.17
C ILE A 700 2.41 4.45 23.62
N PRO A 701 1.74 3.48 24.27
CA PRO A 701 1.36 3.57 25.68
C PRO A 701 2.55 3.85 26.62
N PRO A 702 2.32 4.40 27.83
CA PRO A 702 3.34 4.66 28.84
C PRO A 702 3.77 3.37 29.57
N SER A 703 4.32 2.42 28.81
CA SER A 703 5.05 1.27 29.32
C SER A 703 6.50 1.35 28.90
N GLU A 704 7.41 1.24 29.86
CA GLU A 704 8.86 1.23 29.59
C GLU A 704 9.27 -0.03 28.83
N VAL A 705 8.61 -1.16 29.09
CA VAL A 705 8.83 -2.40 28.33
C VAL A 705 8.39 -2.23 26.87
N THR A 706 7.19 -1.70 26.62
CA THR A 706 6.70 -1.44 25.25
C THR A 706 7.57 -0.40 24.52
N TYR A 707 8.13 0.58 25.25
CA TYR A 707 9.09 1.55 24.70
C TYR A 707 10.37 0.87 24.22
N GLN A 708 11.04 0.10 25.08
CA GLN A 708 12.28 -0.59 24.70
C GLN A 708 12.04 -1.67 23.63
N GLN A 709 10.89 -2.37 23.64
CA GLN A 709 10.47 -3.28 22.55
C GLN A 709 10.32 -2.54 21.21
N THR A 710 9.69 -1.36 21.20
CA THR A 710 9.50 -0.55 19.99
C THR A 710 10.84 -0.01 19.47
N LEU A 711 11.72 0.48 20.34
CA LEU A 711 13.07 0.93 19.97
C LEU A 711 13.90 -0.20 19.33
N LEU A 712 13.85 -1.40 19.91
CA LEU A 712 14.52 -2.59 19.35
C LEU A 712 13.93 -3.00 18.00
N HIS A 713 12.61 -2.91 17.80
CA HIS A 713 12.00 -3.16 16.49
C HIS A 713 12.45 -2.12 15.44
N VAL A 714 12.45 -0.82 15.75
CA VAL A 714 12.93 0.22 14.83
C VAL A 714 14.41 0.01 14.48
N TRP A 715 15.26 -0.25 15.48
CA TRP A 715 16.69 -0.51 15.30
C TRP A 715 16.95 -1.73 14.39
N HIS A 716 16.31 -2.87 14.66
CA HIS A 716 16.52 -4.10 13.88
C HIS A 716 15.85 -4.09 12.50
N SER A 717 14.81 -3.28 12.29
CA SER A 717 14.14 -3.18 10.98
C SER A 717 14.99 -2.58 9.87
N GLY A 718 16.05 -1.83 10.21
CA GLY A 718 16.86 -1.08 9.25
C GLY A 718 16.15 0.12 8.61
N VAL A 719 14.90 0.43 8.97
CA VAL A 719 14.06 1.46 8.32
C VAL A 719 14.74 2.83 8.26
N LEU A 720 15.49 3.20 9.31
CA LEU A 720 16.21 4.48 9.37
C LEU A 720 17.33 4.60 8.33
N LEU A 721 17.98 3.49 7.96
CA LEU A 721 18.97 3.47 6.87
C LEU A 721 18.30 3.73 5.51
N GLU A 722 17.12 3.15 5.28
CA GLU A 722 16.32 3.36 4.06
C GLU A 722 15.62 4.73 4.00
N LEU A 723 15.57 5.46 5.13
CA LEU A 723 15.13 6.86 5.23
C LEU A 723 16.31 7.85 5.13
N GLY A 724 17.52 7.36 4.81
CA GLY A 724 18.70 8.18 4.48
C GLY A 724 19.66 8.48 5.64
N LEU A 725 19.47 7.92 6.83
CA LEU A 725 20.45 8.06 7.91
C LEU A 725 21.67 7.17 7.67
N LYS A 726 22.86 7.77 7.58
CA LYS A 726 24.13 7.03 7.45
C LYS A 726 24.34 6.09 8.65
N LYS A 727 24.84 4.88 8.38
CA LYS A 727 25.09 3.84 9.39
C LYS A 727 25.98 4.31 10.56
N GLU A 728 26.97 5.14 10.27
CA GLU A 728 27.89 5.75 11.26
C GLU A 728 27.20 6.66 12.29
N HIS A 729 25.95 7.06 12.04
CA HIS A 729 25.17 7.91 12.94
C HIS A 729 24.04 7.16 13.67
N MET A 730 23.92 5.83 13.48
CA MET A 730 22.99 5.00 14.25
C MET A 730 23.44 4.91 15.71
N THR A 731 22.73 5.64 16.57
CA THR A 731 22.96 5.74 18.02
C THR A 731 21.60 5.62 18.72
N LYS A 732 21.54 5.04 19.92
CA LYS A 732 20.25 4.81 20.62
C LYS A 732 19.45 6.11 20.77
N GLN A 733 20.13 7.19 21.16
CA GLN A 733 19.59 8.56 21.26
C GLN A 733 18.93 9.10 19.98
N ARG A 734 19.33 8.66 18.78
CA ARG A 734 18.62 9.03 17.54
C ARG A 734 17.35 8.21 17.34
N VAL A 735 17.34 6.93 17.69
CA VAL A 735 16.12 6.09 17.59
C VAL A 735 15.08 6.50 18.63
N GLU A 736 15.52 6.97 19.79
CA GLU A 736 14.69 7.56 20.85
C GLU A 736 13.93 8.82 20.40
N GLN A 737 14.31 9.46 19.27
CA GLN A 737 13.58 10.59 18.68
C GLN A 737 12.37 10.15 17.83
N TYR A 738 12.33 8.89 17.38
CA TYR A 738 11.28 8.33 16.51
C TYR A 738 10.16 7.63 17.27
N VAL A 739 10.31 7.42 18.59
CA VAL A 739 9.33 6.73 19.43
C VAL A 739 8.91 7.65 20.57
N LEU A 740 7.61 7.92 20.66
CA LEU A 740 6.98 8.77 21.65
C LEU A 740 6.19 7.93 22.66
N LYS A 741 6.75 7.76 23.86
CA LYS A 741 6.00 7.26 25.01
C LYS A 741 4.94 8.30 25.40
N LEU A 742 3.66 7.91 25.53
CA LEU A 742 2.54 8.79 25.85
C LEU A 742 2.49 9.13 27.36
N ASP A 743 3.52 9.84 27.83
CA ASP A 743 3.71 10.30 29.21
C ASP A 743 3.65 11.84 29.33
N THR A 744 4.09 12.38 30.47
CA THR A 744 4.14 13.82 30.73
C THR A 744 5.10 14.61 29.83
N GLU A 745 6.15 13.98 29.28
CA GLU A 745 7.07 14.63 28.33
C GLU A 745 6.50 14.66 26.90
N ALA A 746 5.52 13.79 26.61
CA ALA A 746 5.05 13.53 25.25
C ALA A 746 4.65 14.81 24.49
N GLN A 747 3.98 15.73 25.17
CA GLN A 747 3.53 17.01 24.58
C GLN A 747 4.68 17.87 24.06
N THR A 748 5.84 17.85 24.73
CA THR A 748 7.02 18.64 24.34
C THR A 748 7.68 18.05 23.08
N LYS A 749 7.88 16.73 23.06
CA LYS A 749 8.44 16.01 21.91
C LYS A 749 7.50 16.08 20.69
N PHE A 750 6.19 15.93 20.90
CA PHE A 750 5.19 16.08 19.85
C PHE A 750 5.12 17.50 19.26
N LYS A 751 5.28 18.53 20.09
CA LYS A 751 5.35 19.92 19.60
C LYS A 751 6.59 20.17 18.73
N ALA A 752 7.72 19.54 19.04
CA ALA A 752 8.92 19.60 18.19
C ALA A 752 8.70 18.88 16.85
N PHE A 753 8.02 17.71 16.85
CA PHE A 753 7.60 17.02 15.62
C PHE A 753 6.69 17.89 14.75
N LEU A 754 5.67 18.54 15.32
CA LEU A 754 4.81 19.49 14.58
C LEU A 754 5.57 20.69 14.02
N GLN A 755 6.51 21.27 14.78
CA GLN A 755 7.36 22.34 14.26
C GLN A 755 8.23 21.86 13.08
N ASN A 756 8.76 20.63 13.16
CA ASN A 756 9.51 20.02 12.07
C ASN A 756 8.64 19.75 10.83
N SER A 757 7.39 19.32 10.99
CA SER A 757 6.47 19.07 9.86
C SER A 757 6.02 20.35 9.15
N PHE A 758 5.85 21.46 9.89
CA PHE A 758 5.57 22.76 9.26
C PHE A 758 6.82 23.43 8.64
N GLN A 759 8.03 23.09 9.09
CA GLN A 759 9.28 23.56 8.49
C GLN A 759 9.67 22.80 7.21
N ASN A 760 9.18 21.56 7.02
CA ASN A 760 9.55 20.68 5.91
C ASN A 760 8.32 20.25 5.08
N PRO A 761 7.69 21.15 4.31
CA PRO A 761 6.49 20.82 3.53
C PRO A 761 6.73 19.70 2.50
N HIS A 762 7.94 19.59 1.95
CA HIS A 762 8.35 18.55 0.99
C HIS A 762 8.77 17.22 1.63
N THR A 763 8.43 16.99 2.91
CA THR A 763 8.59 15.71 3.60
C THR A 763 7.24 15.19 4.05
N LEU A 764 6.94 13.92 3.75
CA LEU A 764 5.73 13.23 4.16
C LEU A 764 5.91 12.65 5.57
N PHE A 765 5.16 13.16 6.53
CA PHE A 765 5.21 12.74 7.93
C PHE A 765 4.16 11.68 8.21
N VAL A 766 4.59 10.49 8.63
CA VAL A 766 3.70 9.38 9.02
C VAL A 766 3.62 9.32 10.55
N LEU A 767 2.48 9.70 11.10
CA LEU A 767 2.19 9.66 12.52
C LEU A 767 1.51 8.32 12.87
N ILE A 768 2.24 7.41 13.51
CA ILE A 768 1.77 6.08 13.86
C ILE A 768 1.32 6.08 15.32
N HIS A 769 0.05 5.75 15.58
CA HIS A 769 -0.43 5.45 16.93
C HIS A 769 -0.49 3.93 17.08
N ASP A 770 0.52 3.33 17.73
CA ASP A 770 0.51 1.90 18.04
C ASP A 770 -0.26 1.62 19.33
N HIS A 771 -0.88 0.45 19.41
CA HIS A 771 -1.84 0.09 20.47
C HIS A 771 -2.95 1.13 20.65
N ALA A 772 -3.53 1.63 19.55
CA ALA A 772 -4.45 2.77 19.49
C ALA A 772 -5.80 2.64 20.24
N HIS A 773 -6.01 1.55 20.97
CA HIS A 773 -7.10 1.34 21.94
C HIS A 773 -6.75 1.85 23.35
N TRP A 774 -5.51 2.28 23.58
CA TRP A 774 -5.07 2.90 24.83
C TRP A 774 -5.45 4.40 24.87
N ASP A 775 -5.70 4.93 26.07
CA ASP A 775 -6.19 6.30 26.33
C ASP A 775 -7.24 6.82 25.32
N LEU A 776 -8.38 6.14 25.26
CA LEU A 776 -9.53 6.61 24.49
C LEU A 776 -10.26 7.78 25.15
N VAL A 777 -9.71 8.38 26.20
CA VAL A 777 -10.39 9.40 27.01
C VAL A 777 -10.34 10.76 26.30
N SER A 778 -11.37 11.61 26.45
CA SER A 778 -11.28 13.01 26.03
C SER A 778 -10.88 13.92 27.18
N SER A 779 -9.90 14.79 26.90
CA SER A 779 -9.45 15.86 27.81
C SER A 779 -10.55 16.86 28.20
N THR A 780 -11.65 16.93 27.44
CA THR A 780 -12.72 17.92 27.63
C THR A 780 -13.51 17.76 28.94
N VAL A 781 -13.63 16.54 29.47
CA VAL A 781 -14.47 16.25 30.66
C VAL A 781 -13.71 16.41 31.99
N HIS A 782 -12.41 16.11 32.01
CA HIS A 782 -11.63 16.09 33.26
C HIS A 782 -11.34 17.47 33.88
N ASN A 783 -11.54 18.56 33.14
CA ASN A 783 -11.39 19.92 33.67
C ASN A 783 -12.37 20.30 34.80
N LEU A 784 -13.36 19.45 35.12
CA LEU A 784 -14.34 19.71 36.18
C LEU A 784 -14.06 18.97 37.51
N TYR A 785 -13.32 17.86 37.51
CA TYR A 785 -13.04 17.08 38.74
C TYR A 785 -11.66 16.40 38.74
N SER A 786 -10.82 16.80 39.70
CA SER A 786 -9.52 16.23 40.10
C SER A 786 -8.34 16.37 39.12
N GLN A 787 -7.30 17.10 39.54
CA GLN A 787 -6.01 17.28 38.82
C GLN A 787 -5.01 16.12 39.03
N SER A 788 -5.49 14.91 39.37
CA SER A 788 -4.62 13.88 39.99
C SER A 788 -3.78 13.02 39.05
N ASP A 789 -4.03 13.03 37.74
CA ASP A 789 -3.15 12.40 36.74
C ASP A 789 -3.09 13.22 35.43
N PRO A 790 -1.93 13.76 35.03
CA PRO A 790 -1.79 14.58 33.82
C PRO A 790 -1.69 13.78 32.51
N SER A 791 -1.69 12.43 32.56
CA SER A 791 -1.52 11.58 31.38
C SER A 791 -2.83 11.16 30.69
N VAL A 792 -3.98 11.36 31.34
CA VAL A 792 -5.31 10.92 30.85
C VAL A 792 -5.89 11.92 29.83
N GLY A 793 -6.44 11.41 28.72
CA GLY A 793 -6.97 12.20 27.61
C GLY A 793 -5.91 12.92 26.79
N LEU A 794 -4.67 12.45 26.87
CA LEU A 794 -3.51 13.01 26.20
C LEU A 794 -3.48 12.62 24.71
N VAL A 795 -3.97 11.44 24.35
CA VAL A 795 -4.10 10.99 22.95
C VAL A 795 -5.03 11.90 22.15
N ASP A 796 -6.21 12.21 22.69
CA ASP A 796 -7.18 13.14 22.09
C ASP A 796 -6.52 14.50 21.84
N ARG A 797 -5.86 15.04 22.87
CA ARG A 797 -5.20 16.35 22.85
C ARG A 797 -4.04 16.44 21.83
N LEU A 798 -3.35 15.34 21.51
CA LEU A 798 -2.26 15.33 20.52
C LEU A 798 -2.73 14.95 19.10
N LEU A 799 -3.52 13.88 18.95
CA LEU A 799 -3.89 13.35 17.63
C LEU A 799 -5.10 14.06 17.01
N ASN A 800 -6.05 14.55 17.82
CA ASN A 800 -7.24 15.25 17.35
C ASN A 800 -7.08 16.77 17.31
N CYS A 801 -5.88 17.29 17.56
CA CYS A 801 -5.59 18.72 17.49
C CYS A 801 -5.77 19.28 16.07
N ARG A 802 -5.91 20.61 15.96
CA ARG A 802 -6.22 21.28 14.69
C ARG A 802 -5.06 21.17 13.70
N GLU A 803 -3.85 21.30 14.22
CA GLU A 803 -2.58 21.28 13.49
C GLU A 803 -2.39 19.96 12.72
N VAL A 804 -2.67 18.81 13.34
CA VAL A 804 -2.58 17.49 12.69
C VAL A 804 -3.68 17.30 11.64
N LYS A 805 -4.90 17.81 11.91
CA LYS A 805 -6.05 17.67 11.00
C LYS A 805 -5.88 18.53 9.73
N GLU A 806 -5.35 19.74 9.86
CA GLU A 806 -5.19 20.69 8.74
C GLU A 806 -3.88 20.50 7.96
N ALA A 807 -2.83 19.90 8.53
CA ALA A 807 -1.55 19.70 7.84
C ALA A 807 -1.68 18.76 6.61
N PRO A 808 -1.30 19.21 5.38
CA PRO A 808 -1.43 18.41 4.17
C PRO A 808 -0.37 17.31 4.06
N ASN A 809 0.79 17.49 4.73
CA ASN A 809 1.92 16.57 4.71
C ASN A 809 1.95 15.57 5.87
N ILE A 810 0.86 15.45 6.65
CA ILE A 810 0.74 14.45 7.73
C ILE A 810 -0.31 13.39 7.35
N VAL A 811 0.10 12.12 7.45
CA VAL A 811 -0.77 10.93 7.36
C VAL A 811 -0.76 10.23 8.72
N THR A 812 -1.94 9.92 9.27
CA THR A 812 -2.07 9.25 10.58
C THR A 812 -2.47 7.79 10.40
N LEU A 813 -1.70 6.88 10.98
CA LEU A 813 -1.94 5.44 10.98
C LEU A 813 -2.23 4.95 12.41
N HIS A 814 -3.49 4.64 12.70
CA HIS A 814 -3.86 3.95 13.93
C HIS A 814 -3.60 2.45 13.78
N VAL A 815 -2.95 1.82 14.77
CA VAL A 815 -2.63 0.39 14.77
C VAL A 815 -3.17 -0.25 16.03
N THR A 816 -3.98 -1.31 15.89
CA THR A 816 -4.66 -1.93 17.03
C THR A 816 -4.94 -3.42 16.82
N SER A 817 -5.19 -4.14 17.92
CA SER A 817 -5.82 -5.47 17.89
C SER A 817 -7.31 -5.45 18.18
N PHE A 818 -7.81 -4.36 18.75
CA PHE A 818 -9.17 -4.24 19.25
C PHE A 818 -9.79 -3.00 18.56
N PRO A 819 -10.23 -3.12 17.30
CA PRO A 819 -10.63 -1.98 16.47
C PRO A 819 -12.00 -1.41 16.88
N TYR A 820 -12.84 -2.23 17.48
CA TYR A 820 -14.25 -1.92 17.80
C TYR A 820 -14.41 -0.75 18.77
N ALA A 821 -13.39 -0.42 19.55
CA ALA A 821 -13.39 0.73 20.45
C ALA A 821 -13.08 2.07 19.73
N LEU A 822 -12.56 2.03 18.49
CA LEU A 822 -12.33 3.19 17.61
C LEU A 822 -13.39 3.32 16.50
N GLN A 823 -14.31 2.36 16.40
CA GLN A 823 -15.31 2.23 15.34
C GLN A 823 -16.68 2.75 15.82
N THR A 824 -16.72 3.97 16.36
CA THR A 824 -17.93 4.60 16.88
C THR A 824 -18.72 5.37 15.81
N GLN A 825 -19.96 5.77 16.11
CA GLN A 825 -20.78 6.65 15.26
C GLN A 825 -20.09 7.98 14.87
N HIS A 826 -19.12 8.49 15.67
CA HIS A 826 -18.46 9.78 15.43
C HIS A 826 -16.95 9.63 15.11
N THR A 827 -16.50 8.44 14.69
CA THR A 827 -15.08 8.22 14.38
C THR A 827 -14.63 8.97 13.12
N LEU A 828 -13.47 9.61 13.19
CA LEU A 828 -12.85 10.30 12.05
C LEU A 828 -12.21 9.33 11.02
N ILE A 829 -12.16 8.04 11.32
CA ILE A 829 -11.57 7.03 10.44
C ILE A 829 -12.63 6.57 9.42
N SER A 830 -12.35 6.73 8.13
CA SER A 830 -13.22 6.19 7.06
C SER A 830 -13.22 4.66 7.05
N PRO A 831 -14.37 3.96 6.87
CA PRO A 831 -14.41 2.51 6.65
C PRO A 831 -13.55 2.07 5.45
N TYR A 832 -13.40 2.94 4.44
CA TYR A 832 -12.59 2.67 3.25
C TYR A 832 -11.07 2.78 3.50
N ASN A 833 -10.66 3.29 4.67
CA ASN A 833 -9.26 3.40 5.08
C ASN A 833 -8.87 2.34 6.14
N GLU A 834 -9.69 1.29 6.31
CA GLU A 834 -9.43 0.19 7.25
C GLU A 834 -8.70 -0.98 6.57
N ILE A 835 -7.44 -1.20 6.97
CA ILE A 835 -6.65 -2.35 6.54
C ILE A 835 -6.81 -3.45 7.61
N HIS A 836 -7.72 -4.39 7.34
CA HIS A 836 -7.82 -5.62 8.12
C HIS A 836 -6.71 -6.62 7.71
N TRP A 837 -6.17 -7.30 8.71
CA TRP A 837 -5.26 -8.43 8.53
C TRP A 837 -5.89 -9.53 7.66
N PRO A 838 -5.12 -10.24 6.81
CA PRO A 838 -5.64 -11.45 6.16
C PRO A 838 -6.07 -12.47 7.22
N ALA A 839 -7.32 -12.94 7.14
CA ALA A 839 -7.77 -14.06 7.95
C ALA A 839 -7.03 -15.34 7.51
N SER A 840 -6.57 -16.13 8.48
CA SER A 840 -6.01 -17.46 8.28
C SER A 840 -7.14 -18.46 7.98
N CYS A 841 -7.64 -18.42 6.74
CA CYS A 841 -8.77 -19.23 6.29
C CYS A 841 -8.44 -20.73 6.35
N SER A 842 -9.16 -21.47 7.20
CA SER A 842 -9.08 -22.93 7.37
C SER A 842 -9.48 -23.77 6.14
N ASN A 843 -9.64 -23.15 4.96
CA ASN A 843 -10.18 -23.74 3.73
C ASN A 843 -9.13 -23.79 2.60
N GLY A 844 -8.04 -24.52 2.84
CA GLY A 844 -7.29 -25.28 1.81
C GLY A 844 -6.62 -24.55 0.65
N VAL A 845 -6.54 -23.20 0.66
CA VAL A 845 -5.94 -22.42 -0.45
C VAL A 845 -5.15 -21.22 0.13
N ASP A 846 -4.07 -21.52 0.85
CA ASP A 846 -3.26 -20.51 1.54
C ASP A 846 -2.48 -19.61 0.58
N LEU A 847 -2.99 -18.40 0.37
CA LEU A 847 -2.38 -17.35 -0.46
C LEU A 847 -0.95 -16.97 -0.03
N TYR A 848 -0.60 -17.24 1.23
CA TYR A 848 0.69 -16.94 1.83
C TYR A 848 1.16 -18.16 2.64
N HIS A 849 1.97 -19.02 2.01
CA HIS A 849 2.47 -20.24 2.64
C HIS A 849 3.36 -19.90 3.85
N GLU A 850 3.00 -20.36 5.05
CA GLU A 850 3.78 -20.15 6.26
C GLU A 850 3.82 -21.38 7.17
N ASN A 851 5.03 -21.79 7.54
CA ASN A 851 5.30 -23.04 8.29
C ASN A 851 4.91 -22.97 9.79
N LYS A 852 4.21 -21.91 10.22
CA LYS A 852 3.86 -21.65 11.62
C LYS A 852 2.37 -21.34 11.75
N LYS A 853 1.64 -22.15 12.52
CA LYS A 853 0.25 -21.85 12.86
C LYS A 853 0.23 -20.75 13.92
N TYR A 854 -0.57 -19.71 13.70
CA TYR A 854 -0.94 -18.76 14.75
C TYR A 854 -1.94 -19.42 15.72
N PHE A 855 -1.74 -19.21 17.01
CA PHE A 855 -2.68 -19.57 18.07
C PHE A 855 -3.11 -18.29 18.80
N GLY A 856 -4.38 -17.96 18.72
CA GLY A 856 -5.04 -16.91 19.49
C GLY A 856 -6.38 -17.39 20.04
N LEU A 857 -7.29 -16.44 20.30
CA LEU A 857 -8.55 -16.70 21.00
C LEU A 857 -9.41 -17.81 20.34
N SER A 858 -9.49 -17.84 19.01
CA SER A 858 -10.24 -18.85 18.26
C SER A 858 -9.67 -20.25 18.48
N GLU A 859 -8.37 -20.44 18.32
CA GLU A 859 -7.70 -21.71 18.52
C GLU A 859 -7.73 -22.17 19.99
N PHE A 860 -7.68 -21.22 20.93
CA PHE A 860 -7.85 -21.51 22.35
C PHE A 860 -9.26 -22.04 22.66
N ILE A 861 -10.32 -21.44 22.10
CA ILE A 861 -11.70 -21.92 22.25
C ILE A 861 -11.89 -23.29 21.56
N GLU A 862 -11.38 -23.47 20.34
CA GLU A 862 -11.39 -24.75 19.62
C GLU A 862 -10.72 -25.87 20.44
N SER A 863 -9.65 -25.56 21.19
CA SER A 863 -9.00 -26.56 22.06
C SER A 863 -9.90 -27.14 23.14
N THR A 864 -10.90 -26.37 23.63
CA THR A 864 -11.86 -26.86 24.64
C THR A 864 -12.93 -27.79 24.06
N LEU A 865 -13.17 -27.68 22.75
CA LEU A 865 -14.07 -28.55 21.98
C LEU A 865 -13.36 -29.82 21.48
N SER A 866 -12.03 -29.81 21.42
CA SER A 866 -11.23 -30.93 20.90
C SER A 866 -11.06 -32.06 21.92
N GLY A 867 -11.69 -33.22 21.68
CA GLY A 867 -11.63 -34.38 22.58
C GLY A 867 -10.32 -35.21 22.55
N HIS A 868 -9.32 -34.79 21.76
CA HIS A 868 -8.10 -35.57 21.49
C HIS A 868 -6.86 -35.08 22.27
N SER A 869 -6.96 -33.96 22.99
CA SER A 869 -5.89 -33.37 23.78
C SER A 869 -6.44 -32.72 25.04
N LEU A 870 -5.60 -32.52 26.06
CA LEU A 870 -5.96 -31.68 27.20
C LEU A 870 -6.21 -30.25 26.71
N PRO A 871 -7.30 -29.58 27.14
CA PRO A 871 -7.63 -28.23 26.68
C PRO A 871 -6.57 -27.22 27.14
N LEU A 872 -6.38 -26.19 26.32
CA LEU A 872 -5.41 -25.12 26.58
C LEU A 872 -6.00 -24.05 27.50
N LEU A 873 -7.28 -23.70 27.33
CA LEU A 873 -8.06 -22.98 28.33
C LEU A 873 -8.52 -23.94 29.43
N ARG A 874 -8.32 -23.57 30.69
CA ARG A 874 -8.74 -24.34 31.87
C ARG A 874 -9.25 -23.39 32.97
N TYR A 875 -9.97 -23.94 33.95
CA TYR A 875 -10.19 -23.31 35.24
C TYR A 875 -9.87 -24.31 36.36
N ASP A 876 -9.50 -23.82 37.54
CA ASP A 876 -9.18 -24.65 38.70
C ASP A 876 -10.40 -24.75 39.63
N SER A 877 -11.10 -25.88 39.58
CA SER A 877 -12.30 -26.12 40.38
C SER A 877 -12.03 -26.16 41.88
N SER A 878 -10.81 -26.54 42.30
CA SER A 878 -10.45 -26.66 43.71
C SER A 878 -10.13 -25.29 44.34
N PHE A 879 -9.45 -24.43 43.59
CA PHE A 879 -9.24 -23.02 43.92
C PHE A 879 -10.56 -22.27 44.04
N GLU A 880 -11.46 -22.38 43.05
CA GLU A 880 -12.74 -21.66 43.08
C GLU A 880 -13.66 -22.16 44.23
N ALA A 881 -13.61 -23.45 44.56
CA ALA A 881 -14.30 -23.99 45.73
C ALA A 881 -13.73 -23.42 47.05
N MET A 882 -12.39 -23.35 47.19
CA MET A 882 -11.75 -22.80 48.39
C MET A 882 -12.00 -21.29 48.55
N VAL A 883 -11.88 -20.53 47.46
CA VAL A 883 -12.20 -19.10 47.41
C VAL A 883 -13.68 -18.86 47.78
N THR A 884 -14.59 -19.68 47.28
CA THR A 884 -16.03 -19.59 47.62
C THR A 884 -16.30 -19.90 49.09
N ALA A 885 -15.58 -20.87 49.69
CA ALA A 885 -15.68 -21.18 51.12
C ALA A 885 -15.13 -20.05 52.00
N LEU A 886 -13.95 -19.51 51.63
CA LEU A 886 -13.32 -18.39 52.33
C LEU A 886 -14.13 -17.09 52.20
N GLY A 887 -14.69 -16.80 51.03
CA GLY A 887 -15.56 -15.63 50.82
C GLY A 887 -16.83 -15.63 51.68
N LYS A 888 -17.34 -16.82 52.06
CA LYS A 888 -18.45 -17.00 53.01
C LYS A 888 -18.01 -16.87 54.49
N ARG A 889 -16.71 -17.08 54.79
CA ARG A 889 -16.12 -16.93 56.14
C ARG A 889 -15.65 -15.50 56.41
N PHE A 890 -15.12 -14.82 55.39
CA PHE A 890 -14.58 -13.46 55.45
C PHE A 890 -15.37 -12.49 54.54
N PRO A 891 -16.59 -12.07 54.94
CA PRO A 891 -17.45 -11.17 54.15
C PRO A 891 -17.03 -9.69 54.23
N ARG A 892 -15.94 -9.37 54.94
CA ARG A 892 -15.38 -8.02 55.13
C ARG A 892 -14.02 -7.79 54.41
N LEU A 893 -13.55 -8.80 53.68
CA LEU A 893 -12.40 -8.72 52.78
C LEU A 893 -12.88 -8.78 51.34
N HIS A 894 -12.24 -8.10 50.40
CA HIS A 894 -12.54 -8.06 48.97
C HIS A 894 -12.11 -9.37 48.26
N SER A 895 -12.81 -9.83 47.20
CA SER A 895 -12.54 -11.19 46.68
C SER A 895 -11.18 -11.32 46.01
N ALA A 896 -10.71 -10.25 45.36
CA ALA A 896 -9.35 -10.15 44.81
C ALA A 896 -8.26 -10.39 45.89
N VAL A 897 -8.46 -9.91 47.12
CA VAL A 897 -7.54 -10.13 48.24
C VAL A 897 -7.56 -11.61 48.63
N ILE A 898 -8.74 -12.19 48.87
CA ILE A 898 -8.89 -13.61 49.20
C ILE A 898 -8.28 -14.49 48.09
N ARG A 899 -8.62 -14.24 46.81
CA ARG A 899 -8.08 -14.97 45.65
C ARG A 899 -6.55 -14.91 45.58
N THR A 900 -5.96 -13.72 45.77
CA THR A 900 -4.50 -13.56 45.73
C THR A 900 -3.82 -14.35 46.84
N PHE A 901 -4.28 -14.20 48.09
CA PHE A 901 -3.70 -14.91 49.23
C PHE A 901 -3.82 -16.44 49.09
N VAL A 902 -4.98 -16.95 48.64
CA VAL A 902 -5.15 -18.40 48.34
C VAL A 902 -4.18 -18.86 47.25
N LEU A 903 -4.07 -18.11 46.15
CA LEU A 903 -3.25 -18.51 45.01
C LEU A 903 -1.76 -18.52 45.36
N VAL A 904 -1.29 -17.48 46.05
CA VAL A 904 0.07 -17.38 46.57
C VAL A 904 0.37 -18.52 47.55
N GLN A 905 -0.59 -18.89 48.41
CA GLN A 905 -0.43 -20.02 49.33
C GLN A 905 -0.43 -21.38 48.61
N HIS A 906 -1.22 -21.57 47.54
CA HIS A 906 -1.13 -22.75 46.66
C HIS A 906 0.27 -22.85 46.01
N TYR A 907 0.82 -21.75 45.48
CA TYR A 907 2.19 -21.76 44.93
C TYR A 907 3.25 -22.04 46.01
N ALA A 908 3.11 -21.49 47.22
CA ALA A 908 4.01 -21.80 48.34
C ALA A 908 3.94 -23.29 48.74
N ALA A 909 2.72 -23.84 48.89
CA ALA A 909 2.49 -25.26 49.15
C ALA A 909 3.05 -26.17 48.06
N ALA A 910 2.87 -25.80 46.79
CA ALA A 910 3.45 -26.53 45.65
C ALA A 910 4.98 -26.47 45.62
N LEU A 911 5.59 -25.31 45.90
CA LEU A 911 7.05 -25.16 45.97
C LEU A 911 7.65 -26.05 47.06
N MET A 912 7.08 -26.04 48.27
CA MET A 912 7.47 -26.96 49.35
C MET A 912 7.28 -28.43 48.97
N ALA A 913 6.12 -28.77 48.38
CA ALA A 913 5.76 -30.13 47.97
C ALA A 913 6.68 -30.74 46.91
N VAL A 914 7.26 -29.91 46.03
CA VAL A 914 8.22 -30.33 44.99
C VAL A 914 9.66 -30.31 45.52
N SER A 915 9.97 -29.48 46.52
CA SER A 915 11.33 -29.32 47.07
C SER A 915 11.70 -30.32 48.17
N GLY A 916 10.74 -31.09 48.70
CA GLY A 916 11.03 -32.18 49.64
C GLY A 916 10.01 -32.41 50.75
N LEU A 917 8.94 -31.60 50.84
CA LEU A 917 7.91 -31.68 51.88
C LEU A 917 6.60 -32.28 51.32
N PRO A 918 6.51 -33.60 51.05
CA PRO A 918 5.40 -34.19 50.31
C PRO A 918 4.03 -34.06 50.99
N GLN A 919 3.97 -33.81 52.31
CA GLN A 919 2.71 -33.52 53.00
C GLN A 919 2.02 -32.24 52.48
N MET A 920 2.79 -31.29 51.93
CA MET A 920 2.25 -30.03 51.42
C MET A 920 1.43 -30.19 50.13
N LYS A 921 1.46 -31.37 49.49
CA LYS A 921 0.64 -31.69 48.31
C LYS A 921 -0.87 -31.58 48.57
N ASN A 922 -1.30 -31.76 49.82
CA ASN A 922 -2.72 -31.66 50.21
C ASN A 922 -3.21 -30.21 50.37
N TYR A 923 -2.32 -29.22 50.27
CA TYR A 923 -2.59 -27.80 50.51
C TYR A 923 -2.43 -26.94 49.23
N THR A 924 -2.41 -27.58 48.06
CA THR A 924 -2.35 -26.95 46.74
C THR A 924 -3.30 -27.67 45.79
N SER A 925 -3.73 -26.98 44.72
CA SER A 925 -4.42 -27.62 43.60
C SER A 925 -3.47 -28.44 42.71
N VAL A 926 -4.03 -29.39 41.96
CA VAL A 926 -3.30 -30.27 41.04
C VAL A 926 -2.67 -29.46 39.92
N GLU A 927 -3.39 -28.45 39.44
CA GLU A 927 -3.01 -27.48 38.42
C GLU A 927 -1.77 -26.67 38.87
N THR A 928 -1.79 -26.13 40.08
CA THR A 928 -0.65 -25.34 40.61
C THR A 928 0.57 -26.23 40.89
N LEU A 929 0.33 -27.51 41.25
CA LEU A 929 1.37 -28.51 41.39
C LEU A 929 1.98 -28.92 40.03
N GLU A 930 1.18 -29.03 38.95
CA GLU A 930 1.65 -29.26 37.56
C GLU A 930 2.61 -28.13 37.13
N ILE A 931 2.17 -26.87 37.27
CA ILE A 931 2.95 -25.67 36.93
C ILE A 931 4.29 -25.68 37.68
N THR A 932 4.24 -25.90 39.00
CA THR A 932 5.44 -25.80 39.87
C THR A 932 6.42 -26.95 39.63
N GLN A 933 5.92 -28.18 39.36
CA GLN A 933 6.78 -29.30 38.96
C GLN A 933 7.49 -29.00 37.64
N ASN A 934 6.78 -28.49 36.64
CA ASN A 934 7.37 -28.22 35.33
C ASN A 934 8.35 -27.02 35.36
N LEU A 935 8.09 -26.01 36.19
CA LEU A 935 9.04 -24.92 36.46
C LEU A 935 10.36 -25.43 37.05
N LEU A 936 10.32 -26.27 38.10
CA LEU A 936 11.52 -26.74 38.80
C LEU A 936 12.25 -27.90 38.10
N ASN A 937 11.57 -28.68 37.27
CA ASN A 937 12.16 -29.82 36.56
C ASN A 937 12.71 -29.47 35.18
N SER A 938 12.20 -28.43 34.50
CA SER A 938 12.66 -28.04 33.17
C SER A 938 14.14 -27.59 33.11
N PRO A 939 14.68 -26.71 33.97
CA PRO A 939 16.10 -26.35 33.91
C PRO A 939 17.01 -27.55 34.18
N LYS A 940 16.57 -28.51 35.01
CA LYS A 940 17.32 -29.76 35.32
C LYS A 940 17.39 -30.73 34.14
N GLN A 941 16.55 -30.55 33.12
CA GLN A 941 16.55 -31.33 31.87
C GLN A 941 17.37 -30.67 30.76
N CYS A 942 17.85 -29.43 30.94
CA CYS A 942 18.68 -28.72 29.98
C CYS A 942 20.14 -28.62 30.47
N PRO A 943 21.14 -29.11 29.72
CA PRO A 943 22.56 -28.94 30.07
C PRO A 943 23.04 -27.48 30.21
N CYS A 944 22.26 -26.51 29.72
CA CYS A 944 22.55 -25.08 29.79
C CYS A 944 21.68 -24.31 30.81
N GLY A 945 20.76 -24.99 31.51
CA GLY A 945 19.85 -24.38 32.48
C GLY A 945 18.56 -23.76 31.91
N HIS A 946 18.29 -23.87 30.61
CA HIS A 946 17.06 -23.32 30.02
C HIS A 946 15.80 -24.01 30.59
N GLY A 947 14.82 -23.21 31.00
CA GLY A 947 13.57 -23.67 31.59
C GLY A 947 12.34 -22.99 31.00
N LEU A 948 11.24 -23.03 31.75
CA LEU A 948 9.93 -22.50 31.35
C LEU A 948 9.59 -21.22 32.13
N MET A 949 8.97 -20.26 31.45
CA MET A 949 8.38 -19.09 32.09
C MET A 949 6.91 -19.37 32.46
N VAL A 950 6.52 -18.87 33.64
CA VAL A 950 5.14 -18.81 34.14
C VAL A 950 4.76 -17.33 34.27
N LEU A 951 3.68 -16.91 33.61
CA LEU A 951 3.07 -15.60 33.83
C LEU A 951 2.02 -15.74 34.95
N LEU A 952 2.12 -14.93 36.00
CA LEU A 952 1.12 -14.81 37.05
C LEU A 952 0.52 -13.39 37.00
N ARG A 953 -0.70 -13.25 36.52
CA ARG A 953 -1.35 -11.95 36.33
C ARG A 953 -2.01 -11.49 37.62
N VAL A 954 -1.72 -10.27 38.08
CA VAL A 954 -2.28 -9.71 39.31
C VAL A 954 -2.94 -8.34 39.03
N PRO A 955 -4.23 -8.15 39.31
CA PRO A 955 -5.02 -7.00 38.83
C PRO A 955 -4.67 -5.64 39.46
N CYS A 956 -3.86 -5.59 40.52
CA CYS A 956 -3.36 -4.32 41.07
C CYS A 956 -1.97 -4.47 41.70
N SER A 957 -1.20 -3.38 41.68
CA SER A 957 0.19 -3.35 42.17
C SER A 957 0.36 -3.75 43.64
N PRO A 958 -0.47 -3.28 44.61
CA PRO A 958 -0.33 -3.68 46.01
C PRO A 958 -0.41 -5.20 46.24
N LEU A 959 -1.34 -5.89 45.55
CA LEU A 959 -1.45 -7.35 45.63
C LEU A 959 -0.30 -8.07 44.92
N ALA A 960 0.28 -7.47 43.87
CA ALA A 960 1.44 -8.01 43.17
C ALA A 960 2.72 -7.95 44.04
N VAL A 961 2.89 -6.88 44.84
CA VAL A 961 3.99 -6.78 45.81
C VAL A 961 3.85 -7.85 46.89
N VAL A 962 2.68 -8.03 47.48
CA VAL A 962 2.43 -9.09 48.49
C VAL A 962 2.70 -10.50 47.92
N ALA A 963 2.30 -10.75 46.67
CA ALA A 963 2.60 -12.01 45.98
C ALA A 963 4.11 -12.20 45.74
N TYR A 964 4.81 -11.14 45.32
CA TYR A 964 6.26 -11.15 45.10
C TYR A 964 7.03 -11.42 46.40
N GLU A 965 6.78 -10.65 47.45
CA GLU A 965 7.47 -10.78 48.74
C GLU A 965 7.29 -12.18 49.34
N ARG A 966 6.07 -12.71 49.30
CA ARG A 966 5.76 -14.04 49.84
C ARG A 966 6.43 -15.16 49.05
N LEU A 967 6.38 -15.14 47.71
CA LEU A 967 7.01 -16.17 46.89
C LEU A 967 8.54 -16.07 46.90
N ALA A 968 9.11 -14.85 46.96
CA ALA A 968 10.55 -14.64 47.13
C ALA A 968 11.05 -15.17 48.49
N HIS A 969 10.31 -14.93 49.58
CA HIS A 969 10.63 -15.48 50.90
C HIS A 969 10.66 -17.02 50.86
N VAL A 970 9.61 -17.64 50.32
CA VAL A 970 9.53 -19.12 50.20
C VAL A 970 10.68 -19.66 49.34
N ARG A 971 11.01 -19.01 48.21
CA ARG A 971 12.13 -19.41 47.34
C ARG A 971 13.47 -19.39 48.09
N ALA A 972 13.74 -18.33 48.85
CA ALA A 972 14.96 -18.18 49.62
C ALA A 972 15.07 -19.25 50.73
N ARG A 973 13.99 -19.50 51.49
CA ARG A 973 13.99 -20.54 52.53
C ARG A 973 14.21 -21.95 51.97
N LEU A 974 13.68 -22.24 50.79
CA LEU A 974 13.86 -23.52 50.09
C LEU A 974 15.20 -23.63 49.31
N ALA A 975 16.09 -22.63 49.40
CA ALA A 975 17.37 -22.57 48.67
C ALA A 975 17.23 -22.67 47.13
N LEU A 976 16.13 -22.15 46.58
CA LEU A 976 15.80 -22.23 45.14
C LEU A 976 16.28 -21.01 44.34
N GLU A 977 17.12 -20.14 44.91
CA GLU A 977 17.49 -18.86 44.31
C GLU A 977 18.31 -18.97 43.02
N GLU A 978 19.13 -20.02 42.87
CA GLU A 978 19.84 -20.32 41.62
C GLU A 978 19.01 -21.16 40.64
N HIS A 979 17.85 -21.68 41.06
CA HIS A 979 17.02 -22.59 40.25
C HIS A 979 16.02 -21.85 39.33
N PHE A 980 15.40 -20.77 39.80
CA PHE A 980 14.46 -19.96 39.00
C PHE A 980 14.33 -18.52 39.53
N GLU A 981 14.05 -17.57 38.64
CA GLU A 981 13.84 -16.17 39.02
C GLU A 981 12.37 -15.87 39.39
N ILE A 982 12.15 -14.89 40.26
CA ILE A 982 10.81 -14.29 40.47
C ILE A 982 10.93 -12.81 40.09
N ILE A 983 10.15 -12.38 39.11
CA ILE A 983 10.22 -11.04 38.52
C ILE A 983 8.90 -10.32 38.79
N LEU A 984 8.94 -9.18 39.47
CA LEU A 984 7.79 -8.27 39.58
C LEU A 984 7.77 -7.33 38.38
N GLY A 985 6.80 -7.51 37.50
CA GLY A 985 6.58 -6.66 36.32
C GLY A 985 5.57 -5.55 36.59
N SER A 986 5.95 -4.31 36.32
CA SER A 986 5.04 -3.15 36.29
C SER A 986 5.32 -2.33 35.02
N PRO A 987 4.30 -1.81 34.30
CA PRO A 987 4.50 -1.03 33.07
C PRO A 987 5.42 0.19 33.26
N SER A 988 5.40 0.81 34.44
CA SER A 988 6.17 2.02 34.76
C SER A 988 7.65 1.77 35.10
N SER A 989 8.11 0.51 35.16
CA SER A 989 9.46 0.15 35.61
C SER A 989 10.18 -0.78 34.63
N GLY A 990 11.48 -0.58 34.44
CA GLY A 990 12.32 -1.50 33.68
C GLY A 990 12.48 -2.87 34.34
N VAL A 991 12.71 -3.90 33.53
CA VAL A 991 12.81 -5.30 33.98
C VAL A 991 14.00 -5.48 34.93
N THR A 992 13.76 -6.05 36.11
CA THR A 992 14.79 -6.32 37.13
C THR A 992 15.00 -7.82 37.28
N VAL A 993 16.26 -8.27 37.19
CA VAL A 993 16.67 -9.69 37.22
C VAL A 993 17.94 -9.83 38.07
N GLY A 994 18.05 -10.92 38.83
CA GLY A 994 19.19 -11.23 39.68
C GLY A 994 20.49 -11.43 38.93
N LYS A 995 21.61 -11.04 39.55
CA LYS A 995 22.96 -11.01 38.94
C LYS A 995 23.39 -12.36 38.35
N HIS A 996 22.98 -13.46 38.97
CA HIS A 996 23.21 -14.83 38.49
C HIS A 996 22.59 -15.05 37.10
N PHE A 997 21.28 -14.81 36.97
CA PHE A 997 20.56 -15.02 35.72
C PHE A 997 20.94 -14.00 34.63
N VAL A 998 21.28 -12.75 34.98
CA VAL A 998 21.86 -11.78 34.01
C VAL A 998 23.21 -12.26 33.45
N LYS A 999 23.99 -13.05 34.21
CA LYS A 999 25.21 -13.70 33.69
C LYS A 999 24.87 -14.89 32.77
N GLN A 1000 23.85 -15.70 33.10
CA GLN A 1000 23.39 -16.78 32.23
C GLN A 1000 22.85 -16.28 30.89
N LEU A 1001 21.91 -15.31 30.91
CA LEU A 1001 21.31 -14.71 29.72
C LEU A 1001 22.36 -14.18 28.74
N ARG A 1002 23.38 -13.47 29.23
CA ARG A 1002 24.48 -12.97 28.39
C ARG A 1002 25.31 -14.09 27.75
N MET A 1003 25.56 -15.20 28.46
CA MET A 1003 26.23 -16.36 27.86
C MET A 1003 25.36 -17.04 26.79
N TRP A 1004 24.05 -17.16 27.01
CA TRP A 1004 23.12 -17.75 26.03
C TRP A 1004 22.98 -16.88 24.77
N GLN A 1005 22.90 -15.55 24.94
CA GLN A 1005 22.72 -14.57 23.86
C GLN A 1005 24.05 -14.06 23.25
N LYS A 1006 25.20 -14.49 23.78
CA LYS A 1006 26.56 -14.08 23.36
C LYS A 1006 26.82 -12.57 23.44
N ILE A 1007 26.35 -11.95 24.52
CA ILE A 1007 26.51 -10.51 24.78
C ILE A 1007 27.79 -10.28 25.58
N GLU A 1008 28.74 -9.54 25.00
CA GLU A 1008 30.05 -9.24 25.62
C GLU A 1008 30.00 -8.06 26.62
N ASP A 1009 28.94 -7.26 26.59
CA ASP A 1009 28.78 -6.09 27.48
C ASP A 1009 28.64 -6.51 28.96
N VAL A 1010 29.47 -5.88 29.79
CA VAL A 1010 29.57 -6.14 31.24
C VAL A 1010 28.39 -5.53 32.02
N GLU A 1011 27.80 -4.43 31.54
CA GLU A 1011 26.67 -3.76 32.19
C GLU A 1011 25.30 -4.02 31.55
N TRP A 1012 25.25 -4.78 30.44
CA TRP A 1012 23.97 -5.16 29.82
C TRP A 1012 23.04 -5.88 30.80
N ARG A 1013 21.75 -5.50 30.73
CA ARG A 1013 20.62 -6.10 31.43
C ARG A 1013 19.43 -6.16 30.48
N PRO A 1014 18.55 -7.17 30.60
CA PRO A 1014 17.33 -7.23 29.80
C PRO A 1014 16.47 -5.98 30.07
N GLN A 1015 15.98 -5.34 29.02
CA GLN A 1015 15.09 -4.18 29.10
C GLN A 1015 13.63 -4.55 28.76
N THR A 1016 13.43 -5.76 28.22
CA THR A 1016 12.16 -6.29 27.73
C THR A 1016 11.96 -7.74 28.17
N TYR A 1017 10.72 -8.22 28.25
CA TYR A 1017 10.45 -9.62 28.59
C TYR A 1017 10.88 -10.61 27.48
N LEU A 1018 11.00 -10.15 26.23
CA LEU A 1018 11.49 -10.96 25.09
C LEU A 1018 12.95 -11.39 25.29
N GLU A 1019 13.77 -10.57 25.96
CA GLU A 1019 15.17 -10.89 26.29
C GLU A 1019 15.30 -11.94 27.41
N LEU A 1020 14.19 -12.42 27.98
CA LEU A 1020 14.15 -13.50 28.98
C LEU A 1020 13.89 -14.89 28.35
N GLU A 1021 14.01 -15.02 27.02
CA GLU A 1021 13.80 -16.27 26.27
C GLU A 1021 14.66 -17.42 26.83
N GLY A 1022 14.00 -18.45 27.36
CA GLY A 1022 14.61 -19.63 27.98
C GLY A 1022 14.89 -19.53 29.50
N LEU A 1023 14.63 -18.38 30.14
CA LEU A 1023 14.81 -18.22 31.59
C LEU A 1023 13.71 -19.01 32.37
N PRO A 1024 14.07 -19.91 33.31
CA PRO A 1024 13.11 -20.41 34.30
C PRO A 1024 12.71 -19.27 35.25
N CYS A 1025 11.46 -18.80 35.18
CA CYS A 1025 10.98 -17.74 36.07
C CYS A 1025 9.46 -17.67 36.25
N ILE A 1026 9.02 -17.10 37.37
CA ILE A 1026 7.66 -16.60 37.58
C ILE A 1026 7.66 -15.08 37.33
N LEU A 1027 6.97 -14.63 36.29
CA LEU A 1027 6.73 -13.22 36.01
C LEU A 1027 5.38 -12.81 36.62
N ILE A 1028 5.43 -12.06 37.72
CA ILE A 1028 4.26 -11.50 38.40
C ILE A 1028 3.91 -10.18 37.71
N PHE A 1029 2.94 -10.18 36.81
CA PHE A 1029 2.61 -9.03 35.96
C PHE A 1029 1.44 -8.21 36.51
N SER A 1030 1.75 -6.99 36.95
CA SER A 1030 0.85 -6.10 37.70
C SER A 1030 0.24 -4.98 36.84
N GLY A 1031 -0.99 -4.60 37.17
CA GLY A 1031 -1.74 -3.53 36.48
C GLY A 1031 -3.18 -3.94 36.16
N MET A 1032 -4.03 -2.98 35.77
CA MET A 1032 -5.42 -3.27 35.38
C MET A 1032 -5.48 -3.93 34.00
N ASP A 1033 -4.91 -3.28 32.98
CA ASP A 1033 -4.87 -3.77 31.59
C ASP A 1033 -3.43 -3.83 31.06
N PRO A 1034 -3.09 -4.72 30.10
CA PRO A 1034 -1.77 -4.77 29.46
C PRO A 1034 -1.52 -3.57 28.53
N HIS A 1035 -0.29 -3.03 28.55
CA HIS A 1035 0.14 -1.86 27.77
C HIS A 1035 0.91 -2.25 26.49
N GLY A 1036 0.67 -3.45 25.98
CA GLY A 1036 1.18 -3.95 24.70
C GLY A 1036 2.37 -4.91 24.77
N GLU A 1037 2.82 -5.27 25.97
CA GLU A 1037 4.04 -6.05 26.19
C GLU A 1037 4.01 -7.44 25.54
N SER A 1038 5.05 -7.77 24.75
CA SER A 1038 5.30 -9.12 24.24
C SER A 1038 6.12 -9.96 25.22
N LEU A 1039 5.77 -11.25 25.37
CA LEU A 1039 6.46 -12.23 26.23
C LEU A 1039 7.21 -13.28 25.37
N PRO A 1040 8.21 -14.01 25.90
CA PRO A 1040 9.05 -14.93 25.12
C PRO A 1040 8.39 -16.30 24.85
N ARG A 1041 8.94 -17.07 23.90
CA ARG A 1041 8.42 -18.41 23.53
C ARG A 1041 8.68 -19.50 24.58
N SER A 1042 9.43 -19.20 25.65
CA SER A 1042 9.56 -20.02 26.85
C SER A 1042 8.34 -19.97 27.78
N LEU A 1043 7.38 -19.07 27.54
CA LEU A 1043 6.13 -18.96 28.29
C LEU A 1043 5.26 -20.22 28.11
N ARG A 1044 5.17 -21.06 29.15
CA ARG A 1044 4.36 -22.29 29.12
C ARG A 1044 2.98 -22.10 29.71
N TYR A 1045 2.84 -21.25 30.72
CA TYR A 1045 1.62 -21.10 31.52
C TYR A 1045 1.27 -19.62 31.73
N CYS A 1046 0.02 -19.27 31.44
CA CYS A 1046 -0.57 -17.98 31.75
C CYS A 1046 -1.62 -18.18 32.85
N ASP A 1047 -1.26 -17.85 34.08
CA ASP A 1047 -2.14 -17.96 35.24
C ASP A 1047 -2.88 -16.63 35.45
N LEU A 1048 -4.11 -16.60 34.95
CA LEU A 1048 -5.01 -15.44 34.99
C LEU A 1048 -6.11 -15.62 36.06
N ARG A 1049 -5.98 -16.58 37.00
CA ARG A 1049 -6.99 -16.89 38.04
C ARG A 1049 -7.37 -15.72 38.98
N LEU A 1050 -6.67 -14.58 38.89
CA LEU A 1050 -6.94 -13.36 39.66
C LEU A 1050 -7.64 -12.25 38.86
N ILE A 1051 -7.87 -12.39 37.55
CA ILE A 1051 -8.64 -11.38 36.79
C ILE A 1051 -10.09 -11.30 37.33
N ASN A 1052 -10.64 -10.10 37.32
CA ASN A 1052 -11.87 -9.75 38.02
C ASN A 1052 -13.00 -9.35 37.04
N SER A 1053 -14.15 -8.98 37.59
CA SER A 1053 -15.34 -8.56 36.83
C SER A 1053 -15.19 -7.24 36.05
N SER A 1054 -14.13 -6.43 36.25
CA SER A 1054 -13.87 -5.30 35.35
C SER A 1054 -13.41 -5.74 33.95
N CYS A 1055 -13.00 -7.01 33.78
CA CYS A 1055 -12.74 -7.60 32.46
C CYS A 1055 -14.03 -7.95 31.67
N LEU A 1056 -15.22 -7.57 32.13
CA LEU A 1056 -16.51 -7.72 31.41
C LEU A 1056 -16.68 -6.73 30.23
N VAL A 1057 -15.58 -6.29 29.65
CA VAL A 1057 -15.51 -5.34 28.53
C VAL A 1057 -14.61 -5.95 27.46
N ARG A 1058 -15.07 -5.97 26.21
CA ARG A 1058 -14.50 -6.82 25.15
C ARG A 1058 -12.99 -6.59 24.94
N THR A 1059 -12.56 -5.33 24.90
CA THR A 1059 -11.13 -4.99 24.71
C THR A 1059 -10.24 -5.53 25.83
N ALA A 1060 -10.62 -5.36 27.11
CA ALA A 1060 -9.82 -5.82 28.25
C ALA A 1060 -9.69 -7.35 28.28
N LEU A 1061 -10.77 -8.08 27.98
CA LEU A 1061 -10.77 -9.53 27.89
C LEU A 1061 -9.90 -10.03 26.71
N GLU A 1062 -10.01 -9.42 25.54
CA GLU A 1062 -9.18 -9.76 24.38
C GLU A 1062 -7.70 -9.34 24.54
N GLN A 1063 -7.39 -8.35 25.38
CA GLN A 1063 -6.03 -7.97 25.78
C GLN A 1063 -5.38 -9.03 26.68
N GLU A 1064 -6.02 -9.43 27.78
CA GLU A 1064 -5.49 -10.44 28.72
C GLU A 1064 -5.25 -11.79 28.03
N LEU A 1065 -6.21 -12.25 27.23
CA LEU A 1065 -6.06 -13.47 26.44
C LEU A 1065 -5.02 -13.30 25.31
N GLY A 1066 -4.80 -12.07 24.85
CA GLY A 1066 -3.78 -11.70 23.86
C GLY A 1066 -2.33 -11.87 24.33
N LEU A 1067 -2.05 -11.90 25.64
CA LEU A 1067 -0.72 -12.19 26.19
C LEU A 1067 -0.25 -13.64 25.90
N ALA A 1068 -1.19 -14.56 25.68
CA ALA A 1068 -0.95 -15.96 25.38
C ALA A 1068 -0.85 -16.27 23.87
N ALA A 1069 -1.01 -15.27 22.99
CA ALA A 1069 -1.07 -15.48 21.54
C ALA A 1069 0.32 -15.60 20.90
N TYR A 1070 0.60 -16.72 20.20
CA TYR A 1070 1.91 -16.99 19.59
C TYR A 1070 1.81 -17.74 18.26
N PHE A 1071 2.90 -17.70 17.50
CA PHE A 1071 3.13 -18.58 16.36
C PHE A 1071 3.89 -19.83 16.77
N VAL A 1072 3.34 -21.00 16.46
CA VAL A 1072 3.90 -22.32 16.77
C VAL A 1072 4.31 -23.03 15.48
N SER A 1073 5.52 -23.58 15.42
CA SER A 1073 6.04 -24.26 14.22
C SER A 1073 5.37 -25.62 13.99
N ASN A 1074 4.77 -25.80 12.81
CA ASN A 1074 4.11 -27.05 12.41
C ASN A 1074 5.12 -28.09 11.88
N GLU A 1075 6.00 -28.58 12.74
CA GLU A 1075 6.74 -29.82 12.48
C GLU A 1075 5.92 -31.04 12.94
N VAL A 1076 5.00 -31.50 12.10
CA VAL A 1076 4.46 -32.85 12.20
C VAL A 1076 5.58 -33.82 11.80
N PRO A 1077 5.99 -34.79 12.65
CA PRO A 1077 6.93 -35.82 12.24
C PRO A 1077 6.33 -36.62 11.08
N LEU A 1078 7.03 -36.67 9.95
CA LEU A 1078 6.61 -37.46 8.78
C LEU A 1078 6.87 -38.95 9.04
N GLU A 1079 6.05 -39.56 9.88
CA GLU A 1079 6.07 -41.01 10.08
C GLU A 1079 5.75 -41.72 8.77
N LYS A 1080 6.68 -42.58 8.33
CA LYS A 1080 6.49 -43.48 7.17
C LYS A 1080 5.58 -44.66 7.56
N GLY A 1081 4.34 -44.37 7.93
CA GLY A 1081 3.30 -45.36 8.24
C GLY A 1081 2.50 -45.71 6.98
N ALA A 1082 2.98 -46.68 6.20
CA ALA A 1082 2.25 -47.14 5.02
C ALA A 1082 1.09 -48.08 5.40
N ARG A 1083 -0.16 -47.64 5.21
CA ARG A 1083 -1.31 -48.55 5.11
C ARG A 1083 -2.38 -47.96 4.19
N ASN A 1084 -2.65 -48.67 3.09
CA ASN A 1084 -3.82 -48.43 2.26
C ASN A 1084 -5.06 -49.03 2.95
N GLU A 1085 -6.18 -48.33 2.88
CA GLU A 1085 -7.45 -48.93 2.46
C GLU A 1085 -8.34 -47.83 1.85
N ALA A 1086 -9.23 -48.20 0.93
CA ALA A 1086 -9.80 -47.27 -0.04
C ALA A 1086 -11.25 -46.89 0.27
N LEU A 1087 -11.63 -45.67 -0.10
CA LEU A 1087 -13.00 -45.30 -0.43
C LEU A 1087 -12.96 -44.19 -1.48
N GLU A 1088 -13.13 -44.57 -2.75
CA GLU A 1088 -13.41 -43.65 -3.85
C GLU A 1088 -14.92 -43.36 -3.90
N SER A 1089 -15.31 -42.12 -4.21
CA SER A 1089 -16.67 -41.76 -4.64
C SER A 1089 -16.64 -40.40 -5.35
N ASP A 1090 -16.74 -40.43 -6.67
CA ASP A 1090 -17.05 -39.26 -7.50
C ASP A 1090 -18.51 -38.82 -7.31
N ALA A 1091 -18.78 -37.52 -7.49
CA ALA A 1091 -19.81 -37.02 -8.41
C ALA A 1091 -19.92 -35.48 -8.39
N GLU A 1092 -19.53 -34.82 -9.48
CA GLU A 1092 -20.07 -33.49 -9.80
C GLU A 1092 -21.42 -33.65 -10.51
N LYS A 1093 -22.52 -33.12 -9.93
CA LYS A 1093 -23.67 -32.65 -10.73
C LYS A 1093 -24.62 -31.69 -9.98
N LEU A 1094 -24.60 -30.45 -10.47
CA LEU A 1094 -25.73 -29.54 -10.78
C LEU A 1094 -27.15 -30.16 -10.68
N SER A 1095 -28.21 -29.44 -10.28
CA SER A 1095 -28.42 -28.00 -9.99
C SER A 1095 -29.77 -27.74 -9.28
N SER A 1096 -30.05 -26.46 -8.93
CA SER A 1096 -31.40 -25.80 -8.85
C SER A 1096 -32.41 -26.30 -7.80
N THR A 1097 -33.24 -25.48 -7.15
CA THR A 1097 -33.38 -24.00 -7.01
C THR A 1097 -34.27 -23.72 -5.77
N ASP A 1098 -34.18 -22.50 -5.24
CA ASP A 1098 -35.22 -21.70 -4.55
C ASP A 1098 -36.33 -22.40 -3.73
N ASN A 1099 -36.38 -22.14 -2.42
CA ASN A 1099 -37.45 -21.34 -1.80
C ASN A 1099 -37.17 -20.99 -0.33
N GLU A 1100 -37.96 -20.07 0.22
CA GLU A 1100 -37.81 -19.46 1.56
C GLU A 1100 -38.50 -20.26 2.70
N ASP A 1101 -38.44 -19.73 3.92
CA ASP A 1101 -38.89 -20.37 5.17
C ASP A 1101 -40.41 -20.65 5.27
N GLU A 1102 -40.78 -21.68 6.05
CA GLU A 1102 -41.65 -21.55 7.25
C GLU A 1102 -41.92 -22.90 7.95
N GLU A 1103 -42.30 -22.84 9.23
CA GLU A 1103 -42.86 -23.97 10.00
C GLU A 1103 -44.37 -24.17 9.64
N LEU A 1104 -45.15 -25.17 10.10
CA LEU A 1104 -45.07 -26.16 11.18
C LEU A 1104 -46.16 -27.24 10.95
N GLY A 1105 -46.03 -28.45 11.51
CA GLY A 1105 -47.22 -29.17 12.06
C GLY A 1105 -47.67 -30.52 11.48
N THR A 1106 -47.39 -31.58 12.28
CA THR A 1106 -48.28 -32.73 12.63
C THR A 1106 -48.63 -33.86 11.65
N GLU A 1107 -48.36 -35.09 12.14
CA GLU A 1107 -48.98 -36.42 11.87
C GLU A 1107 -48.89 -37.06 10.46
N GLY A 1108 -48.51 -38.35 10.31
CA GLY A 1108 -47.98 -39.29 11.31
C GLY A 1108 -47.77 -40.73 10.77
N SER A 1109 -46.79 -41.46 11.33
CA SER A 1109 -46.52 -42.92 11.24
C SER A 1109 -46.56 -43.62 9.85
N THR A 1110 -45.51 -44.32 9.39
CA THR A 1110 -44.51 -45.17 10.06
C THR A 1110 -43.10 -44.92 9.45
N SER A 1111 -42.01 -45.70 9.58
CA SER A 1111 -41.77 -47.06 10.08
C SER A 1111 -40.31 -47.28 10.55
N GLU A 1112 -39.96 -48.50 10.91
CA GLU A 1112 -38.72 -48.84 11.62
C GLU A 1112 -37.46 -49.01 10.74
N LYS A 1113 -36.37 -48.28 11.07
CA LYS A 1113 -35.02 -48.86 11.20
C LYS A 1113 -33.99 -47.93 11.87
N ARG A 1114 -33.44 -48.41 12.99
CA ARG A 1114 -32.19 -48.04 13.70
C ARG A 1114 -31.74 -46.56 13.78
N SER A 1115 -31.62 -46.11 15.02
CA SER A 1115 -31.09 -44.80 15.44
C SER A 1115 -29.56 -44.72 15.54
N PRO A 1116 -28.97 -43.50 15.49
CA PRO A 1116 -27.70 -43.20 16.13
C PRO A 1116 -27.87 -43.01 17.64
N MET A 1117 -26.81 -43.24 18.43
CA MET A 1117 -26.90 -43.28 19.89
C MET A 1117 -27.11 -41.89 20.52
N LYS A 1118 -28.22 -41.68 21.22
CA LYS A 1118 -28.33 -40.60 22.22
C LYS A 1118 -27.44 -40.96 23.41
N ARG A 1119 -26.60 -40.03 23.87
CA ARG A 1119 -26.01 -40.11 25.22
C ARG A 1119 -27.10 -39.78 26.24
N GLU A 1120 -27.33 -40.71 27.15
CA GLU A 1120 -28.33 -40.59 28.21
C GLU A 1120 -27.88 -39.55 29.25
N ARG A 1121 -28.80 -38.67 29.67
CA ARG A 1121 -28.52 -37.56 30.59
C ARG A 1121 -29.37 -37.70 31.84
N SER A 1122 -29.00 -38.67 32.69
CA SER A 1122 -29.66 -38.93 33.96
C SER A 1122 -29.53 -37.74 34.92
N ARG A 1123 -30.67 -37.31 35.48
CA ARG A 1123 -30.76 -36.32 36.58
C ARG A 1123 -30.90 -37.07 37.90
N SER A 1124 -30.06 -36.77 38.90
CA SER A 1124 -30.37 -37.06 40.31
C SER A 1124 -29.56 -36.17 41.26
N HIS A 1125 -30.29 -35.61 42.22
CA HIS A 1125 -29.95 -34.80 43.39
C HIS A 1125 -28.59 -34.94 44.11
N ASP A 1126 -28.09 -33.77 44.53
CA ASP A 1126 -27.73 -33.40 45.91
C ASP A 1126 -27.35 -34.52 46.91
N SER A 1127 -26.09 -34.50 47.36
CA SER A 1127 -25.76 -34.58 48.80
C SER A 1127 -24.29 -34.23 49.05
N ALA A 1128 -23.97 -33.81 50.28
CA ALA A 1128 -22.65 -33.31 50.67
C ALA A 1128 -21.83 -34.33 51.47
N SER A 1129 -20.51 -34.10 51.46
CA SER A 1129 -19.53 -34.48 52.50
C SER A 1129 -19.51 -35.92 53.02
N SER A 1130 -18.40 -36.62 52.74
CA SER A 1130 -17.65 -37.28 53.83
C SER A 1130 -16.16 -37.36 53.47
N SER A 1131 -15.32 -37.24 54.50
CA SER A 1131 -13.86 -37.43 54.43
C SER A 1131 -13.47 -38.48 55.45
N LEU A 1132 -12.87 -39.60 55.05
CA LEU A 1132 -12.27 -40.54 56.01
C LEU A 1132 -11.18 -41.44 55.40
N SER A 1133 -10.01 -41.40 56.04
CA SER A 1133 -8.98 -42.44 56.20
C SER A 1133 -8.61 -43.37 55.03
N SER A 1134 -7.32 -43.32 54.69
CA SER A 1134 -6.55 -44.45 54.16
C SER A 1134 -6.69 -45.75 54.99
N LYS A 1135 -6.73 -46.92 54.33
CA LYS A 1135 -5.91 -48.12 54.62
C LYS A 1135 -6.32 -49.34 53.77
N ALA A 1136 -5.47 -49.73 52.82
CA ALA A 1136 -5.49 -51.08 52.21
C ALA A 1136 -4.13 -51.38 51.55
N SER A 1137 -3.25 -52.11 52.25
CA SER A 1137 -1.99 -52.67 51.71
C SER A 1137 -1.45 -53.75 52.66
N GLY A 1138 -0.90 -54.82 52.09
CA GLY A 1138 -0.51 -56.06 52.79
C GLY A 1138 -1.34 -57.25 52.26
N SER A 1139 -0.78 -58.42 51.93
CA SER A 1139 0.59 -58.97 52.11
C SER A 1139 1.06 -59.64 50.79
N ALA A 1140 2.27 -60.19 50.58
CA ALA A 1140 3.50 -60.44 51.35
C ALA A 1140 4.69 -60.29 50.34
N LEU A 1141 5.89 -59.78 50.65
CA LEU A 1141 7.00 -60.26 51.50
C LEU A 1141 7.65 -61.60 51.08
N GLY A 1142 8.96 -61.53 50.74
CA GLY A 1142 9.88 -62.67 50.48
C GLY A 1142 10.08 -62.99 48.98
N GLY A 1143 11.30 -63.00 48.42
CA GLY A 1143 12.62 -62.73 49.01
C GLY A 1143 13.75 -62.62 47.96
N GLU A 1144 14.98 -62.49 48.47
CA GLU A 1144 16.28 -62.27 47.80
C GLU A 1144 16.65 -63.34 46.74
N SER A 1145 17.62 -63.18 45.82
CA SER A 1145 18.83 -62.34 45.86
C SER A 1145 19.46 -62.01 44.47
N SER A 1146 20.61 -61.32 44.49
CA SER A 1146 21.36 -60.73 43.36
C SER A 1146 22.09 -61.73 42.43
N ALA A 1147 22.09 -61.46 41.10
CA ALA A 1147 23.30 -61.52 40.24
C ALA A 1147 23.06 -60.94 38.81
N GLN A 1148 24.12 -60.36 38.23
CA GLN A 1148 24.32 -60.01 36.81
C GLN A 1148 25.44 -60.91 36.22
N PRO A 1149 25.80 -60.88 34.91
CA PRO A 1149 25.14 -60.33 33.71
C PRO A 1149 25.16 -61.27 32.46
N THR A 1150 24.74 -60.73 31.30
CA THR A 1150 25.25 -61.03 29.92
C THR A 1150 24.58 -62.13 29.05
N ALA A 1151 24.62 -61.88 27.73
CA ALA A 1151 24.47 -62.79 26.57
C ALA A 1151 23.06 -63.13 26.02
N LEU A 1152 22.90 -62.85 24.71
CA LEU A 1152 22.07 -63.55 23.71
C LEU A 1152 22.77 -64.89 23.32
N PRO A 1153 22.17 -65.87 22.57
CA PRO A 1153 21.03 -65.75 21.66
C PRO A 1153 20.03 -66.97 21.59
N GLN A 1154 19.08 -66.87 20.65
CA GLN A 1154 18.44 -67.90 19.79
C GLN A 1154 18.24 -69.37 20.24
N GLY A 1155 17.02 -69.90 19.97
CA GLY A 1155 16.71 -71.32 19.77
C GLY A 1155 15.52 -71.83 20.63
N GLU A 1156 14.56 -72.63 20.15
CA GLU A 1156 14.22 -73.12 18.79
C GLU A 1156 12.69 -73.30 18.63
N HIS A 1157 12.21 -73.54 17.39
CA HIS A 1157 10.79 -73.75 17.05
C HIS A 1157 10.39 -75.24 16.93
N ALA A 1158 9.08 -75.52 16.95
CA ALA A 1158 8.51 -76.78 16.49
C ALA A 1158 7.36 -76.61 15.48
N ARG A 1159 7.72 -76.64 14.17
CA ARG A 1159 6.94 -77.23 13.04
C ARG A 1159 5.60 -76.55 12.62
N SER A 1160 5.17 -76.53 11.35
CA SER A 1160 5.69 -77.05 10.05
C SER A 1160 4.75 -76.61 8.89
N PRO A 1161 5.07 -76.82 7.58
CA PRO A 1161 6.36 -76.94 6.88
C PRO A 1161 6.47 -76.08 5.58
N GLN A 1162 7.61 -76.17 4.87
CA GLN A 1162 7.80 -75.68 3.47
C GLN A 1162 7.57 -76.80 2.43
N PRO A 1163 7.79 -76.55 1.12
CA PRO A 1163 9.13 -76.75 0.51
C PRO A 1163 9.62 -75.47 -0.25
N ARG A 1164 10.91 -75.12 -0.35
CA ARG A 1164 12.09 -75.76 -1.02
C ARG A 1164 11.83 -76.09 -2.50
N GLY A 1165 12.66 -75.72 -3.47
CA GLY A 1165 13.94 -74.98 -3.54
C GLY A 1165 14.36 -74.95 -5.03
N PRO A 1166 15.66 -75.05 -5.42
CA PRO A 1166 16.90 -74.55 -4.84
C PRO A 1166 17.62 -73.63 -5.87
N ALA A 1167 18.96 -73.57 -5.90
CA ALA A 1167 19.72 -72.83 -6.92
C ALA A 1167 20.91 -73.65 -7.46
N GLU A 1168 21.08 -73.72 -8.79
CA GLU A 1168 22.35 -74.06 -9.47
C GLU A 1168 22.30 -73.79 -11.00
N GLU A 1169 23.48 -73.63 -11.62
CA GLU A 1169 23.86 -73.77 -13.06
C GLU A 1169 23.20 -72.93 -14.20
N GLY A 1170 23.95 -72.81 -15.32
CA GLY A 1170 23.52 -72.24 -16.63
C GLY A 1170 23.38 -70.70 -16.70
N ARG A 1171 24.10 -69.91 -17.52
CA ARG A 1171 25.05 -70.13 -18.64
C ARG A 1171 24.45 -70.56 -20.01
N ALA A 1172 23.88 -69.58 -20.73
CA ALA A 1172 23.85 -69.53 -22.20
C ALA A 1172 24.03 -68.05 -22.68
N PRO A 1173 24.75 -67.73 -23.79
CA PRO A 1173 25.13 -66.33 -24.10
C PRO A 1173 24.76 -65.81 -25.52
N GLY A 1174 24.85 -64.48 -25.68
CA GLY A 1174 24.77 -63.73 -26.97
C GLY A 1174 23.51 -62.86 -27.07
N GLU A 1175 23.53 -61.60 -27.52
CA GLU A 1175 24.61 -60.66 -27.90
C GLU A 1175 24.39 -59.32 -27.15
N LYS A 1176 25.31 -58.35 -27.02
CA LYS A 1176 26.66 -58.11 -27.60
C LYS A 1176 27.57 -57.52 -26.50
N GLN A 1177 28.89 -57.74 -26.61
CA GLN A 1177 29.90 -57.05 -25.79
C GLN A 1177 30.08 -55.59 -26.30
N ARG A 1178 30.83 -54.65 -25.69
CA ARG A 1178 32.16 -54.76 -25.05
C ARG A 1178 32.55 -53.41 -24.41
N PRO A 1179 33.46 -53.40 -23.41
CA PRO A 1179 34.47 -52.34 -23.40
C PRO A 1179 35.91 -52.86 -23.18
N ARG A 1180 36.87 -52.18 -23.84
CA ARG A 1180 38.34 -52.38 -23.79
C ARG A 1180 38.88 -53.72 -24.31
N ALA A 1181 40.13 -53.81 -24.79
CA ALA A 1181 40.99 -52.84 -25.51
C ALA A 1181 42.20 -53.60 -26.09
N SER A 1182 42.71 -53.20 -27.26
CA SER A 1182 43.99 -53.72 -27.79
C SER A 1182 44.61 -52.77 -28.83
N GLN A 1183 45.80 -52.24 -28.50
CA GLN A 1183 46.96 -51.89 -29.37
C GLN A 1183 46.67 -51.17 -30.71
N GLY A 1184 47.23 -49.98 -30.99
CA GLY A 1184 48.22 -49.14 -30.29
C GLY A 1184 48.61 -47.94 -31.20
N PRO A 1185 49.75 -47.24 -31.00
CA PRO A 1185 50.77 -47.40 -29.96
C PRO A 1185 51.12 -46.09 -29.20
N PRO A 1186 51.86 -46.17 -28.08
CA PRO A 1186 52.71 -45.10 -27.57
C PRO A 1186 54.19 -45.34 -27.95
N SER A 1187 54.95 -44.29 -28.26
CA SER A 1187 56.44 -44.30 -28.29
C SER A 1187 57.01 -42.88 -28.26
N ALA A 1188 58.25 -42.76 -27.81
CA ALA A 1188 59.05 -41.52 -27.79
C ALA A 1188 60.48 -41.84 -28.29
N ILE A 1189 61.40 -40.85 -28.22
CA ILE A 1189 62.82 -40.89 -28.69
C ILE A 1189 62.96 -40.62 -30.22
N SER A 1190 64.03 -39.98 -30.72
CA SER A 1190 64.38 -38.53 -30.63
C SER A 1190 65.77 -38.25 -31.26
N ARG A 1191 66.04 -36.98 -31.67
CA ARG A 1191 67.35 -36.38 -32.07
C ARG A 1191 67.86 -36.78 -33.48
N HIS A 1192 68.72 -36.03 -34.19
CA HIS A 1192 69.61 -34.86 -33.89
C HIS A 1192 69.40 -33.74 -34.96
N SER A 1193 69.40 -32.42 -34.70
CA SER A 1193 70.45 -31.44 -34.24
C SER A 1193 71.45 -31.01 -35.35
N PRO A 1194 72.00 -29.75 -35.41
CA PRO A 1194 72.13 -28.75 -34.32
C PRO A 1194 71.95 -27.21 -34.63
N GLY A 1195 71.29 -26.46 -33.72
CA GLY A 1195 71.51 -25.02 -33.34
C GLY A 1195 71.40 -23.86 -34.39
N PRO A 1196 71.53 -22.56 -33.98
CA PRO A 1196 71.22 -21.94 -32.67
C PRO A 1196 70.44 -20.57 -32.74
N THR A 1197 69.84 -20.12 -31.60
CA THR A 1197 69.37 -18.73 -31.27
C THR A 1197 68.27 -18.04 -32.14
N PRO A 1198 67.55 -16.98 -31.66
CA PRO A 1198 67.16 -16.58 -30.30
C PRO A 1198 65.64 -16.21 -30.09
N GLN A 1199 65.33 -15.88 -28.81
CA GLN A 1199 64.18 -15.21 -28.14
C GLN A 1199 63.42 -14.01 -28.83
N PRO A 1200 62.33 -13.42 -28.23
CA PRO A 1200 61.56 -13.76 -26.99
C PRO A 1200 59.99 -13.61 -27.04
N ASP A 1201 59.34 -13.81 -25.88
CA ASP A 1201 58.10 -13.15 -25.35
C ASP A 1201 56.71 -13.33 -25.99
N CYS A 1202 55.57 -13.24 -25.26
CA CYS A 1202 55.28 -13.39 -23.81
C CYS A 1202 53.75 -13.48 -23.55
N SER A 1203 53.27 -14.35 -22.63
CA SER A 1203 52.12 -14.06 -21.73
C SER A 1203 51.73 -15.21 -20.77
N LEU A 1204 51.57 -14.87 -19.47
CA LEU A 1204 50.67 -15.48 -18.45
C LEU A 1204 50.91 -16.98 -18.02
N ARG A 1205 50.88 -17.37 -16.73
CA ARG A 1205 50.70 -16.60 -15.49
C ARG A 1205 51.26 -17.29 -14.21
N THR A 1206 51.97 -16.48 -13.40
CA THR A 1206 52.06 -16.51 -11.91
C THR A 1206 52.35 -17.80 -11.12
N GLY A 1207 53.48 -17.77 -10.39
CA GLY A 1207 53.64 -18.37 -9.05
C GLY A 1207 53.98 -17.27 -8.02
N GLN A 1208 53.66 -17.46 -6.73
CA GLN A 1208 53.78 -16.41 -5.69
C GLN A 1208 55.06 -16.53 -4.83
N ARG A 1209 55.70 -15.41 -4.45
CA ARG A 1209 56.39 -15.22 -3.14
C ARG A 1209 56.90 -13.77 -2.87
N SER A 1210 56.10 -12.97 -2.18
CA SER A 1210 56.45 -11.78 -1.35
C SER A 1210 55.12 -11.25 -0.77
N VAL A 1211 54.92 -10.92 0.51
CA VAL A 1211 55.71 -10.12 1.48
C VAL A 1211 55.79 -8.64 1.10
N GLN A 1212 54.73 -7.88 1.39
CA GLN A 1212 54.84 -6.66 2.22
C GLN A 1212 53.49 -6.20 2.78
N VAL A 1213 53.54 -5.18 3.65
CA VAL A 1213 52.43 -4.65 4.45
C VAL A 1213 51.77 -3.45 3.76
N SER A 1214 50.45 -3.38 3.78
CA SER A 1214 49.71 -2.12 3.69
C SER A 1214 48.33 -2.24 4.36
N VAL A 1215 47.91 -1.20 5.08
CA VAL A 1215 46.63 -1.11 5.78
C VAL A 1215 45.73 -0.13 5.04
N THR A 1216 44.51 -0.55 4.68
CA THR A 1216 43.39 0.38 4.44
C THR A 1216 42.05 -0.23 4.86
N SER A 1217 41.19 0.63 5.37
CA SER A 1217 39.80 0.34 5.73
C SER A 1217 38.86 0.44 4.53
N SER A 1218 37.88 -0.46 4.44
CA SER A 1218 36.45 -0.10 4.27
C SER A 1218 35.59 -1.36 4.31
N CYS A 1219 34.32 -1.24 4.74
CA CYS A 1219 33.46 -2.38 5.00
C CYS A 1219 32.02 -2.15 4.50
N SER A 1220 31.65 -2.79 3.39
CA SER A 1220 30.26 -2.89 2.96
C SER A 1220 30.00 -4.14 2.12
N GLN A 1221 29.06 -4.96 2.61
CA GLN A 1221 28.25 -5.95 1.89
C GLN A 1221 28.97 -7.13 1.19
N LEU A 1222 28.68 -8.34 1.68
CA LEU A 1222 28.41 -9.50 0.82
C LEU A 1222 27.54 -10.52 1.58
N SER A 1223 26.42 -10.93 0.99
CA SER A 1223 25.50 -11.93 1.54
C SER A 1223 25.05 -12.90 0.45
N SER A 1224 25.87 -13.91 0.11
CA SER A 1224 25.41 -15.09 -0.61
C SER A 1224 26.39 -16.27 -0.57
N SER A 1225 25.81 -17.47 -0.34
CA SER A 1225 26.25 -18.78 -0.84
C SER A 1225 27.75 -19.10 -0.96
N SER A 1226 28.34 -19.67 0.09
CA SER A 1226 29.45 -20.62 -0.04
C SER A 1226 28.93 -22.06 -0.09
N GLY A 1227 28.51 -22.53 -1.26
CA GLY A 1227 28.30 -23.96 -1.48
C GLY A 1227 29.65 -24.67 -1.51
N SER A 1228 29.87 -25.68 -0.67
CA SER A 1228 31.09 -26.49 -0.71
C SER A 1228 30.80 -27.92 -0.25
N SER A 1229 31.05 -28.88 -1.12
CA SER A 1229 30.75 -30.30 -0.91
C SER A 1229 31.81 -30.99 -0.05
N SER A 1230 31.40 -31.49 1.12
CA SER A 1230 32.16 -32.48 1.89
C SER A 1230 31.48 -33.85 1.80
N SER A 1231 32.15 -34.81 1.18
CA SER A 1231 31.68 -36.20 1.11
C SER A 1231 31.67 -36.84 2.50
N SER A 1232 30.49 -37.24 2.99
CA SER A 1232 30.36 -38.08 4.19
C SER A 1232 30.10 -39.55 3.81
N VAL A 1233 30.82 -40.46 4.45
CA VAL A 1233 30.80 -41.91 4.16
C VAL A 1233 29.55 -42.57 4.76
N ALA A 1234 28.99 -43.57 4.07
CA ALA A 1234 27.87 -44.35 4.56
C ALA A 1234 28.27 -45.21 5.79
N PRO A 1235 27.58 -45.09 6.94
CA PRO A 1235 27.86 -45.93 8.10
C PRO A 1235 27.16 -47.30 7.97
N ALA A 1236 27.93 -48.37 8.10
CA ALA A 1236 27.40 -49.73 8.24
C ALA A 1236 27.28 -50.12 9.72
N ALA A 1237 26.27 -50.95 10.03
CA ALA A 1237 26.13 -51.75 11.25
C ALA A 1237 26.15 -51.03 12.63
N GLY A 1238 24.95 -50.84 13.18
CA GLY A 1238 24.67 -51.16 14.59
C GLY A 1238 25.46 -50.47 15.69
N THR A 1239 24.99 -49.30 16.12
CA THR A 1239 25.27 -48.78 17.48
C THR A 1239 23.99 -48.18 18.05
N TRP A 1240 23.70 -48.44 19.33
CA TRP A 1240 22.48 -47.96 19.98
C TRP A 1240 22.60 -46.47 20.25
N VAL A 1241 21.85 -45.65 19.49
CA VAL A 1241 21.79 -44.21 19.73
C VAL A 1241 20.97 -43.96 20.99
N LEU A 1242 21.66 -43.68 22.09
CA LEU A 1242 21.06 -43.08 23.29
C LEU A 1242 20.34 -41.79 22.86
N GLN A 1243 19.03 -41.70 23.13
CA GLN A 1243 18.28 -40.47 22.90
C GLN A 1243 18.84 -39.37 23.78
N ALA A 1244 19.58 -38.44 23.17
CA ALA A 1244 19.96 -37.19 23.85
C ALA A 1244 18.68 -36.47 24.31
N SER A 1245 18.61 -36.14 25.59
CA SER A 1245 17.44 -35.52 26.21
C SER A 1245 17.15 -34.18 25.54
N GLN A 1246 16.07 -34.11 24.76
CA GLN A 1246 15.67 -32.89 24.06
C GLN A 1246 15.40 -31.78 25.07
N CYS A 1247 16.08 -30.64 24.90
CA CYS A 1247 15.96 -29.47 25.74
C CYS A 1247 14.48 -29.05 25.90
N SER A 1248 14.06 -28.81 27.15
CA SER A 1248 12.68 -28.47 27.51
C SER A 1248 12.16 -27.25 26.74
N LEU A 1249 13.01 -26.24 26.51
CA LEU A 1249 12.71 -25.07 25.69
C LEU A 1249 12.33 -25.45 24.24
N THR A 1250 13.10 -26.34 23.61
CA THR A 1250 12.84 -26.78 22.21
C THR A 1250 11.53 -27.54 22.08
N LYS A 1251 11.05 -28.15 23.18
CA LYS A 1251 9.74 -28.80 23.27
C LYS A 1251 8.61 -27.81 23.58
N ALA A 1252 8.89 -26.78 24.40
CA ALA A 1252 7.97 -25.71 24.73
C ALA A 1252 7.65 -24.81 23.52
N CYS A 1253 8.65 -24.38 22.75
CA CYS A 1253 8.44 -23.56 21.53
C CYS A 1253 7.67 -24.28 20.40
N ARG A 1254 7.29 -25.55 20.59
CA ARG A 1254 6.42 -26.36 19.72
C ARG A 1254 5.01 -26.53 20.28
N GLN A 1255 4.66 -25.86 21.37
CA GLN A 1255 3.33 -25.92 22.00
C GLN A 1255 2.84 -24.52 22.39
N PRO A 1256 1.55 -24.20 22.21
CA PRO A 1256 0.97 -22.96 22.74
C PRO A 1256 0.90 -22.97 24.28
N PRO A 1257 0.86 -21.80 24.94
CA PRO A 1257 0.66 -21.69 26.39
C PRO A 1257 -0.63 -22.38 26.87
N ILE A 1258 -0.65 -22.79 28.13
CA ILE A 1258 -1.88 -23.19 28.85
C ILE A 1258 -2.35 -21.97 29.64
N VAL A 1259 -3.64 -21.63 29.54
CA VAL A 1259 -4.24 -20.44 30.13
C VAL A 1259 -5.24 -20.86 31.20
N PHE A 1260 -5.01 -20.45 32.45
CA PHE A 1260 -5.93 -20.70 33.56
C PHE A 1260 -6.78 -19.44 33.83
N LEU A 1261 -8.10 -19.59 33.71
CA LEU A 1261 -9.09 -18.53 33.95
C LEU A 1261 -9.88 -18.75 35.25
N PRO A 1262 -10.48 -17.69 35.83
CA PRO A 1262 -11.60 -17.83 36.75
C PRO A 1262 -12.80 -18.49 36.05
N LYS A 1263 -13.61 -19.28 36.77
CA LYS A 1263 -14.74 -20.02 36.21
C LYS A 1263 -15.69 -19.11 35.40
N LEU A 1264 -16.05 -17.95 35.95
CA LEU A 1264 -17.00 -17.02 35.32
C LEU A 1264 -16.50 -16.49 33.97
N VAL A 1265 -15.19 -16.29 33.81
CA VAL A 1265 -14.58 -15.85 32.54
C VAL A 1265 -14.44 -17.02 31.57
N TYR A 1266 -14.06 -18.20 32.08
CA TYR A 1266 -14.03 -19.44 31.29
C TYR A 1266 -15.41 -19.74 30.67
N ASP A 1267 -16.46 -19.75 31.48
CA ASP A 1267 -17.83 -20.00 31.02
C ASP A 1267 -18.30 -18.94 30.01
N MET A 1268 -17.89 -17.67 30.16
CA MET A 1268 -18.23 -16.58 29.22
C MET A 1268 -17.47 -16.65 27.88
N VAL A 1269 -16.23 -17.14 27.88
CA VAL A 1269 -15.40 -17.29 26.68
C VAL A 1269 -15.77 -18.56 25.89
N VAL A 1270 -16.18 -19.63 26.58
CA VAL A 1270 -16.50 -20.94 25.98
C VAL A 1270 -17.99 -21.08 25.62
N SER A 1271 -18.90 -20.38 26.31
CA SER A 1271 -20.33 -20.39 25.92
C SER A 1271 -20.59 -19.54 24.67
N THR A 1272 -21.44 -20.07 23.79
CA THR A 1272 -21.93 -19.36 22.60
C THR A 1272 -23.30 -18.74 22.83
N ASP A 1273 -23.57 -17.64 22.14
CA ASP A 1273 -24.92 -17.11 21.96
C ASP A 1273 -25.72 -17.91 20.90
N SER A 1274 -26.94 -17.45 20.59
CA SER A 1274 -27.80 -18.06 19.57
C SER A 1274 -27.32 -17.88 18.12
N SER A 1275 -26.30 -17.06 17.86
CA SER A 1275 -25.64 -16.94 16.55
C SER A 1275 -24.47 -17.91 16.35
N GLY A 1276 -24.05 -18.60 17.43
CA GLY A 1276 -22.86 -19.45 17.44
C GLY A 1276 -21.54 -18.68 17.59
N LEU A 1277 -21.60 -17.40 18.01
CA LEU A 1277 -20.44 -16.61 18.45
C LEU A 1277 -20.24 -16.77 19.97
N PRO A 1278 -19.01 -16.62 20.50
CA PRO A 1278 -18.77 -16.59 21.95
C PRO A 1278 -19.53 -15.44 22.61
N LYS A 1279 -20.11 -15.65 23.81
CA LYS A 1279 -20.82 -14.59 24.55
C LYS A 1279 -19.97 -13.32 24.75
N ALA A 1280 -18.65 -13.45 24.83
CA ALA A 1280 -17.70 -12.33 24.86
C ALA A 1280 -17.85 -11.30 23.71
N ALA A 1281 -18.44 -11.69 22.56
CA ALA A 1281 -18.65 -10.78 21.42
C ALA A 1281 -19.81 -9.78 21.62
N SER A 1282 -20.78 -10.07 22.50
CA SER A 1282 -21.90 -9.18 22.79
C SER A 1282 -21.58 -8.10 23.83
N LEU A 1283 -20.45 -8.26 24.54
CA LEU A 1283 -19.91 -7.29 25.50
C LEU A 1283 -19.62 -5.94 24.86
N LEU A 1284 -19.71 -4.89 25.66
CA LEU A 1284 -19.38 -3.52 25.27
C LEU A 1284 -17.89 -3.42 24.82
N PRO A 1285 -17.54 -2.71 23.74
CA PRO A 1285 -16.14 -2.62 23.29
C PRO A 1285 -15.16 -1.97 24.28
N SER A 1286 -15.59 -0.91 24.97
CA SER A 1286 -14.77 -0.08 25.87
C SER A 1286 -15.68 0.57 26.93
N PRO A 1287 -15.20 0.89 28.16
CA PRO A 1287 -16.03 1.55 29.16
C PRO A 1287 -16.49 2.95 28.70
N SER A 1288 -15.70 3.60 27.84
CA SER A 1288 -15.93 4.93 27.30
C SER A 1288 -16.92 4.99 26.13
N VAL A 1289 -17.50 3.86 25.69
CA VAL A 1289 -18.60 3.85 24.72
C VAL A 1289 -19.90 3.37 25.38
N MET A 1290 -21.01 3.48 24.64
CA MET A 1290 -22.31 2.90 24.99
C MET A 1290 -22.97 2.35 23.74
N TRP A 1291 -23.84 1.34 23.90
CA TRP A 1291 -24.68 0.89 22.78
C TRP A 1291 -25.70 1.98 22.43
N ALA A 1292 -25.89 2.24 21.13
CA ALA A 1292 -26.88 3.18 20.60
C ALA A 1292 -28.31 2.72 20.87
N SER A 1293 -28.51 1.40 20.89
CA SER A 1293 -29.68 0.74 21.45
C SER A 1293 -29.29 -0.64 21.96
N SER A 1294 -29.84 -1.02 23.10
CA SER A 1294 -29.77 -2.39 23.63
C SER A 1294 -30.34 -3.43 22.65
N PHE A 1295 -31.28 -3.01 21.79
CA PHE A 1295 -32.08 -3.82 20.87
C PHE A 1295 -31.43 -3.99 19.49
N ARG A 1296 -30.13 -3.65 19.40
CA ARG A 1296 -29.23 -3.98 18.29
C ARG A 1296 -29.38 -5.45 17.86
N PRO A 1297 -29.26 -5.78 16.56
CA PRO A 1297 -29.14 -7.16 16.10
C PRO A 1297 -27.96 -7.87 16.81
N LEU A 1298 -28.04 -9.19 16.96
CA LEU A 1298 -26.85 -9.97 17.29
C LEU A 1298 -25.88 -9.97 16.10
N LEU A 1299 -24.59 -10.04 16.39
CA LEU A 1299 -23.56 -10.25 15.38
C LEU A 1299 -23.75 -11.64 14.75
N SER A 1300 -23.43 -11.80 13.46
CA SER A 1300 -23.40 -13.12 12.83
C SER A 1300 -21.98 -13.64 12.72
N LYS A 1301 -21.79 -14.95 12.94
CA LYS A 1301 -20.54 -15.66 12.67
C LYS A 1301 -20.07 -15.57 11.21
N THR A 1302 -20.96 -15.24 10.28
CA THR A 1302 -20.63 -15.03 8.86
C THR A 1302 -20.11 -13.63 8.52
N MET A 1303 -20.22 -12.64 9.43
CA MET A 1303 -19.82 -11.25 9.14
C MET A 1303 -18.30 -11.11 8.98
N THR A 1304 -17.89 -10.56 7.85
CA THR A 1304 -16.51 -10.10 7.60
C THR A 1304 -16.12 -8.96 8.55
N SER A 1305 -14.81 -8.71 8.70
CA SER A 1305 -14.29 -7.62 9.54
C SER A 1305 -14.86 -6.24 9.17
N THR A 1306 -15.18 -6.01 7.89
CA THR A 1306 -15.76 -4.76 7.40
C THR A 1306 -17.26 -4.65 7.74
N GLU A 1307 -18.02 -5.75 7.69
CA GLU A 1307 -19.42 -5.76 8.15
C GLU A 1307 -19.50 -5.58 9.67
N GLN A 1308 -18.56 -6.16 10.42
CA GLN A 1308 -18.43 -5.91 11.86
C GLN A 1308 -18.08 -4.43 12.13
N SER A 1309 -17.15 -3.83 11.37
CA SER A 1309 -16.83 -2.40 11.47
C SER A 1309 -18.08 -1.54 11.26
N LEU A 1310 -18.86 -1.80 10.21
CA LEU A 1310 -20.12 -1.10 9.95
C LEU A 1310 -21.16 -1.31 11.06
N TYR A 1311 -21.26 -2.53 11.61
CA TYR A 1311 -22.13 -2.81 12.77
C TYR A 1311 -21.73 -1.99 13.99
N TYR A 1312 -20.45 -1.96 14.39
CA TYR A 1312 -20.02 -1.18 15.55
C TYR A 1312 -20.18 0.33 15.31
N ARG A 1313 -19.93 0.81 14.09
CA ARG A 1313 -20.17 2.21 13.67
C ARG A 1313 -21.64 2.59 13.70
N GLN A 1314 -22.55 1.67 13.42
CA GLN A 1314 -23.99 1.90 13.53
C GLN A 1314 -24.47 1.87 14.99
N TRP A 1315 -23.97 0.90 15.78
CA TRP A 1315 -24.55 0.57 17.08
C TRP A 1315 -23.76 1.04 18.31
N THR A 1316 -22.64 1.74 18.17
CA THR A 1316 -21.90 2.31 19.33
C THR A 1316 -21.74 3.82 19.29
N VAL A 1317 -22.08 4.47 20.39
CA VAL A 1317 -21.99 5.91 20.60
C VAL A 1317 -20.84 6.21 21.57
N PRO A 1318 -19.97 7.19 21.29
CA PRO A 1318 -18.97 7.63 22.26
C PRO A 1318 -19.64 8.34 23.45
N ARG A 1319 -19.24 8.01 24.69
CA ARG A 1319 -19.63 8.78 25.88
C ARG A 1319 -18.93 10.16 25.86
N PRO A 1320 -19.38 11.16 26.65
CA PRO A 1320 -18.70 12.45 26.76
C PRO A 1320 -17.20 12.35 27.04
N SER A 1321 -16.77 11.31 27.76
CA SER A 1321 -15.39 11.02 28.10
C SER A 1321 -14.58 10.32 27.00
N HIS A 1322 -15.04 10.23 25.75
CA HIS A 1322 -14.35 9.51 24.66
C HIS A 1322 -13.82 10.45 23.57
N MET A 1323 -12.65 10.16 22.98
CA MET A 1323 -12.00 11.05 22.00
C MET A 1323 -12.88 11.39 20.77
N ASP A 1324 -13.76 10.48 20.34
CA ASP A 1324 -14.68 10.73 19.22
C ASP A 1324 -15.84 11.68 19.55
N TYR A 1325 -16.12 11.93 20.83
CA TYR A 1325 -17.33 12.65 21.26
C TYR A 1325 -17.44 14.06 20.68
N GLY A 1326 -16.31 14.76 20.51
CA GLY A 1326 -16.25 16.10 19.93
C GLY A 1326 -16.59 16.17 18.43
N ASN A 1327 -16.57 15.05 17.71
CA ASN A 1327 -16.77 15.01 16.25
C ASN A 1327 -18.27 14.93 15.87
N ARG A 1328 -19.14 15.64 16.58
CA ARG A 1328 -20.59 15.72 16.24
C ARG A 1328 -20.80 16.53 14.96
N ALA A 1329 -20.63 15.89 13.81
CA ALA A 1329 -21.03 16.45 12.52
C ALA A 1329 -22.57 16.58 12.47
N GLU A 1330 -23.07 17.80 12.20
CA GLU A 1330 -24.51 18.07 12.12
C GLU A 1330 -25.12 17.47 10.84
N GLY A 1331 -25.56 16.21 10.94
CA GLY A 1331 -26.42 15.56 9.95
C GLY A 1331 -25.78 15.19 8.59
N ARG A 1332 -24.46 15.33 8.43
CA ARG A 1332 -23.74 14.90 7.21
C ARG A 1332 -22.96 13.61 7.44
N VAL A 1333 -23.14 12.65 6.53
CA VAL A 1333 -22.58 11.27 6.63
C VAL A 1333 -21.07 11.23 6.32
N ASP A 1334 -20.54 12.22 5.61
CA ASP A 1334 -19.17 12.24 5.09
C ASP A 1334 -18.15 12.94 6.02
N GLY A 1335 -18.28 12.77 7.34
CA GLY A 1335 -17.46 13.44 8.36
C GLY A 1335 -16.02 12.91 8.53
N PHE A 1336 -15.53 12.03 7.65
CA PHE A 1336 -14.27 11.32 7.83
C PHE A 1336 -13.03 12.14 7.44
N HIS A 1337 -11.89 11.91 8.11
CA HIS A 1337 -10.61 12.50 7.74
C HIS A 1337 -9.88 11.65 6.69
N PRO A 1338 -9.56 12.19 5.51
CA PRO A 1338 -9.10 11.39 4.36
C PRO A 1338 -7.70 10.80 4.55
N ARG A 1339 -6.83 11.43 5.35
CA ARG A 1339 -5.47 10.95 5.65
C ARG A 1339 -5.37 10.16 6.98
N ARG A 1340 -6.49 9.65 7.51
CA ARG A 1340 -6.52 8.71 8.65
C ARG A 1340 -6.76 7.28 8.18
N LEU A 1341 -5.87 6.37 8.56
CA LEU A 1341 -5.97 4.93 8.28
C LEU A 1341 -5.97 4.11 9.57
N LEU A 1342 -6.56 2.90 9.51
CA LEU A 1342 -6.61 1.96 10.62
C LEU A 1342 -6.06 0.58 10.20
N LEU A 1343 -4.92 0.19 10.74
CA LEU A 1343 -4.41 -1.17 10.68
C LEU A 1343 -4.98 -1.98 11.85
N SER A 1344 -5.76 -3.01 11.53
CA SER A 1344 -6.37 -3.91 12.52
C SER A 1344 -5.92 -5.35 12.30
N GLY A 1345 -5.52 -6.04 13.38
CA GLY A 1345 -5.12 -7.45 13.31
C GLY A 1345 -4.80 -8.08 14.67
N PRO A 1346 -4.82 -9.42 14.80
CA PRO A 1346 -4.79 -10.11 16.08
C PRO A 1346 -3.63 -9.74 17.03
N PRO A 1347 -3.74 -10.04 18.35
CA PRO A 1347 -2.64 -9.89 19.29
C PRO A 1347 -1.37 -10.61 18.82
N GLN A 1348 -0.20 -10.04 19.10
CA GLN A 1348 1.13 -10.61 18.75
C GLN A 1348 1.37 -11.04 17.28
N ILE A 1349 0.45 -10.73 16.35
CA ILE A 1349 0.52 -11.14 14.93
C ILE A 1349 1.67 -10.47 14.13
N GLY A 1350 2.43 -9.55 14.73
CA GLY A 1350 3.54 -8.84 14.07
C GLY A 1350 3.18 -7.54 13.35
N LYS A 1351 2.19 -6.79 13.87
CA LYS A 1351 1.75 -5.48 13.32
C LYS A 1351 2.90 -4.48 13.15
N THR A 1352 3.78 -4.37 14.14
CA THR A 1352 4.95 -3.48 14.14
C THR A 1352 5.85 -3.69 12.92
N GLY A 1353 6.24 -4.95 12.64
CA GLY A 1353 7.05 -5.27 11.46
C GLY A 1353 6.35 -4.96 10.11
N ALA A 1354 5.02 -4.99 10.07
CA ALA A 1354 4.27 -4.63 8.87
C ALA A 1354 4.26 -3.11 8.61
N TYR A 1355 4.07 -2.26 9.63
CA TYR A 1355 4.12 -0.81 9.40
C TYR A 1355 5.54 -0.28 9.21
N LEU A 1356 6.55 -0.87 9.86
CA LEU A 1356 7.96 -0.52 9.61
C LEU A 1356 8.37 -0.87 8.16
N GLN A 1357 7.90 -2.01 7.63
CA GLN A 1357 8.10 -2.34 6.22
C GLN A 1357 7.28 -1.46 5.27
N PHE A 1358 6.11 -0.96 5.68
CA PHE A 1358 5.37 0.05 4.90
C PHE A 1358 6.15 1.36 4.80
N LEU A 1359 6.72 1.88 5.89
CA LEU A 1359 7.58 3.07 5.86
C LEU A 1359 8.79 2.88 4.92
N SER A 1360 9.42 1.71 4.96
CA SER A 1360 10.57 1.35 4.11
C SER A 1360 10.18 1.34 2.62
N VAL A 1361 9.06 0.71 2.27
CA VAL A 1361 8.58 0.65 0.88
C VAL A 1361 8.04 2.01 0.40
N LEU A 1362 7.41 2.81 1.28
CA LEU A 1362 6.96 4.17 0.98
C LEU A 1362 8.14 5.11 0.68
N SER A 1363 9.22 5.04 1.48
CA SER A 1363 10.48 5.77 1.22
C SER A 1363 11.05 5.40 -0.16
N ARG A 1364 11.20 4.09 -0.42
CA ARG A 1364 11.68 3.58 -1.71
C ARG A 1364 10.77 3.94 -2.89
N MET A 1365 9.47 4.15 -2.65
CA MET A 1365 8.53 4.61 -3.67
C MET A 1365 8.75 6.09 -3.98
N LEU A 1366 8.75 6.98 -2.98
CA LEU A 1366 8.96 8.42 -3.21
C LEU A 1366 10.31 8.71 -3.88
N VAL A 1367 11.39 8.06 -3.45
CA VAL A 1367 12.70 8.18 -4.11
C VAL A 1367 12.61 7.79 -5.59
N ARG A 1368 11.91 6.70 -5.92
CA ARG A 1368 11.70 6.24 -7.31
C ARG A 1368 10.81 7.15 -8.16
N LEU A 1369 9.90 7.91 -7.58
CA LEU A 1369 9.17 8.96 -8.31
C LEU A 1369 10.11 10.10 -8.74
N THR A 1370 11.19 10.33 -7.99
CA THR A 1370 12.25 11.29 -8.34
C THR A 1370 13.40 10.68 -9.17
N GLU A 1371 13.30 9.43 -9.63
CA GLU A 1371 14.32 8.76 -10.44
C GLU A 1371 13.94 8.71 -11.94
N VAL A 1372 14.89 9.02 -12.82
CA VAL A 1372 14.77 8.87 -14.29
C VAL A 1372 15.88 7.97 -14.83
N ASP A 1373 15.56 7.14 -15.81
CA ASP A 1373 16.57 6.39 -16.56
C ASP A 1373 17.19 7.34 -17.63
N VAL A 1374 18.50 7.58 -17.55
CA VAL A 1374 19.27 8.40 -18.50
C VAL A 1374 20.23 7.53 -19.31
N TYR A 1375 20.54 7.93 -20.54
CA TYR A 1375 21.58 7.27 -21.34
C TYR A 1375 22.94 7.37 -20.64
N ASP A 1376 23.64 6.24 -20.53
CA ASP A 1376 24.94 6.09 -19.88
C ASP A 1376 25.89 5.32 -20.79
N GLU A 1377 26.45 6.05 -21.74
CA GLU A 1377 27.25 5.52 -22.85
C GLU A 1377 28.52 6.35 -22.96
N GLU A 1378 29.68 5.69 -22.87
CA GLU A 1378 30.99 6.31 -23.13
C GLU A 1378 31.00 6.90 -24.54
N GLU A 1379 31.70 8.02 -24.75
CA GLU A 1379 31.88 8.54 -26.10
C GLU A 1379 32.60 7.50 -26.98
N ILE A 1380 32.13 7.29 -28.20
CA ILE A 1380 32.73 6.32 -29.12
C ILE A 1380 34.03 6.87 -29.71
N ASN A 1381 34.87 5.99 -30.25
CA ASN A 1381 36.06 6.34 -31.03
C ASN A 1381 37.17 7.13 -30.29
N ILE A 1382 37.09 7.33 -28.96
CA ILE A 1382 38.11 8.06 -28.16
C ILE A 1382 39.54 7.51 -28.41
N ASN A 1383 39.69 6.19 -28.46
CA ASN A 1383 40.98 5.51 -28.59
C ASN A 1383 41.63 5.62 -29.98
N LEU A 1384 40.98 6.26 -30.97
CA LEU A 1384 41.54 6.47 -32.32
C LEU A 1384 42.41 7.73 -32.43
N ARG A 1385 42.64 8.42 -31.31
CA ARG A 1385 43.41 9.67 -31.19
C ARG A 1385 44.83 9.40 -30.68
N GLU A 1386 45.65 8.71 -31.48
CA GLU A 1386 47.09 8.51 -31.19
C GLU A 1386 47.92 9.77 -31.52
N GLU A 1387 48.90 10.06 -30.66
CA GLU A 1387 50.00 11.05 -30.77
C GLU A 1387 49.81 12.28 -31.70
N SER A 1388 48.76 13.06 -31.45
CA SER A 1388 48.70 14.46 -31.90
C SER A 1388 49.63 15.33 -31.05
N ASP A 1389 50.67 15.92 -31.65
CA ASP A 1389 51.62 16.88 -31.01
C ASP A 1389 50.96 18.13 -30.37
N TRP A 1390 49.66 18.35 -30.61
CA TRP A 1390 48.90 19.49 -30.10
C TRP A 1390 48.09 19.10 -28.86
N HIS A 1391 48.54 19.57 -27.70
CA HIS A 1391 47.78 19.57 -26.44
C HIS A 1391 47.44 20.99 -26.00
N TYR A 1392 46.21 21.21 -25.51
CA TYR A 1392 45.81 22.48 -24.91
C TYR A 1392 46.54 22.73 -23.57
N LEU A 1393 47.69 23.43 -23.61
CA LEU A 1393 48.66 23.52 -22.50
C LEU A 1393 48.09 24.00 -21.15
N GLN A 1394 47.00 24.78 -21.15
CA GLN A 1394 46.36 25.29 -19.93
C GLN A 1394 45.05 24.57 -19.61
N LEU A 1395 45.19 23.41 -18.95
CA LEU A 1395 44.12 22.58 -18.37
C LEU A 1395 43.11 23.34 -17.49
N SER A 1396 43.50 24.49 -16.93
CA SER A 1396 42.75 25.27 -15.93
C SER A 1396 41.80 26.33 -16.48
N ASP A 1397 41.92 26.72 -17.75
CA ASP A 1397 41.34 27.99 -18.20
C ASP A 1397 39.80 27.94 -18.32
N PRO A 1398 39.07 29.04 -18.02
CA PRO A 1398 37.60 29.06 -18.03
C PRO A 1398 36.99 29.16 -19.43
N TRP A 1399 37.71 29.76 -20.39
CA TRP A 1399 37.26 30.00 -21.76
C TRP A 1399 38.40 29.72 -22.76
N PRO A 1400 38.10 29.37 -24.01
CA PRO A 1400 39.13 29.14 -25.02
C PRO A 1400 39.76 30.46 -25.48
N ASP A 1401 41.09 30.53 -25.49
CA ASP A 1401 41.82 31.59 -26.21
C ASP A 1401 41.59 31.44 -27.74
N LEU A 1402 41.16 32.53 -28.38
CA LEU A 1402 40.76 32.54 -29.80
C LEU A 1402 41.93 32.19 -30.74
N GLU A 1403 43.13 32.71 -30.48
CA GLU A 1403 44.29 32.54 -31.35
C GLU A 1403 44.98 31.18 -31.17
N LEU A 1404 44.88 30.56 -30.00
CA LEU A 1404 45.24 29.16 -29.79
C LEU A 1404 44.18 28.24 -30.44
N PHE A 1405 42.89 28.52 -30.24
CA PHE A 1405 41.80 27.67 -30.70
C PHE A 1405 41.64 27.65 -32.23
N LYS A 1406 41.91 28.77 -32.93
CA LYS A 1406 41.98 28.81 -34.41
C LYS A 1406 42.99 27.83 -35.00
N LYS A 1407 44.11 27.60 -34.31
CA LYS A 1407 45.21 26.70 -34.73
C LYS A 1407 44.93 25.23 -34.43
N LEU A 1408 44.00 24.96 -33.52
CA LEU A 1408 43.59 23.60 -33.14
C LEU A 1408 42.93 22.92 -34.35
N PRO A 1409 43.38 21.71 -34.77
CA PRO A 1409 42.77 20.98 -35.88
C PRO A 1409 41.31 20.62 -35.58
N PHE A 1410 40.48 20.52 -36.62
CA PHE A 1410 39.11 20.01 -36.47
C PHE A 1410 39.13 18.49 -36.38
N ASP A 1411 38.51 17.96 -35.34
CA ASP A 1411 38.34 16.52 -35.14
C ASP A 1411 37.14 16.03 -35.95
N TYR A 1412 37.44 15.35 -37.06
CA TYR A 1412 36.43 14.81 -37.98
C TYR A 1412 35.72 13.57 -37.40
N ILE A 1413 36.26 12.95 -36.34
CA ILE A 1413 35.74 11.72 -35.75
C ILE A 1413 34.41 12.00 -35.03
N ILE A 1414 33.40 11.16 -35.30
CA ILE A 1414 32.12 11.23 -34.60
C ILE A 1414 32.25 10.49 -33.26
N HIS A 1415 32.13 11.22 -32.16
CA HIS A 1415 32.26 10.70 -30.79
C HIS A 1415 30.91 10.40 -30.10
N ASP A 1416 29.78 10.82 -30.66
CA ASP A 1416 28.46 10.61 -30.05
C ASP A 1416 27.90 9.19 -30.33
N PRO A 1417 27.60 8.36 -29.30
CA PRO A 1417 27.00 7.03 -29.46
C PRO A 1417 25.65 6.99 -30.20
N LYS A 1418 24.99 8.14 -30.44
CA LYS A 1418 23.88 8.28 -31.42
C LYS A 1418 24.26 7.76 -32.82
N TYR A 1419 25.54 7.69 -33.15
CA TYR A 1419 26.06 7.40 -34.48
C TYR A 1419 27.02 6.19 -34.52
N GLU A 1420 26.92 5.23 -33.60
CA GLU A 1420 27.73 3.98 -33.65
C GLU A 1420 27.54 3.22 -34.99
N ASP A 1421 26.32 3.25 -35.55
CA ASP A 1421 25.97 2.68 -36.86
C ASP A 1421 26.11 3.69 -38.03
N ALA A 1422 26.98 4.69 -37.90
CA ALA A 1422 27.28 5.67 -38.94
C ALA A 1422 28.65 5.45 -39.59
N SER A 1423 28.80 5.89 -40.84
CA SER A 1423 30.09 5.86 -41.55
C SER A 1423 31.17 6.66 -40.82
N LEU A 1424 32.38 6.11 -40.83
CA LEU A 1424 33.58 6.80 -40.35
C LEU A 1424 33.94 7.92 -41.33
N ILE A 1425 34.07 9.16 -40.84
CA ILE A 1425 34.58 10.28 -41.63
C ILE A 1425 36.11 10.17 -41.65
N CYS A 1426 36.69 9.98 -42.82
CA CYS A 1426 38.12 9.73 -42.98
C CYS A 1426 38.93 11.01 -42.82
N SER A 1427 40.07 10.94 -42.14
CA SER A 1427 41.04 12.02 -42.00
C SER A 1427 42.48 11.51 -42.19
N HIS A 1428 43.41 12.41 -42.48
CA HIS A 1428 44.76 12.05 -42.92
C HIS A 1428 45.52 11.22 -41.88
N TYR A 1429 46.20 10.16 -42.33
CA TYR A 1429 47.01 9.26 -41.51
C TYR A 1429 46.28 8.63 -40.31
N GLN A 1430 45.47 7.60 -40.57
CA GLN A 1430 45.04 6.65 -39.55
C GLN A 1430 45.48 5.23 -39.94
N GLY A 1431 46.60 4.78 -39.40
CA GLY A 1431 47.15 3.44 -39.63
C GLY A 1431 46.39 2.38 -38.84
N ILE A 1432 45.13 2.12 -39.21
CA ILE A 1432 44.17 1.33 -38.43
C ILE A 1432 44.62 -0.14 -38.32
N LYS A 1433 45.39 -0.45 -37.27
CA LYS A 1433 45.59 -1.81 -36.77
C LYS A 1433 44.35 -2.26 -36.00
N SER A 1434 43.26 -2.50 -36.74
CA SER A 1434 42.07 -3.14 -36.19
C SER A 1434 42.41 -4.59 -35.86
N GLU A 1435 42.72 -4.89 -34.59
CA GLU A 1435 42.55 -6.27 -34.09
C GLU A 1435 41.09 -6.67 -34.31
N ASP A 1436 40.89 -7.78 -35.00
CA ASP A 1436 39.56 -8.24 -35.41
C ASP A 1436 38.67 -8.52 -34.19
N ARG A 1437 37.86 -7.52 -33.79
CA ARG A 1437 36.75 -7.69 -32.86
C ARG A 1437 35.62 -8.46 -33.56
N GLY A 1438 35.93 -9.72 -33.86
CA GLY A 1438 35.07 -10.71 -34.49
C GLY A 1438 33.87 -11.06 -33.61
N MET A 1439 32.88 -10.18 -33.60
CA MET A 1439 31.53 -10.44 -33.11
C MET A 1439 30.56 -10.03 -34.21
N SER A 1440 30.19 -10.99 -35.06
CA SER A 1440 29.19 -10.76 -36.10
C SER A 1440 27.82 -10.53 -35.45
N ARG A 1441 27.50 -9.26 -35.15
CA ARG A 1441 26.14 -8.84 -34.78
C ARG A 1441 25.18 -9.38 -35.85
N LYS A 1442 24.15 -10.11 -35.44
CA LYS A 1442 23.14 -10.59 -36.40
C LYS A 1442 22.38 -9.38 -36.95
N PRO A 1443 22.00 -9.39 -38.25
CA PRO A 1443 21.16 -8.33 -38.81
C PRO A 1443 19.73 -8.29 -38.24
N GLU A 1444 19.40 -9.23 -37.34
CA GLU A 1444 18.12 -9.35 -36.63
C GLU A 1444 18.08 -8.53 -35.32
N ASP A 1445 19.24 -8.19 -34.74
CA ASP A 1445 19.37 -7.42 -33.48
C ASP A 1445 19.26 -5.88 -33.72
N LEU A 1446 18.32 -5.47 -34.57
CA LEU A 1446 18.20 -4.13 -35.18
C LEU A 1446 17.91 -2.95 -34.21
N TYR A 1447 17.78 -3.22 -32.91
CA TYR A 1447 17.69 -2.21 -31.86
C TYR A 1447 18.52 -2.62 -30.65
N VAL A 1448 19.85 -2.49 -30.75
CA VAL A 1448 20.74 -2.62 -29.59
C VAL A 1448 20.23 -1.70 -28.47
N ARG A 1449 19.94 -2.31 -27.32
CA ARG A 1449 19.36 -1.62 -26.17
C ARG A 1449 20.41 -0.73 -25.51
N ARG A 1450 20.50 0.51 -26.02
CA ARG A 1450 21.34 1.62 -25.50
C ARG A 1450 21.42 1.61 -23.97
N GLN A 1451 22.64 1.71 -23.45
CA GLN A 1451 22.90 1.56 -22.02
C GLN A 1451 22.31 2.75 -21.26
N THR A 1452 21.70 2.47 -20.10
CA THR A 1452 21.13 3.50 -19.22
C THR A 1452 21.54 3.31 -17.77
N ALA A 1453 21.73 4.43 -17.07
CA ALA A 1453 21.85 4.51 -15.63
C ALA A 1453 20.59 5.17 -15.06
N ARG A 1454 20.21 4.80 -13.83
CA ARG A 1454 19.12 5.49 -13.13
C ARG A 1454 19.69 6.64 -12.31
N MET A 1455 19.24 7.85 -12.61
CA MET A 1455 19.65 9.07 -11.92
C MET A 1455 18.49 9.67 -11.13
N ARG A 1456 18.76 10.09 -9.90
CA ARG A 1456 17.82 10.91 -9.14
C ARG A 1456 17.88 12.34 -9.69
N LEU A 1457 16.72 12.91 -10.00
CA LEU A 1457 16.59 14.28 -10.46
C LEU A 1457 17.17 15.25 -9.44
N SER A 1458 17.92 16.24 -9.92
CA SER A 1458 18.37 17.36 -9.10
C SER A 1458 17.29 18.42 -8.95
N LYS A 1459 17.43 19.33 -7.98
CA LYS A 1459 16.56 20.53 -7.81
C LYS A 1459 16.45 21.43 -9.07
N TYR A 1460 17.38 21.28 -10.02
CA TYR A 1460 17.42 21.98 -11.30
C TYR A 1460 16.60 21.27 -12.40
N ALA A 1461 16.12 20.06 -12.15
CA ALA A 1461 15.57 19.15 -13.16
C ALA A 1461 14.15 18.68 -12.79
N ALA A 1462 13.20 19.61 -12.79
CA ALA A 1462 11.80 19.27 -12.58
C ALA A 1462 11.21 18.53 -13.80
N TYR A 1463 10.83 17.27 -13.60
CA TYR A 1463 10.19 16.40 -14.58
C TYR A 1463 8.68 16.33 -14.32
N ASN A 1464 7.88 16.59 -15.36
CA ASN A 1464 6.44 16.91 -15.26
C ASN A 1464 5.63 15.86 -14.47
N THR A 1465 5.93 14.57 -14.65
CA THR A 1465 5.11 13.48 -14.09
C THR A 1465 5.09 13.40 -12.56
N TYR A 1466 6.10 13.91 -11.84
CA TYR A 1466 6.24 13.71 -10.38
C TYR A 1466 6.84 14.87 -9.57
N HIS A 1467 6.97 16.09 -10.13
CA HIS A 1467 7.52 17.24 -9.40
C HIS A 1467 6.50 18.40 -9.38
N HIS A 1468 5.72 18.46 -8.31
CA HIS A 1468 4.44 19.19 -8.26
C HIS A 1468 4.46 20.50 -7.47
N CYS A 1469 5.62 21.16 -7.34
CA CYS A 1469 5.69 22.48 -6.69
C CYS A 1469 4.85 23.55 -7.41
N GLU A 1470 4.47 24.62 -6.70
CA GLU A 1470 3.63 25.70 -7.25
C GLU A 1470 4.27 26.37 -8.48
N GLN A 1471 5.59 26.54 -8.49
CA GLN A 1471 6.33 27.13 -9.61
C GLN A 1471 6.28 26.26 -10.87
N CYS A 1472 6.25 24.93 -10.72
CA CYS A 1472 6.03 24.01 -11.85
C CYS A 1472 4.62 24.15 -12.43
N HIS A 1473 3.59 24.18 -11.57
CA HIS A 1473 2.21 24.37 -12.00
C HIS A 1473 1.99 25.70 -12.73
N GLN A 1474 2.56 26.80 -12.20
CA GLN A 1474 2.53 28.12 -12.84
C GLN A 1474 3.30 28.13 -14.18
N TYR A 1475 4.47 27.50 -14.24
CA TYR A 1475 5.26 27.44 -15.48
C TYR A 1475 4.54 26.68 -16.61
N MET A 1476 3.82 25.60 -16.30
CA MET A 1476 3.09 24.80 -17.29
C MET A 1476 1.71 25.40 -17.64
N GLY A 1477 1.08 26.10 -16.69
CA GLY A 1477 -0.26 26.67 -16.83
C GLY A 1477 -1.39 25.78 -16.29
N PHE A 1478 -1.08 24.70 -15.57
CA PHE A 1478 -2.09 23.85 -14.93
C PHE A 1478 -2.41 24.33 -13.52
N HIS A 1479 -3.50 25.11 -13.37
CA HIS A 1479 -4.08 25.42 -12.06
C HIS A 1479 -5.54 24.95 -12.01
N PRO A 1480 -5.89 23.91 -11.21
CA PRO A 1480 -7.22 23.28 -11.24
C PRO A 1480 -8.32 24.07 -10.52
N ARG A 1481 -8.27 25.41 -10.55
CA ARG A 1481 -9.31 26.26 -9.95
C ARG A 1481 -9.76 27.42 -10.85
N TYR A 1482 -8.87 28.12 -11.54
CA TYR A 1482 -9.27 29.24 -12.41
C TYR A 1482 -8.36 29.47 -13.62
N GLN A 1483 -9.00 30.01 -14.66
CA GLN A 1483 -8.45 30.69 -15.83
C GLN A 1483 -7.80 29.81 -16.92
N LEU A 1484 -8.51 29.69 -18.05
CA LEU A 1484 -7.91 29.36 -19.34
C LEU A 1484 -6.84 30.40 -19.67
N TYR A 1485 -5.64 29.96 -20.03
CA TYR A 1485 -4.60 30.83 -20.53
C TYR A 1485 -5.00 31.32 -21.92
N GLU A 1486 -5.32 32.60 -22.05
CA GLU A 1486 -5.54 33.22 -23.36
C GLU A 1486 -4.23 33.16 -24.17
N SER A 1487 -4.29 32.42 -25.26
CA SER A 1487 -3.23 32.28 -26.25
C SER A 1487 -3.69 32.91 -27.58
N THR A 1488 -3.00 33.92 -28.07
CA THR A 1488 -3.25 34.52 -29.37
C THR A 1488 -2.52 33.73 -30.47
N LEU A 1489 -3.14 33.59 -31.65
CA LEU A 1489 -2.54 32.98 -32.83
C LEU A 1489 -2.09 34.11 -33.76
N HIS A 1490 -0.80 34.12 -34.11
CA HIS A 1490 -0.18 35.11 -35.00
C HIS A 1490 0.47 34.40 -36.19
N ALA A 1491 0.15 34.84 -37.40
CA ALA A 1491 0.92 34.44 -38.57
C ALA A 1491 2.23 35.26 -38.61
N PHE A 1492 3.31 34.61 -39.03
CA PHE A 1492 4.60 35.23 -39.31
C PHE A 1492 5.12 34.68 -40.64
N ALA A 1493 5.26 35.56 -41.63
CA ALA A 1493 5.63 35.19 -42.99
C ALA A 1493 7.01 35.72 -43.34
N PHE A 1494 7.82 34.93 -44.04
CA PHE A 1494 9.10 35.39 -44.59
C PHE A 1494 9.40 34.71 -45.94
N SER A 1495 10.07 35.45 -46.83
CA SER A 1495 10.41 34.97 -48.17
C SER A 1495 11.78 34.28 -48.17
N TYR A 1496 11.84 32.97 -48.48
CA TYR A 1496 13.12 32.26 -48.63
C TYR A 1496 13.47 32.04 -50.10
N SER A 1497 14.58 32.64 -50.54
CA SER A 1497 14.96 32.81 -51.95
C SER A 1497 15.23 31.52 -52.72
N MET A 1498 15.43 30.37 -52.05
CA MET A 1498 15.62 29.06 -52.70
C MET A 1498 14.33 28.24 -52.82
N LEU A 1499 13.22 28.65 -52.17
CA LEU A 1499 11.91 28.00 -52.31
C LEU A 1499 10.98 28.76 -53.27
N GLY A 1500 11.16 30.07 -53.43
CA GLY A 1500 10.36 30.89 -54.36
C GLY A 1500 8.93 31.19 -53.87
N GLU A 1501 8.55 30.64 -52.72
CA GLU A 1501 7.26 30.81 -52.06
C GLU A 1501 7.47 31.45 -50.67
N GLU A 1502 6.44 32.12 -50.16
CA GLU A 1502 6.46 32.78 -48.86
C GLU A 1502 6.10 31.78 -47.74
N ILE A 1503 6.98 31.62 -46.75
CA ILE A 1503 6.81 30.62 -45.69
C ILE A 1503 6.01 31.22 -44.54
N GLN A 1504 4.70 30.93 -44.49
CA GLN A 1504 3.82 31.36 -43.41
C GLN A 1504 3.89 30.41 -42.21
N LEU A 1505 4.69 30.78 -41.19
CA LEU A 1505 4.70 30.10 -39.89
C LEU A 1505 3.58 30.64 -38.99
N HIS A 1506 3.18 29.86 -37.98
CA HIS A 1506 2.15 30.25 -37.03
C HIS A 1506 2.68 30.20 -35.58
N PHE A 1507 2.70 31.35 -34.89
CA PHE A 1507 3.01 31.43 -33.48
C PHE A 1507 1.74 31.39 -32.63
N ILE A 1508 1.69 30.49 -31.65
CA ILE A 1508 0.74 30.54 -30.53
C ILE A 1508 1.47 31.18 -29.35
N ILE A 1509 1.04 32.38 -28.94
CA ILE A 1509 1.68 33.18 -27.89
C ILE A 1509 0.71 33.32 -26.72
N PRO A 1510 1.05 32.81 -25.52
CA PRO A 1510 0.30 33.12 -24.30
C PRO A 1510 0.44 34.61 -23.95
N LYS A 1511 -0.63 35.28 -23.49
CA LYS A 1511 -0.57 36.71 -23.09
C LYS A 1511 0.52 37.04 -22.06
N SER A 1512 0.88 36.06 -21.21
CA SER A 1512 1.99 36.15 -20.26
C SER A 1512 3.38 36.34 -20.92
N LYS A 1513 3.50 36.06 -22.22
CA LYS A 1513 4.76 36.01 -22.99
C LYS A 1513 4.85 37.04 -24.13
N GLU A 1514 3.79 37.78 -24.42
CA GLU A 1514 3.77 38.81 -25.49
C GLU A 1514 4.88 39.87 -25.33
N HIS A 1515 5.35 40.12 -24.10
CA HIS A 1515 6.45 41.04 -23.81
C HIS A 1515 7.83 40.65 -24.39
N HIS A 1516 8.00 39.42 -24.89
CA HIS A 1516 9.18 38.98 -25.63
C HIS A 1516 9.13 39.35 -27.13
N PHE A 1517 8.02 39.92 -27.61
CA PHE A 1517 7.78 40.19 -29.04
C PHE A 1517 7.44 41.66 -29.32
N VAL A 1518 7.47 42.04 -30.58
CA VAL A 1518 7.03 43.33 -31.11
C VAL A 1518 5.85 43.10 -32.05
N PHE A 1519 4.84 43.95 -31.95
CA PHE A 1519 3.60 43.83 -32.73
C PHE A 1519 3.25 45.17 -33.37
N SER A 1520 2.80 45.13 -34.62
CA SER A 1520 2.53 46.32 -35.43
C SER A 1520 1.33 47.12 -34.93
N GLN A 1521 1.36 48.44 -35.15
CA GLN A 1521 0.21 49.30 -34.90
C GLN A 1521 -0.11 50.19 -36.12
N PRO A 1522 -1.39 50.26 -36.56
CA PRO A 1522 -2.54 49.47 -36.11
C PRO A 1522 -2.61 48.11 -36.84
N GLY A 1523 -2.65 47.00 -36.09
CA GLY A 1523 -2.87 45.68 -36.67
C GLY A 1523 -2.65 44.51 -35.70
N GLY A 1524 -1.67 44.62 -34.81
CA GLY A 1524 -1.31 43.55 -33.88
C GLY A 1524 -0.65 42.34 -34.55
N GLN A 1525 -0.19 42.48 -35.79
CA GLN A 1525 0.60 41.45 -36.47
C GLN A 1525 1.99 41.35 -35.83
N LEU A 1526 2.55 40.15 -35.81
CA LEU A 1526 3.86 39.89 -35.20
C LEU A 1526 4.99 40.43 -36.10
N GLU A 1527 5.71 41.45 -35.64
CA GLU A 1527 6.84 42.06 -36.37
C GLU A 1527 8.16 41.36 -36.05
N SER A 1528 8.46 41.10 -34.77
CA SER A 1528 9.72 40.47 -34.36
C SER A 1528 9.64 39.80 -32.99
N MET A 1529 10.59 38.91 -32.74
CA MET A 1529 11.00 38.42 -31.43
C MET A 1529 12.18 39.26 -30.95
N ARG A 1530 12.06 39.91 -29.78
CA ARG A 1530 13.04 40.87 -29.27
C ARG A 1530 14.38 40.19 -28.98
N LEU A 1531 15.47 40.80 -29.46
CA LEU A 1531 16.84 40.34 -29.18
C LEU A 1531 17.57 41.31 -28.22
N PRO A 1532 18.31 40.78 -27.22
CA PRO A 1532 19.07 41.58 -26.27
C PRO A 1532 20.38 42.12 -26.88
N LEU A 1533 21.11 42.93 -26.13
CA LEU A 1533 22.37 43.50 -26.60
C LEU A 1533 23.58 42.63 -26.20
N VAL A 1534 24.62 42.66 -27.03
CA VAL A 1534 25.94 42.08 -26.74
C VAL A 1534 26.52 42.69 -25.45
N THR A 1535 26.28 43.99 -25.23
CA THR A 1535 26.72 44.75 -24.06
C THR A 1535 25.95 44.47 -22.76
N ASP A 1536 24.79 43.78 -22.82
CA ASP A 1536 24.01 43.46 -21.62
C ASP A 1536 24.79 42.56 -20.65
N LYS A 1537 24.69 42.84 -19.34
CA LYS A 1537 25.35 42.08 -18.26
C LYS A 1537 24.42 41.72 -17.11
N SER A 1538 23.11 41.68 -17.34
CA SER A 1538 22.16 41.25 -16.30
C SER A 1538 22.31 39.76 -16.01
N HIS A 1539 22.33 39.40 -14.72
CA HIS A 1539 22.28 38.01 -14.27
C HIS A 1539 20.85 37.49 -14.07
N GLU A 1540 19.83 38.31 -14.34
CA GLU A 1540 18.40 37.95 -14.14
C GLU A 1540 17.75 37.30 -15.36
N TYR A 1541 18.35 37.44 -16.55
CA TYR A 1541 17.92 36.75 -17.76
C TYR A 1541 19.06 35.96 -18.43
N ILE A 1542 18.66 35.08 -19.35
CA ILE A 1542 19.54 34.40 -20.32
C ILE A 1542 19.36 35.13 -21.66
N LYS A 1543 20.45 35.40 -22.39
CA LYS A 1543 20.37 36.18 -23.63
C LYS A 1543 19.81 35.36 -24.80
N SER A 1544 20.27 34.12 -24.96
CA SER A 1544 19.95 33.30 -26.13
C SER A 1544 18.56 32.65 -26.03
N PRO A 1545 17.65 32.92 -27.01
CA PRO A 1545 16.37 32.22 -27.09
C PRO A 1545 16.56 30.71 -27.27
N THR A 1546 15.82 29.90 -26.53
CA THR A 1546 15.89 28.43 -26.60
C THR A 1546 14.76 27.87 -27.46
N PHE A 1547 15.12 27.20 -28.55
CA PHE A 1547 14.22 26.45 -29.42
C PHE A 1547 14.31 24.95 -29.11
N THR A 1548 13.15 24.31 -28.92
CA THR A 1548 13.04 22.86 -28.67
C THR A 1548 12.21 22.22 -29.78
N PRO A 1549 12.83 21.56 -30.79
CA PRO A 1549 12.09 20.82 -31.81
C PRO A 1549 11.41 19.59 -31.20
N THR A 1550 10.10 19.52 -31.34
CA THR A 1550 9.27 18.43 -30.79
C THR A 1550 9.25 17.21 -31.70
N THR A 1551 9.08 16.03 -31.10
CA THR A 1551 9.01 14.75 -31.83
C THR A 1551 7.95 13.80 -31.26
N GLY A 1552 6.73 14.32 -31.03
CA GLY A 1552 5.58 13.58 -30.49
C GLY A 1552 5.59 13.38 -28.97
N ARG A 1553 6.66 13.78 -28.28
CA ARG A 1553 6.93 13.47 -26.86
C ARG A 1553 6.30 14.45 -25.85
N HIS A 1554 5.03 14.82 -26.04
CA HIS A 1554 4.35 15.84 -25.22
C HIS A 1554 4.29 15.54 -23.70
N GLU A 1555 4.08 14.29 -23.29
CA GLU A 1555 3.96 13.89 -21.86
C GLU A 1555 5.32 13.76 -21.13
N HIS A 1556 6.43 13.59 -21.88
CA HIS A 1556 7.70 13.08 -21.34
C HIS A 1556 8.96 13.78 -21.88
N GLY A 1557 8.87 14.46 -23.01
CA GLY A 1557 9.96 15.13 -23.72
C GLY A 1557 10.37 16.42 -23.06
N LEU A 1558 9.43 17.35 -22.96
CA LEU A 1558 9.72 18.65 -22.36
C LEU A 1558 10.12 18.52 -20.89
N PHE A 1559 11.07 19.35 -20.48
CA PHE A 1559 11.60 19.48 -19.13
C PHE A 1559 11.40 20.93 -18.69
N ASN A 1560 11.22 21.15 -17.38
CA ASN A 1560 10.89 22.47 -16.89
C ASN A 1560 12.16 23.37 -16.83
N LEU A 1561 12.33 24.22 -17.85
CA LEU A 1561 13.44 25.18 -17.91
C LEU A 1561 13.43 26.22 -16.79
N TYR A 1562 12.32 26.48 -16.08
CA TYR A 1562 12.32 27.39 -14.93
C TYR A 1562 13.27 26.90 -13.82
N HIS A 1563 13.25 25.61 -13.50
CA HIS A 1563 14.18 25.03 -12.52
C HIS A 1563 15.60 24.90 -13.07
N ALA A 1564 15.74 24.60 -14.37
CA ALA A 1564 17.06 24.54 -15.02
C ALA A 1564 17.74 25.92 -15.06
N MET A 1565 16.94 26.99 -15.17
CA MET A 1565 17.42 28.38 -15.23
C MET A 1565 17.44 29.08 -13.86
N ASP A 1566 17.33 28.37 -12.72
CA ASP A 1566 17.26 28.96 -11.37
C ASP A 1566 16.24 30.12 -11.25
N GLY A 1567 15.09 29.99 -11.92
CA GLY A 1567 14.03 31.00 -11.97
C GLY A 1567 14.34 32.24 -12.81
N ALA A 1568 15.48 32.31 -13.49
CA ALA A 1568 15.84 33.42 -14.39
C ALA A 1568 14.86 33.53 -15.58
N SER A 1569 14.67 34.75 -16.07
CA SER A 1569 13.84 34.99 -17.26
C SER A 1569 14.52 34.39 -18.49
N HIS A 1570 13.76 33.61 -19.25
CA HIS A 1570 14.24 32.88 -20.42
C HIS A 1570 13.12 32.78 -21.46
N LEU A 1571 13.51 32.87 -22.73
CA LEU A 1571 12.62 32.69 -23.87
C LEU A 1571 12.72 31.24 -24.35
N HIS A 1572 11.61 30.51 -24.30
CA HIS A 1572 11.53 29.11 -24.71
C HIS A 1572 10.41 28.94 -25.74
N VAL A 1573 10.78 28.53 -26.94
CA VAL A 1573 9.88 28.30 -28.08
C VAL A 1573 9.85 26.80 -28.40
N LEU A 1574 8.67 26.22 -28.32
CA LEU A 1574 8.42 24.85 -28.75
C LEU A 1574 8.20 24.84 -30.25
N VAL A 1575 8.98 24.07 -31.00
CA VAL A 1575 8.81 23.99 -32.46
C VAL A 1575 8.04 22.71 -32.80
N VAL A 1576 6.79 22.91 -33.18
CA VAL A 1576 5.73 21.90 -33.15
C VAL A 1576 5.23 21.62 -34.56
N LYS A 1577 5.07 20.34 -34.91
CA LYS A 1577 4.34 19.99 -36.14
C LYS A 1577 2.85 20.28 -35.96
N GLU A 1578 2.18 20.68 -37.04
CA GLU A 1578 0.75 21.03 -37.03
C GLU A 1578 -0.12 19.93 -36.41
N TYR A 1579 0.10 18.65 -36.76
CA TYR A 1579 -0.68 17.55 -36.16
C TYR A 1579 -0.39 17.31 -34.67
N GLU A 1580 0.73 17.82 -34.14
CA GLU A 1580 1.08 17.75 -32.71
C GLU A 1580 0.54 18.95 -31.91
N MET A 1581 0.20 20.06 -32.58
CA MET A 1581 -0.22 21.34 -31.99
C MET A 1581 -1.31 21.18 -30.91
N ALA A 1582 -2.42 20.51 -31.24
CA ALA A 1582 -3.56 20.36 -30.33
C ALA A 1582 -3.17 19.61 -29.04
N ILE A 1583 -2.20 18.70 -29.12
CA ILE A 1583 -1.74 17.92 -27.98
C ILE A 1583 -0.74 18.74 -27.15
N TYR A 1584 0.24 19.41 -27.76
CA TYR A 1584 1.13 20.30 -26.99
C TYR A 1584 0.36 21.44 -26.32
N LYS A 1585 -0.63 22.05 -27.00
CA LYS A 1585 -1.51 23.07 -26.41
C LYS A 1585 -2.29 22.58 -25.18
N LYS A 1586 -2.62 21.27 -25.12
CA LYS A 1586 -3.25 20.66 -23.94
C LYS A 1586 -2.27 20.48 -22.76
N TYR A 1587 -1.03 20.05 -23.00
CA TYR A 1587 -0.08 19.70 -21.92
C TYR A 1587 0.81 20.87 -21.47
N TRP A 1588 1.02 21.88 -22.32
CA TRP A 1588 1.92 23.01 -22.07
C TRP A 1588 1.27 24.37 -22.47
N PRO A 1589 0.07 24.72 -21.97
CA PRO A 1589 -0.69 25.89 -22.41
C PRO A 1589 -0.03 27.26 -22.13
N ASN A 1590 0.95 27.36 -21.23
CA ASN A 1590 1.68 28.60 -20.92
C ASN A 1590 3.02 28.75 -21.69
N HIS A 1591 3.22 27.95 -22.75
CA HIS A 1591 4.41 27.98 -23.61
C HIS A 1591 4.13 28.58 -24.98
N ILE A 1592 5.16 29.22 -25.55
CA ILE A 1592 5.13 29.69 -26.95
C ILE A 1592 5.31 28.49 -27.86
N MET A 1593 4.44 28.35 -28.86
CA MET A 1593 4.52 27.28 -29.86
C MET A 1593 4.67 27.87 -31.25
N LEU A 1594 5.77 27.56 -31.91
CA LEU A 1594 5.97 27.78 -33.34
C LEU A 1594 5.44 26.56 -34.08
N VAL A 1595 4.28 26.69 -34.71
CA VAL A 1595 3.64 25.63 -35.48
C VAL A 1595 4.18 25.67 -36.91
N LEU A 1596 4.78 24.56 -37.33
CA LEU A 1596 5.32 24.37 -38.67
C LEU A 1596 4.19 24.10 -39.68
N PRO A 1597 4.28 24.62 -40.92
CA PRO A 1597 3.31 24.37 -41.99
C PRO A 1597 3.05 22.89 -42.26
N SER A 1598 1.84 22.58 -42.74
CA SER A 1598 1.36 21.22 -43.01
C SER A 1598 2.31 20.38 -43.88
N ILE A 1599 2.98 21.01 -44.85
CA ILE A 1599 4.00 20.39 -45.72
C ILE A 1599 5.20 19.79 -44.96
N PHE A 1600 5.49 20.26 -43.74
CA PHE A 1600 6.57 19.74 -42.89
C PHE A 1600 6.11 18.65 -41.91
N ASN A 1601 4.82 18.29 -41.89
CA ASN A 1601 4.30 17.20 -41.04
C ASN A 1601 5.03 15.87 -41.31
N SER A 1602 5.31 15.56 -42.57
CA SER A 1602 6.05 14.35 -43.00
C SER A 1602 7.58 14.46 -42.89
N ALA A 1603 8.14 15.68 -42.78
CA ALA A 1603 9.57 15.95 -42.89
C ALA A 1603 10.41 15.47 -41.68
N GLY A 1604 11.74 15.39 -41.86
CA GLY A 1604 12.69 15.03 -40.82
C GLY A 1604 12.99 16.16 -39.83
N VAL A 1605 13.81 15.87 -38.80
CA VAL A 1605 14.22 16.88 -37.81
C VAL A 1605 15.11 17.98 -38.43
N GLY A 1606 15.83 17.66 -39.52
CA GLY A 1606 16.61 18.64 -40.28
C GLY A 1606 15.76 19.79 -40.86
N ALA A 1607 14.47 19.55 -41.16
CA ALA A 1607 13.54 20.61 -41.56
C ALA A 1607 13.21 21.56 -40.41
N ALA A 1608 13.06 21.04 -39.18
CA ALA A 1608 12.83 21.88 -38.01
C ALA A 1608 14.09 22.70 -37.68
N HIS A 1609 15.28 22.11 -37.72
CA HIS A 1609 16.55 22.83 -37.53
C HIS A 1609 16.79 23.90 -38.61
N PHE A 1610 16.46 23.62 -39.87
CA PHE A 1610 16.48 24.59 -40.96
C PHE A 1610 15.54 25.77 -40.70
N LEU A 1611 14.25 25.52 -40.43
CA LEU A 1611 13.27 26.58 -40.19
C LEU A 1611 13.58 27.40 -38.92
N ILE A 1612 14.12 26.77 -37.86
CA ILE A 1612 14.62 27.46 -36.66
C ILE A 1612 15.73 28.45 -37.03
N LYS A 1613 16.71 28.02 -37.84
CA LYS A 1613 17.83 28.89 -38.24
C LYS A 1613 17.33 30.06 -39.09
N GLU A 1614 16.52 29.82 -40.11
CA GLU A 1614 16.12 30.88 -41.05
C GLU A 1614 15.16 31.89 -40.44
N LEU A 1615 14.20 31.43 -39.62
CA LEU A 1615 13.39 32.31 -38.78
C LEU A 1615 14.27 33.19 -37.89
N SER A 1616 15.28 32.60 -37.25
CA SER A 1616 16.16 33.33 -36.31
C SER A 1616 17.11 34.30 -37.01
N TYR A 1617 17.60 33.96 -38.21
CA TYR A 1617 18.39 34.85 -39.05
C TYR A 1617 17.55 36.04 -39.54
N HIS A 1618 16.36 35.79 -40.10
CA HIS A 1618 15.47 36.86 -40.55
C HIS A 1618 15.01 37.75 -39.39
N ASN A 1619 14.75 37.16 -38.23
CA ASN A 1619 14.45 37.91 -37.00
C ASN A 1619 15.63 38.78 -36.53
N LEU A 1620 16.88 38.35 -36.73
CA LEU A 1620 18.06 39.17 -36.45
C LEU A 1620 18.14 40.36 -37.41
N GLU A 1621 17.82 40.20 -38.70
CA GLU A 1621 17.72 41.33 -39.64
C GLU A 1621 16.61 42.32 -39.24
N LEU A 1622 15.44 41.82 -38.86
CA LEU A 1622 14.31 42.65 -38.42
C LEU A 1622 14.63 43.44 -37.14
N GLU A 1623 15.23 42.80 -36.13
CA GLU A 1623 15.69 43.51 -34.93
C GLU A 1623 16.86 44.47 -35.20
N ARG A 1624 17.76 44.16 -36.15
CA ARG A 1624 18.82 45.07 -36.60
C ARG A 1624 18.22 46.36 -37.16
N ASN A 1625 17.32 46.25 -38.13
CA ASN A 1625 16.66 47.42 -38.72
C ASN A 1625 15.90 48.23 -37.64
N ARG A 1626 15.07 47.56 -36.83
CA ARG A 1626 14.23 48.19 -35.80
C ARG A 1626 15.00 48.79 -34.62
N GLN A 1627 16.23 48.34 -34.34
CA GLN A 1627 17.09 48.93 -33.31
C GLN A 1627 18.11 49.94 -33.87
N GLU A 1628 18.46 49.87 -35.16
CA GLU A 1628 19.24 50.90 -35.85
C GLU A 1628 18.45 52.22 -35.97
N GLU A 1629 17.14 52.16 -36.19
CA GLU A 1629 16.23 53.32 -36.04
C GLU A 1629 16.26 53.95 -34.62
N LEU A 1630 16.66 53.18 -33.60
CA LEU A 1630 16.83 53.62 -32.22
C LEU A 1630 18.29 54.00 -31.87
N GLY A 1631 19.19 54.01 -32.87
CA GLY A 1631 20.60 54.41 -32.73
C GLY A 1631 21.54 53.32 -32.18
N ILE A 1632 21.08 52.06 -32.09
CA ILE A 1632 21.89 50.90 -31.72
C ILE A 1632 22.53 50.33 -33.00
N LYS A 1633 23.81 49.96 -32.98
CA LYS A 1633 24.46 49.47 -34.21
C LYS A 1633 24.06 48.02 -34.50
N PRO A 1634 23.91 47.61 -35.77
CA PRO A 1634 23.52 46.23 -36.12
C PRO A 1634 24.41 45.12 -35.53
N GLN A 1635 25.70 45.39 -35.27
CA GLN A 1635 26.61 44.44 -34.62
C GLN A 1635 26.50 44.35 -33.09
N ASP A 1636 25.79 45.28 -32.44
CA ASP A 1636 25.63 45.33 -30.98
C ASP A 1636 24.46 44.45 -30.49
N ILE A 1637 23.71 43.82 -31.40
CA ILE A 1637 22.57 42.91 -31.12
C ILE A 1637 23.03 41.45 -31.04
N TRP A 1638 22.46 40.69 -30.11
CA TRP A 1638 22.85 39.32 -29.81
C TRP A 1638 22.41 38.29 -30.88
N PRO A 1639 23.35 37.60 -31.58
CA PRO A 1639 23.02 36.72 -32.71
C PRO A 1639 22.92 35.22 -32.35
N PHE A 1640 22.94 34.88 -31.05
CA PHE A 1640 22.99 33.48 -30.62
C PHE A 1640 21.62 32.93 -30.19
N ILE A 1641 21.25 31.78 -30.74
CA ILE A 1641 20.12 30.96 -30.29
C ILE A 1641 20.61 29.65 -29.68
N VAL A 1642 19.80 29.02 -28.82
CA VAL A 1642 20.02 27.65 -28.34
C VAL A 1642 19.06 26.71 -29.06
N ILE A 1643 19.57 25.60 -29.59
CA ILE A 1643 18.78 24.46 -30.08
C ILE A 1643 18.97 23.31 -29.09
N SER A 1644 17.90 22.91 -28.41
CA SER A 1644 17.90 21.87 -27.37
C SER A 1644 17.00 20.69 -27.74
N ASP A 1645 17.56 19.49 -27.71
CA ASP A 1645 16.83 18.24 -27.89
C ASP A 1645 15.83 17.97 -26.75
N ASP A 1646 14.62 17.54 -27.10
CA ASP A 1646 13.50 17.20 -26.21
C ASP A 1646 13.74 15.93 -25.34
N SER A 1647 14.99 15.48 -25.18
CA SER A 1647 15.39 14.50 -24.17
C SER A 1647 16.59 14.92 -23.32
N CYS A 1648 17.04 16.18 -23.38
CA CYS A 1648 17.89 16.75 -22.32
C CYS A 1648 17.14 16.77 -20.96
N VAL A 1649 17.86 16.68 -19.83
CA VAL A 1649 17.22 16.69 -18.49
C VAL A 1649 18.06 17.27 -17.36
N MET A 1650 19.38 17.07 -17.38
CA MET A 1650 20.31 17.52 -16.33
C MET A 1650 21.65 17.91 -16.94
N TRP A 1651 22.41 18.75 -16.22
CA TRP A 1651 23.73 19.20 -16.63
C TRP A 1651 24.71 19.13 -15.46
N ASN A 1652 25.95 18.79 -15.77
CA ASN A 1652 27.02 18.66 -14.79
C ASN A 1652 28.19 19.57 -15.17
N VAL A 1653 28.95 20.00 -14.15
CA VAL A 1653 30.32 20.51 -14.31
C VAL A 1653 31.30 19.52 -13.69
N VAL A 1654 32.47 19.38 -14.31
CA VAL A 1654 33.63 18.70 -13.72
C VAL A 1654 34.61 19.76 -13.24
N ASP A 1655 34.75 19.94 -11.93
CA ASP A 1655 35.72 20.86 -11.34
C ASP A 1655 37.12 20.24 -11.28
N VAL A 1656 38.14 21.06 -11.55
CA VAL A 1656 39.55 20.71 -11.47
C VAL A 1656 40.15 21.39 -10.23
N ASN A 1657 40.37 20.63 -9.16
CA ASN A 1657 40.94 21.20 -7.93
C ASN A 1657 42.47 21.30 -8.02
N SER A 1658 42.99 22.41 -8.53
CA SER A 1658 44.43 22.72 -8.63
C SER A 1658 45.11 23.05 -7.28
N ALA A 1659 44.52 22.65 -6.15
CA ALA A 1659 44.90 23.07 -4.80
C ALA A 1659 46.09 22.27 -4.22
N GLY A 1660 47.22 22.22 -4.94
CA GLY A 1660 48.41 21.50 -4.49
C GLY A 1660 49.62 21.69 -5.39
N GLU A 1661 50.40 22.75 -5.13
CA GLU A 1661 51.54 23.24 -5.95
C GLU A 1661 52.71 22.24 -6.16
N ARG A 1662 52.61 21.00 -5.67
CA ARG A 1662 53.65 19.95 -5.76
C ARG A 1662 53.16 18.51 -5.99
N SER A 1663 51.88 18.28 -6.32
CA SER A 1663 51.40 16.95 -6.75
C SER A 1663 50.99 16.95 -8.22
N ARG A 1664 51.26 15.85 -8.93
CA ARG A 1664 50.78 15.61 -10.30
C ARG A 1664 49.38 14.97 -10.34
N GLU A 1665 48.80 14.63 -9.19
CA GLU A 1665 47.47 14.02 -9.11
C GLU A 1665 46.39 15.09 -8.98
N PHE A 1666 45.80 15.49 -10.10
CA PHE A 1666 44.60 16.32 -10.12
C PHE A 1666 43.39 15.53 -9.61
N SER A 1667 42.73 16.02 -8.55
CA SER A 1667 41.43 15.46 -8.13
C SER A 1667 40.30 16.14 -8.91
N TRP A 1668 39.58 15.36 -9.71
CA TRP A 1668 38.42 15.80 -10.48
C TRP A 1668 37.15 15.47 -9.70
N SER A 1669 36.20 16.41 -9.62
CA SER A 1669 34.88 16.17 -9.01
C SER A 1669 33.76 16.62 -9.94
N GLU A 1670 32.91 15.69 -10.35
CA GLU A 1670 31.68 16.00 -11.08
C GLU A 1670 30.54 16.37 -10.12
N ARG A 1671 29.79 17.44 -10.44
CA ARG A 1671 28.57 17.83 -9.72
C ARG A 1671 27.48 18.36 -10.66
N ASN A 1672 26.23 18.13 -10.27
CA ASN A 1672 25.05 18.70 -10.94
C ASN A 1672 25.04 20.23 -10.80
N VAL A 1673 24.72 20.95 -11.87
CA VAL A 1673 24.59 22.41 -11.91
C VAL A 1673 23.31 22.84 -12.66
N SER A 1674 22.91 24.10 -12.50
CA SER A 1674 21.85 24.69 -13.31
C SER A 1674 22.32 24.98 -14.73
N LEU A 1675 21.40 24.91 -15.68
CA LEU A 1675 21.63 25.41 -17.04
C LEU A 1675 21.89 26.92 -17.04
N LYS A 1676 21.30 27.69 -16.10
CA LYS A 1676 21.65 29.11 -15.90
C LYS A 1676 23.15 29.32 -15.77
N HIS A 1677 23.81 28.52 -14.91
CA HIS A 1677 25.24 28.66 -14.67
C HIS A 1677 26.06 28.39 -15.93
N ILE A 1678 25.71 27.36 -16.70
CA ILE A 1678 26.40 27.01 -17.95
C ILE A 1678 26.15 28.06 -19.03
N MET A 1679 24.90 28.50 -19.22
CA MET A 1679 24.56 29.56 -20.18
C MET A 1679 25.29 30.85 -19.84
N GLN A 1680 25.21 31.34 -18.60
CA GLN A 1680 25.89 32.58 -18.20
C GLN A 1680 27.42 32.46 -18.23
N HIS A 1681 27.98 31.25 -18.11
CA HIS A 1681 29.42 31.01 -18.33
C HIS A 1681 29.81 31.14 -19.81
N ILE A 1682 29.00 30.58 -20.73
CA ILE A 1682 29.30 30.61 -22.17
C ILE A 1682 28.95 31.98 -22.79
N GLU A 1683 27.79 32.58 -22.44
CA GLU A 1683 27.38 33.92 -22.88
C GLU A 1683 28.34 35.04 -22.42
N ALA A 1684 29.15 34.78 -21.37
CA ALA A 1684 30.19 35.68 -20.87
C ALA A 1684 31.59 35.42 -21.45
N ALA A 1685 31.76 34.46 -22.38
CA ALA A 1685 33.06 34.15 -22.96
C ALA A 1685 33.63 35.35 -23.74
N PRO A 1686 34.93 35.66 -23.58
CA PRO A 1686 35.60 36.64 -24.44
C PRO A 1686 35.53 36.19 -25.90
N ASP A 1687 35.42 37.15 -26.81
CA ASP A 1687 35.41 36.91 -28.26
C ASP A 1687 34.35 35.93 -28.78
N ILE A 1688 33.30 35.63 -28.00
CA ILE A 1688 32.23 34.66 -28.32
C ILE A 1688 31.68 34.81 -29.75
N MET A 1689 31.56 36.06 -30.24
CA MET A 1689 31.05 36.42 -31.57
C MET A 1689 31.82 35.78 -32.74
N HIS A 1690 33.04 35.27 -32.53
CA HIS A 1690 33.83 34.55 -33.54
C HIS A 1690 33.51 33.04 -33.63
N TYR A 1691 32.78 32.50 -32.65
CA TYR A 1691 32.36 31.10 -32.64
C TYR A 1691 31.00 30.96 -33.33
N ALA A 1692 30.93 30.04 -34.30
CA ALA A 1692 29.71 29.79 -35.06
C ALA A 1692 28.80 28.78 -34.35
N LEU A 1693 29.39 27.73 -33.75
CA LEU A 1693 28.68 26.78 -32.90
C LEU A 1693 29.44 26.54 -31.59
N LEU A 1694 28.71 26.52 -30.49
CA LEU A 1694 29.18 26.09 -29.17
C LEU A 1694 28.35 24.90 -28.70
N GLY A 1695 28.94 23.94 -27.99
CA GLY A 1695 28.23 22.75 -27.51
C GLY A 1695 28.85 22.09 -26.27
N LEU A 1696 28.18 21.08 -25.74
CA LEU A 1696 28.54 20.40 -24.48
C LEU A 1696 28.98 18.94 -24.73
N ARG A 1697 29.73 18.34 -23.79
CA ARG A 1697 30.05 16.90 -23.79
C ARG A 1697 28.82 16.06 -23.45
N LYS A 1698 28.81 14.76 -23.76
CA LYS A 1698 27.81 13.83 -23.20
C LYS A 1698 28.23 13.31 -21.83
N TRP A 1699 27.23 13.02 -21.00
CA TRP A 1699 27.44 12.41 -19.70
C TRP A 1699 27.51 10.88 -19.78
N SER A 1700 28.42 10.27 -19.00
CA SER A 1700 28.42 8.84 -18.68
C SER A 1700 29.08 8.60 -17.31
N SER A 1701 28.54 7.66 -16.54
CA SER A 1701 29.02 7.23 -15.23
C SER A 1701 30.44 6.66 -15.22
N LYS A 1702 30.90 6.21 -16.39
CA LYS A 1702 32.20 5.57 -16.57
C LYS A 1702 33.31 6.56 -16.93
N THR A 1703 32.97 7.82 -17.25
CA THR A 1703 33.93 8.87 -17.65
C THR A 1703 35.11 8.88 -16.67
N ARG A 1704 36.32 8.63 -17.17
CA ARG A 1704 37.52 8.60 -16.34
C ARG A 1704 38.19 9.97 -16.29
N ALA A 1705 38.86 10.25 -15.17
CA ALA A 1705 39.67 11.47 -15.01
C ALA A 1705 40.79 11.63 -16.07
N SER A 1706 41.13 10.55 -16.78
CA SER A 1706 42.09 10.54 -17.90
C SER A 1706 41.48 10.89 -19.27
N GLU A 1707 40.16 11.03 -19.40
CA GLU A 1707 39.47 11.26 -20.69
C GLU A 1707 39.15 12.74 -20.92
N VAL A 1708 38.95 13.54 -19.87
CA VAL A 1708 38.72 14.98 -19.95
C VAL A 1708 40.06 15.75 -19.96
N GLN A 1709 40.99 15.36 -20.83
CA GLN A 1709 42.34 15.95 -20.90
C GLN A 1709 42.39 17.37 -21.46
N GLU A 1710 41.42 17.77 -22.29
CA GLU A 1710 41.39 19.10 -22.90
C GLU A 1710 40.09 19.82 -22.50
N PRO A 1711 40.14 21.06 -21.95
CA PRO A 1711 38.94 21.76 -21.47
C PRO A 1711 37.97 22.12 -22.61
N PHE A 1712 38.49 22.28 -23.83
CA PHE A 1712 37.75 22.58 -25.05
C PHE A 1712 38.22 21.65 -26.18
N SER A 1713 37.34 21.29 -27.11
CA SER A 1713 37.73 20.58 -28.34
C SER A 1713 37.01 21.12 -29.57
N ARG A 1714 37.72 21.16 -30.70
CA ARG A 1714 37.20 21.61 -32.00
C ARG A 1714 36.66 20.41 -32.78
N CYS A 1715 35.45 19.97 -32.46
CA CYS A 1715 34.84 18.74 -33.00
C CYS A 1715 33.36 18.95 -33.31
N HIS A 1716 32.69 17.92 -33.82
CA HIS A 1716 31.22 17.88 -33.95
C HIS A 1716 30.51 18.16 -32.62
N VAL A 1717 29.40 18.91 -32.68
CA VAL A 1717 28.50 19.21 -31.55
C VAL A 1717 27.07 18.75 -31.85
N HIS A 1718 26.33 18.31 -30.83
CA HIS A 1718 25.04 17.62 -30.99
C HIS A 1718 24.12 17.85 -29.78
N ASN A 1719 22.79 17.75 -29.99
CA ASN A 1719 21.70 17.75 -28.99
C ASN A 1719 21.53 18.99 -28.08
N PHE A 1720 22.58 19.73 -27.77
CA PHE A 1720 22.50 21.02 -27.09
C PHE A 1720 23.54 21.95 -27.74
N ILE A 1721 23.07 22.80 -28.64
CA ILE A 1721 23.89 23.62 -29.52
C ILE A 1721 23.53 25.09 -29.28
N ILE A 1722 24.53 25.94 -29.13
CA ILE A 1722 24.37 27.40 -29.18
C ILE A 1722 24.91 27.86 -30.54
N LEU A 1723 24.03 28.40 -31.38
CA LEU A 1723 24.27 28.70 -32.79
C LEU A 1723 24.31 30.21 -33.02
N ASN A 1724 25.37 30.71 -33.65
CA ASN A 1724 25.47 32.07 -34.15
C ASN A 1724 24.84 32.14 -35.55
N VAL A 1725 23.65 32.74 -35.67
CA VAL A 1725 22.93 32.78 -36.95
C VAL A 1725 23.57 33.75 -37.95
N ASP A 1726 24.26 34.77 -37.47
CA ASP A 1726 24.93 35.80 -38.28
C ASP A 1726 26.13 35.21 -39.03
N LEU A 1727 27.03 34.52 -38.32
CA LEU A 1727 28.16 33.81 -38.94
C LEU A 1727 27.72 32.66 -39.86
N THR A 1728 26.59 32.01 -39.56
CA THR A 1728 26.12 30.85 -40.32
C THR A 1728 25.13 31.19 -41.44
N GLN A 1729 24.88 32.47 -41.75
CA GLN A 1729 23.95 32.90 -42.81
C GLN A 1729 24.14 32.15 -44.15
N ASN A 1730 25.40 31.97 -44.58
CA ASN A 1730 25.77 31.31 -45.84
C ASN A 1730 25.82 29.77 -45.78
N VAL A 1731 25.56 29.17 -44.62
CA VAL A 1731 25.66 27.72 -44.37
C VAL A 1731 24.32 27.19 -43.87
N GLN A 1732 23.69 26.31 -44.64
CA GLN A 1732 22.32 25.87 -44.37
C GLN A 1732 22.22 24.44 -43.86
N TYR A 1733 21.37 24.25 -42.84
CA TYR A 1733 20.82 22.93 -42.49
C TYR A 1733 20.07 22.38 -43.70
N ASN A 1734 20.25 21.10 -43.96
CA ASN A 1734 19.63 20.43 -45.09
C ASN A 1734 18.21 19.98 -44.71
N GLN A 1735 17.19 20.74 -45.11
CA GLN A 1735 15.78 20.49 -44.78
C GLN A 1735 15.29 19.07 -45.12
N ASN A 1736 15.95 18.40 -46.07
CA ASN A 1736 15.62 17.07 -46.54
C ASN A 1736 16.16 15.94 -45.64
N ARG A 1737 16.92 16.24 -44.57
CA ARG A 1737 17.55 15.24 -43.68
C ARG A 1737 16.60 14.66 -42.65
N PHE A 1738 16.59 13.34 -42.53
CA PHE A 1738 15.94 12.61 -41.43
C PHE A 1738 16.94 12.09 -40.39
N LEU A 1739 18.19 11.85 -40.81
CA LEU A 1739 19.30 11.35 -40.00
C LEU A 1739 20.59 12.12 -40.30
N CYS A 1740 21.46 12.25 -39.30
CA CYS A 1740 22.80 12.86 -39.41
C CYS A 1740 22.81 14.32 -39.91
N ASP A 1741 21.70 15.04 -39.74
CA ASP A 1741 21.55 16.48 -40.01
C ASP A 1741 22.55 17.33 -39.21
N ASP A 1742 22.73 17.02 -37.91
CA ASP A 1742 23.74 17.65 -37.06
C ASP A 1742 25.16 17.54 -37.69
N VAL A 1743 25.49 16.38 -38.25
CA VAL A 1743 26.83 16.03 -38.78
C VAL A 1743 27.04 16.66 -40.16
N ASP A 1744 26.05 16.57 -41.05
CA ASP A 1744 26.04 17.22 -42.36
C ASP A 1744 26.19 18.75 -42.21
N PHE A 1745 25.53 19.35 -41.20
CA PHE A 1745 25.69 20.77 -40.88
C PHE A 1745 27.08 21.11 -40.30
N ASN A 1746 27.55 20.38 -39.28
CA ASN A 1746 28.86 20.61 -38.67
C ASN A 1746 30.01 20.59 -39.69
N LEU A 1747 29.99 19.65 -40.64
CA LEU A 1747 30.99 19.55 -41.72
C LEU A 1747 30.95 20.75 -42.67
N ARG A 1748 29.75 21.22 -43.04
CA ARG A 1748 29.57 22.41 -43.89
C ARG A 1748 30.07 23.68 -43.19
N VAL A 1749 29.78 23.83 -41.89
CA VAL A 1749 30.24 24.97 -41.08
C VAL A 1749 31.77 24.99 -40.99
N HIS A 1750 32.40 23.86 -40.69
CA HIS A 1750 33.86 23.76 -40.66
C HIS A 1750 34.48 24.05 -42.03
N SER A 1751 33.91 23.49 -43.10
CA SER A 1751 34.40 23.74 -44.47
C SER A 1751 34.19 25.19 -44.92
N ALA A 1752 33.21 25.92 -44.37
CA ALA A 1752 33.05 27.36 -44.58
C ALA A 1752 34.09 28.22 -43.81
N GLY A 1753 35.05 27.60 -43.11
CA GLY A 1753 36.10 28.30 -42.35
C GLY A 1753 35.70 28.73 -40.94
N LEU A 1754 34.51 28.35 -40.47
CA LEU A 1754 33.94 28.80 -39.21
C LEU A 1754 34.40 27.95 -38.02
N LEU A 1755 34.30 28.50 -36.80
CA LEU A 1755 34.76 27.85 -35.57
C LEU A 1755 33.62 27.12 -34.84
N LEU A 1756 33.83 25.83 -34.55
CA LEU A 1756 32.99 25.00 -33.69
C LEU A 1756 33.74 24.69 -32.40
N CYS A 1757 33.11 24.83 -31.23
CA CYS A 1757 33.76 24.62 -29.93
C CYS A 1757 32.89 23.80 -28.96
N ARG A 1758 33.39 22.63 -28.54
CA ARG A 1758 32.78 21.82 -27.47
C ARG A 1758 33.45 22.13 -26.13
N PHE A 1759 32.67 22.49 -25.13
CA PHE A 1759 33.12 22.64 -23.73
C PHE A 1759 33.10 21.27 -23.06
N ASN A 1760 34.28 20.72 -22.73
CA ASN A 1760 34.41 19.34 -22.24
C ASN A 1760 34.18 19.21 -20.72
N ARG A 1761 34.39 20.29 -19.95
CA ARG A 1761 34.07 20.34 -18.51
C ARG A 1761 32.57 20.36 -18.21
N PHE A 1762 31.73 20.71 -19.18
CA PHE A 1762 30.27 20.67 -19.05
C PHE A 1762 29.72 19.46 -19.79
N SER A 1763 28.82 18.71 -19.17
CA SER A 1763 28.14 17.59 -19.83
C SER A 1763 26.63 17.61 -19.64
N VAL A 1764 25.88 17.21 -20.68
CA VAL A 1764 24.43 17.06 -20.63
C VAL A 1764 24.02 15.60 -20.49
N MET A 1765 23.13 15.31 -19.54
CA MET A 1765 22.42 14.04 -19.43
C MET A 1765 21.20 14.04 -20.34
N LYS A 1766 20.94 12.90 -21.00
CA LYS A 1766 19.72 12.70 -21.79
C LYS A 1766 18.86 11.58 -21.19
N LYS A 1767 17.58 11.87 -20.90
CA LYS A 1767 16.59 10.89 -20.41
C LYS A 1767 16.20 9.89 -21.50
N GLN A 1768 16.05 8.62 -21.15
CA GLN A 1768 15.52 7.60 -22.04
C GLN A 1768 14.00 7.76 -22.17
N ILE A 1769 13.55 8.24 -23.32
CA ILE A 1769 12.12 8.34 -23.65
C ILE A 1769 11.76 7.21 -24.61
N VAL A 1770 10.77 6.41 -24.22
CA VAL A 1770 10.45 5.14 -24.90
C VAL A 1770 9.45 5.32 -26.06
N VAL A 1771 8.84 6.52 -26.17
CA VAL A 1771 7.84 6.92 -27.18
C VAL A 1771 8.42 8.06 -28.03
N GLY A 1772 8.02 8.17 -29.29
CA GLY A 1772 8.40 9.28 -30.17
C GLY A 1772 9.86 9.27 -30.63
N GLY A 1773 10.34 10.43 -31.12
CA GLY A 1773 11.65 10.54 -31.79
C GLY A 1773 11.73 9.71 -33.08
N HIS A 1774 12.94 9.37 -33.54
CA HIS A 1774 13.17 8.61 -34.78
C HIS A 1774 12.48 7.22 -34.83
N ARG A 1775 11.94 6.71 -33.71
CA ARG A 1775 11.18 5.45 -33.63
C ARG A 1775 9.74 5.55 -34.17
N SER A 1776 9.23 6.74 -34.51
CA SER A 1776 7.87 6.92 -35.02
C SER A 1776 7.68 6.47 -36.48
N PHE A 1777 8.73 6.54 -37.31
CA PHE A 1777 8.65 6.27 -38.75
C PHE A 1777 8.67 4.76 -39.07
N HIS A 1778 7.59 4.07 -38.74
CA HIS A 1778 7.35 2.69 -39.19
C HIS A 1778 7.04 2.67 -40.70
N ILE A 1779 8.03 2.28 -41.51
CA ILE A 1779 7.89 2.14 -42.97
C ILE A 1779 7.02 0.92 -43.28
N THR A 1780 5.76 1.17 -43.66
CA THR A 1780 4.77 0.16 -44.06
C THR A 1780 4.46 0.24 -45.56
N SER A 1781 3.92 -0.84 -46.13
CA SER A 1781 3.37 -0.84 -47.48
C SER A 1781 1.95 -0.28 -47.49
N LYS A 1782 1.59 0.58 -48.46
CA LYS A 1782 0.19 0.97 -48.70
C LYS A 1782 -0.65 -0.12 -49.38
N VAL A 1783 -0.05 -1.27 -49.73
CA VAL A 1783 -0.65 -2.29 -50.63
C VAL A 1783 -0.79 -3.66 -49.95
N SER A 1784 -0.54 -3.78 -48.64
CA SER A 1784 -0.71 -5.03 -47.90
C SER A 1784 -0.99 -4.77 -46.42
N ASP A 1785 -2.05 -5.39 -45.88
CA ASP A 1785 -2.43 -5.28 -44.46
C ASP A 1785 -1.46 -5.98 -43.49
N ASN A 1786 -0.50 -6.75 -43.99
CA ASN A 1786 0.54 -7.35 -43.16
C ASN A 1786 1.52 -6.26 -42.67
N SER A 1787 1.39 -5.86 -41.40
CA SER A 1787 2.26 -4.88 -40.72
C SER A 1787 3.70 -5.35 -40.41
N ALA A 1788 4.18 -6.37 -41.13
CA ALA A 1788 5.58 -6.79 -41.10
C ALA A 1788 6.50 -5.65 -41.58
N ALA A 1789 7.61 -5.45 -40.89
CA ALA A 1789 8.58 -4.40 -41.23
C ALA A 1789 9.17 -4.63 -42.63
N VAL A 1790 9.00 -3.65 -43.52
CA VAL A 1790 9.49 -3.73 -44.90
C VAL A 1790 11.02 -3.76 -44.90
N VAL A 1791 11.59 -4.78 -45.56
CA VAL A 1791 13.05 -5.01 -45.60
C VAL A 1791 13.72 -3.86 -46.36
N PRO A 1792 14.84 -3.26 -45.90
CA PRO A 1792 15.37 -2.05 -46.54
C PRO A 1792 15.76 -2.19 -48.01
N ALA A 1793 16.04 -3.40 -48.50
CA ALA A 1793 16.23 -3.68 -49.93
C ALA A 1793 15.01 -3.31 -50.81
N GLN A 1794 13.80 -3.26 -50.24
CA GLN A 1794 12.55 -2.92 -50.91
C GLN A 1794 12.20 -1.42 -50.87
N TYR A 1795 13.03 -0.58 -50.23
CA TYR A 1795 12.84 0.88 -50.18
C TYR A 1795 13.10 1.57 -51.53
N ILE A 1796 13.59 0.81 -52.51
CA ILE A 1796 14.05 1.25 -53.82
C ILE A 1796 13.61 0.22 -54.86
N CYS A 1797 13.29 0.68 -56.08
CA CYS A 1797 12.86 -0.14 -57.19
C CYS A 1797 13.40 0.37 -58.53
N ALA A 1798 13.14 -0.36 -59.62
CA ALA A 1798 13.41 0.13 -60.97
C ALA A 1798 12.48 1.30 -61.33
N PRO A 1799 12.90 2.29 -62.17
CA PRO A 1799 12.11 3.46 -62.53
C PRO A 1799 10.69 3.17 -63.02
N ASP A 1800 10.52 2.08 -63.76
CA ASP A 1800 9.26 1.72 -64.41
C ASP A 1800 8.47 0.63 -63.63
N SER A 1801 8.79 0.44 -62.34
CA SER A 1801 8.13 -0.52 -61.43
C SER A 1801 6.70 -0.12 -61.06
N LYS A 1802 5.77 -1.08 -61.06
CA LYS A 1802 4.35 -0.86 -60.72
C LYS A 1802 3.95 -1.21 -59.28
N HIS A 1803 4.82 -1.84 -58.48
CA HIS A 1803 4.36 -2.78 -57.43
C HIS A 1803 4.71 -2.48 -55.97
N THR A 1804 5.44 -1.42 -55.61
CA THR A 1804 5.71 -1.06 -54.20
C THR A 1804 5.58 0.43 -53.94
N PHE A 1805 4.51 0.81 -53.21
CA PHE A 1805 4.29 2.16 -52.69
C PHE A 1805 4.34 2.11 -51.16
N LEU A 1806 5.39 2.65 -50.56
CA LEU A 1806 5.61 2.68 -49.11
C LEU A 1806 5.08 3.98 -48.50
N ALA A 1807 4.53 3.90 -47.30
CA ALA A 1807 4.00 5.04 -46.55
C ALA A 1807 5.12 5.85 -45.85
N ALA A 1808 6.16 6.23 -46.60
CA ALA A 1808 7.32 6.97 -46.10
C ALA A 1808 7.91 7.91 -47.17
N PRO A 1809 8.49 9.06 -46.80
CA PRO A 1809 9.08 10.01 -47.74
C PRO A 1809 10.30 9.46 -48.48
N ALA A 1810 10.50 9.91 -49.73
CA ALA A 1810 11.59 9.47 -50.60
C ALA A 1810 12.99 9.64 -49.97
N GLN A 1811 13.21 10.75 -49.26
CA GLN A 1811 14.47 11.09 -48.59
C GLN A 1811 14.77 10.10 -47.43
N LEU A 1812 13.76 9.76 -46.63
CA LEU A 1812 13.89 8.80 -45.53
C LEU A 1812 14.16 7.38 -46.06
N LEU A 1813 13.46 6.98 -47.13
CA LEU A 1813 13.69 5.69 -47.79
C LEU A 1813 15.13 5.60 -48.33
N LEU A 1814 15.63 6.65 -48.97
CA LEU A 1814 17.00 6.73 -49.48
C LEU A 1814 18.04 6.68 -48.35
N GLU A 1815 17.91 7.50 -47.31
CA GLU A 1815 18.84 7.51 -46.16
C GLU A 1815 18.87 6.15 -45.46
N LYS A 1816 17.70 5.52 -45.25
CA LYS A 1816 17.63 4.18 -44.65
C LYS A 1816 18.16 3.09 -45.57
N PHE A 1817 17.95 3.18 -46.88
CA PHE A 1817 18.53 2.24 -47.84
C PHE A 1817 20.06 2.34 -47.83
N LEU A 1818 20.62 3.54 -47.96
CA LEU A 1818 22.06 3.77 -47.98
C LEU A 1818 22.74 3.36 -46.66
N GLN A 1819 22.10 3.57 -45.50
CA GLN A 1819 22.63 3.09 -44.22
C GLN A 1819 22.85 1.56 -44.18
N HIS A 1820 22.04 0.77 -44.91
CA HIS A 1820 22.06 -0.70 -44.81
C HIS A 1820 22.64 -1.42 -46.04
N HIS A 1821 22.46 -0.88 -47.26
CA HIS A 1821 22.73 -1.58 -48.53
C HIS A 1821 23.83 -0.95 -49.40
N SER A 1822 24.42 0.16 -48.98
CA SER A 1822 25.58 0.82 -49.62
C SER A 1822 26.79 -0.11 -49.82
N HIS A 1823 26.96 -1.14 -48.99
CA HIS A 1823 27.99 -2.18 -49.15
C HIS A 1823 27.86 -2.98 -50.46
N LEU A 1824 26.68 -2.99 -51.09
CA LEU A 1824 26.45 -3.56 -52.42
C LEU A 1824 26.84 -2.59 -53.55
N PHE A 1825 26.79 -1.28 -53.29
CA PHE A 1825 27.15 -0.23 -54.24
C PHE A 1825 28.65 0.06 -54.23
N PHE A 1826 29.25 0.13 -53.04
CA PHE A 1826 30.66 0.46 -52.85
C PHE A 1826 31.44 -0.74 -52.27
N PRO A 1827 31.50 -1.89 -52.97
CA PRO A 1827 32.10 -3.12 -52.45
C PRO A 1827 33.62 -3.01 -52.27
N LEU A 1828 34.27 -2.08 -52.97
CA LEU A 1828 35.70 -1.80 -52.82
C LEU A 1828 36.03 -0.99 -51.54
N SER A 1829 35.04 -0.33 -50.94
CA SER A 1829 35.16 0.44 -49.69
C SER A 1829 34.88 -0.39 -48.44
N LEU A 1830 34.34 -1.60 -48.60
CA LEU A 1830 33.80 -2.41 -47.51
C LEU A 1830 34.93 -2.86 -46.56
N LYS A 1831 34.96 -2.30 -45.35
CA LYS A 1831 36.04 -2.43 -44.36
C LYS A 1831 37.43 -2.01 -44.88
N ASN A 1832 37.48 -1.19 -45.92
CA ASN A 1832 38.71 -0.78 -46.60
C ASN A 1832 38.97 0.71 -46.37
N HIS A 1833 39.49 1.05 -45.18
CA HIS A 1833 39.53 2.42 -44.71
C HIS A 1833 40.50 3.32 -45.50
N ASP A 1834 41.58 2.74 -46.04
CA ASP A 1834 42.60 3.40 -46.89
C ASP A 1834 42.02 3.96 -48.20
N HIS A 1835 40.88 3.43 -48.64
CA HIS A 1835 40.20 3.81 -49.88
C HIS A 1835 38.74 4.21 -49.60
N PRO A 1836 38.48 5.42 -49.05
CA PRO A 1836 37.13 5.87 -48.72
C PRO A 1836 36.27 6.17 -49.96
N VAL A 1837 34.97 6.36 -49.74
CA VAL A 1837 34.04 6.97 -50.72
C VAL A 1837 34.14 8.49 -50.63
N LEU A 1838 34.36 9.18 -51.75
CA LEU A 1838 34.32 10.64 -51.82
C LEU A 1838 32.87 11.13 -51.83
N SER A 1839 32.47 12.00 -50.91
CA SER A 1839 31.13 12.60 -50.84
C SER A 1839 31.24 14.12 -50.94
N VAL A 1840 30.62 14.71 -51.97
CA VAL A 1840 30.81 16.13 -52.33
C VAL A 1840 29.68 17.00 -51.80
N ASP A 1841 30.04 18.08 -51.10
CA ASP A 1841 29.21 19.10 -50.40
C ASP A 1841 28.20 18.59 -49.35
N CYS A 1842 27.88 17.30 -49.36
CA CYS A 1842 26.82 16.70 -48.57
C CYS A 1842 27.29 15.41 -47.89
N TYR A 1843 27.02 15.26 -46.60
CA TYR A 1843 27.23 13.99 -45.88
C TYR A 1843 25.99 13.09 -45.97
N LEU A 1844 26.22 11.80 -46.15
CA LEU A 1844 25.22 10.73 -46.16
C LEU A 1844 25.78 9.52 -45.40
N ASN A 1845 24.94 8.89 -44.58
CA ASN A 1845 25.35 7.69 -43.86
C ASN A 1845 25.35 6.47 -44.79
N LEU A 1846 26.52 5.89 -45.02
CA LEU A 1846 26.73 4.64 -45.77
C LEU A 1846 26.96 3.43 -44.83
N GLY A 1847 26.63 3.56 -43.54
CA GLY A 1847 26.83 2.54 -42.51
C GLY A 1847 28.29 2.46 -42.03
N SER A 1848 28.48 1.87 -40.85
CA SER A 1848 29.76 1.85 -40.12
C SER A 1848 30.87 0.97 -40.74
N GLN A 1849 30.56 0.21 -41.80
CA GLN A 1849 31.56 -0.59 -42.54
C GLN A 1849 32.15 0.13 -43.76
N ILE A 1850 31.77 1.39 -44.03
CA ILE A 1850 32.30 2.21 -45.12
C ILE A 1850 32.84 3.52 -44.54
N SER A 1851 34.05 3.91 -44.95
CA SER A 1851 34.61 5.25 -44.67
C SER A 1851 34.20 6.24 -45.77
N VAL A 1852 33.91 7.48 -45.35
CA VAL A 1852 33.51 8.58 -46.23
C VAL A 1852 34.50 9.74 -46.08
N CYS A 1853 34.98 10.28 -47.20
CA CYS A 1853 35.75 11.51 -47.24
C CYS A 1853 34.81 12.65 -47.66
N TYR A 1854 34.55 13.61 -46.77
CA TYR A 1854 33.73 14.78 -47.07
C TYR A 1854 34.59 15.90 -47.66
N VAL A 1855 34.15 16.48 -48.78
CA VAL A 1855 34.81 17.62 -49.45
C VAL A 1855 33.75 18.57 -50.01
N SER A 1856 33.85 19.87 -49.75
CA SER A 1856 33.00 20.88 -50.38
C SER A 1856 33.58 21.38 -51.71
N SER A 1857 32.74 21.57 -52.73
CA SER A 1857 33.14 22.15 -54.02
C SER A 1857 33.18 23.68 -54.04
N ARG A 1858 32.64 24.33 -53.00
CA ARG A 1858 32.49 25.79 -52.96
C ARG A 1858 33.85 26.52 -52.95
N PRO A 1859 33.91 27.74 -53.53
CA PRO A 1859 35.14 28.55 -53.52
C PRO A 1859 35.63 28.81 -52.09
N HIS A 1860 36.95 28.75 -51.89
CA HIS A 1860 37.64 28.98 -50.62
C HIS A 1860 37.31 28.01 -49.45
N SER A 1861 36.57 26.93 -49.68
CA SER A 1861 36.27 25.94 -48.64
C SER A 1861 37.52 25.30 -48.01
N LEU A 1862 37.54 25.19 -46.67
CA LEU A 1862 38.50 24.38 -45.93
C LEU A 1862 38.21 22.90 -46.14
N ASN A 1863 38.95 22.29 -47.05
CA ASN A 1863 38.87 20.87 -47.35
C ASN A 1863 40.06 20.11 -46.77
N ILE A 1864 39.87 18.82 -46.48
CA ILE A 1864 40.94 17.92 -46.11
C ILE A 1864 41.89 17.70 -47.31
N SER A 1865 43.19 17.54 -47.09
CA SER A 1865 44.11 17.23 -48.18
C SER A 1865 43.75 15.88 -48.79
N CYS A 1866 43.56 15.84 -50.11
CA CYS A 1866 43.13 14.66 -50.85
C CYS A 1866 44.14 14.21 -51.92
N SER A 1867 45.32 14.83 -51.99
CA SER A 1867 46.32 14.59 -53.04
C SER A 1867 46.80 13.13 -53.10
N ASP A 1868 46.86 12.49 -51.93
CA ASP A 1868 47.52 11.19 -51.75
C ASP A 1868 46.48 10.05 -51.63
N LEU A 1869 45.18 10.36 -51.73
CA LEU A 1869 44.07 9.42 -51.56
C LEU A 1869 43.56 8.88 -52.90
N LEU A 1870 43.41 7.56 -52.96
CA LEU A 1870 42.73 6.84 -54.05
C LEU A 1870 41.34 6.42 -53.58
N PHE A 1871 40.30 6.98 -54.20
CA PHE A 1871 38.91 6.76 -53.79
C PHE A 1871 38.32 5.50 -54.42
N SER A 1872 37.60 4.73 -53.62
CA SER A 1872 36.92 3.49 -54.06
C SER A 1872 35.49 3.72 -54.56
N GLY A 1873 34.99 4.95 -54.43
CA GLY A 1873 33.71 5.39 -54.98
C GLY A 1873 33.50 6.90 -54.88
N LEU A 1874 32.46 7.38 -55.57
CA LEU A 1874 32.05 8.79 -55.63
C LEU A 1874 30.54 8.89 -55.38
N LEU A 1875 30.14 9.72 -54.42
CA LEU A 1875 28.75 9.98 -54.07
C LEU A 1875 28.39 11.45 -54.35
N LEU A 1876 27.40 11.63 -55.22
CA LEU A 1876 26.95 12.91 -55.73
C LEU A 1876 25.45 13.06 -55.46
N TYR A 1877 25.09 13.69 -54.35
CA TYR A 1877 23.69 13.91 -53.93
C TYR A 1877 23.25 15.34 -54.19
N LEU A 1878 22.25 15.53 -55.08
CA LEU A 1878 21.65 16.82 -55.42
C LEU A 1878 22.71 17.91 -55.69
N CYS A 1879 23.70 17.60 -56.54
CA CYS A 1879 24.92 18.39 -56.74
C CYS A 1879 24.68 19.91 -56.80
N ASP A 1880 25.44 20.64 -55.99
CA ASP A 1880 25.53 22.10 -56.14
C ASP A 1880 26.04 22.47 -57.55
N SER A 1881 25.63 23.65 -58.00
CA SER A 1881 26.12 24.34 -59.19
C SER A 1881 27.66 24.45 -59.23
N PHE A 1882 28.31 24.61 -58.07
CA PHE A 1882 29.76 24.69 -57.93
C PHE A 1882 30.51 23.38 -58.23
N VAL A 1883 29.85 22.22 -58.16
CA VAL A 1883 30.44 20.95 -58.59
C VAL A 1883 30.59 21.00 -60.12
N GLY A 1884 31.82 20.94 -60.62
CA GLY A 1884 32.14 20.94 -62.05
C GLY A 1884 33.15 19.85 -62.43
N ALA A 1885 33.24 19.51 -63.72
CA ALA A 1885 34.16 18.48 -64.22
C ALA A 1885 35.63 18.74 -63.80
N SER A 1886 36.08 20.00 -63.88
CA SER A 1886 37.42 20.44 -63.46
C SER A 1886 37.67 20.42 -61.93
N PHE A 1887 36.61 20.28 -61.11
CA PHE A 1887 36.74 19.98 -59.69
C PHE A 1887 36.89 18.47 -59.48
N LEU A 1888 36.07 17.65 -60.14
CA LEU A 1888 36.10 16.18 -60.00
C LEU A 1888 37.38 15.56 -60.57
N LYS A 1889 37.91 16.08 -61.69
CA LYS A 1889 39.18 15.68 -62.31
C LYS A 1889 40.44 15.98 -61.46
N LYS A 1890 40.29 16.38 -60.18
CA LYS A 1890 41.37 16.52 -59.18
C LYS A 1890 41.53 15.29 -58.27
N PHE A 1891 40.55 14.39 -58.24
CA PHE A 1891 40.52 13.22 -57.36
C PHE A 1891 40.78 11.96 -58.16
N HIS A 1892 41.57 11.04 -57.60
CA HIS A 1892 41.98 9.80 -58.28
C HIS A 1892 41.13 8.62 -57.80
N PHE A 1893 40.61 7.82 -58.71
CA PHE A 1893 39.72 6.70 -58.41
C PHE A 1893 40.38 5.36 -58.70
N LEU A 1894 40.01 4.33 -57.93
CA LEU A 1894 40.39 2.95 -58.21
C LEU A 1894 39.65 2.43 -59.45
N LYS A 1895 40.34 1.66 -60.29
CA LYS A 1895 39.72 0.97 -61.43
C LYS A 1895 38.55 0.09 -60.95
N GLY A 1896 37.35 0.33 -61.49
CA GLY A 1896 36.13 -0.34 -61.07
C GLY A 1896 35.46 0.23 -59.81
N ALA A 1897 35.92 1.37 -59.28
CA ALA A 1897 35.22 2.18 -58.29
C ALA A 1897 33.79 2.49 -58.74
N THR A 1898 32.87 2.67 -57.78
CA THR A 1898 31.46 2.96 -58.09
C THR A 1898 31.12 4.43 -57.90
N LEU A 1899 30.51 5.03 -58.91
CA LEU A 1899 29.85 6.33 -58.84
C LEU A 1899 28.36 6.13 -58.54
N CYS A 1900 27.79 7.00 -57.70
CA CYS A 1900 26.36 7.11 -57.45
C CYS A 1900 25.92 8.58 -57.56
N VAL A 1901 25.09 8.89 -58.56
CA VAL A 1901 24.51 10.23 -58.80
C VAL A 1901 23.04 10.20 -58.44
N ILE A 1902 22.60 11.09 -57.54
CA ILE A 1902 21.23 11.14 -57.01
C ILE A 1902 20.61 12.51 -57.30
N CYS A 1903 19.47 12.53 -58.00
CA CYS A 1903 18.77 13.73 -58.47
C CYS A 1903 17.25 13.66 -58.23
N GLN A 1904 16.57 14.80 -58.39
CA GLN A 1904 15.12 14.94 -58.18
C GLN A 1904 14.27 14.27 -59.29
N ASP A 1905 14.82 14.14 -60.50
CA ASP A 1905 14.17 13.53 -61.66
C ASP A 1905 15.20 12.97 -62.66
N ARG A 1906 14.77 12.11 -63.59
CA ARG A 1906 15.63 11.45 -64.60
C ARG A 1906 16.28 12.43 -65.59
N SER A 1907 15.68 13.59 -65.85
CA SER A 1907 16.22 14.63 -66.75
C SER A 1907 17.36 15.38 -66.07
N SER A 1908 17.13 15.88 -64.84
CA SER A 1908 18.19 16.51 -64.02
C SER A 1908 19.36 15.55 -63.77
N LEU A 1909 19.08 14.25 -63.61
CA LEU A 1909 20.11 13.22 -63.49
C LEU A 1909 21.00 13.15 -64.74
N ARG A 1910 20.38 12.99 -65.92
CA ARG A 1910 21.12 12.85 -67.20
C ARG A 1910 21.84 14.14 -67.58
N GLN A 1911 21.22 15.29 -67.32
CA GLN A 1911 21.89 16.60 -67.44
C GLN A 1911 23.09 16.71 -66.50
N THR A 1912 23.01 16.21 -65.26
CA THR A 1912 24.14 16.24 -64.32
C THR A 1912 25.30 15.33 -64.77
N VAL A 1913 25.01 14.15 -65.32
CA VAL A 1913 26.03 13.25 -65.90
C VAL A 1913 26.80 13.94 -67.04
N VAL A 1914 26.08 14.58 -67.98
CA VAL A 1914 26.69 15.30 -69.11
C VAL A 1914 27.43 16.57 -68.64
N ARG A 1915 26.83 17.37 -67.73
CA ARG A 1915 27.39 18.62 -67.18
C ARG A 1915 28.72 18.41 -66.45
N LEU A 1916 28.96 17.22 -65.93
CA LEU A 1916 30.15 16.85 -65.16
C LEU A 1916 31.16 16.05 -65.97
N GLU A 1917 30.96 15.87 -67.29
CA GLU A 1917 31.83 15.10 -68.20
C GLU A 1917 32.08 13.66 -67.71
N LEU A 1918 31.10 13.07 -67.00
CA LEU A 1918 31.30 11.80 -66.31
C LEU A 1918 31.39 10.58 -67.25
N GLU A 1919 30.84 10.67 -68.47
CA GLU A 1919 30.91 9.59 -69.46
C GLU A 1919 32.33 9.37 -70.02
N ASP A 1920 33.26 10.33 -69.83
CA ASP A 1920 34.68 10.21 -70.22
C ASP A 1920 35.40 9.08 -69.45
N GLU A 1921 35.11 8.94 -68.15
CA GLU A 1921 35.82 8.02 -67.23
C GLU A 1921 34.92 7.00 -66.52
N TRP A 1922 33.59 7.12 -66.61
CA TRP A 1922 32.65 6.25 -65.92
C TRP A 1922 31.69 5.53 -66.89
N GLN A 1923 31.74 4.20 -66.90
CA GLN A 1923 30.81 3.38 -67.67
C GLN A 1923 29.47 3.22 -66.92
N PHE A 1924 28.40 3.78 -67.49
CA PHE A 1924 27.02 3.64 -67.02
C PHE A 1924 26.26 2.52 -67.74
N ARG A 1925 25.13 2.06 -67.16
CA ARG A 1925 24.18 1.15 -67.84
C ARG A 1925 22.73 1.45 -67.44
N LEU A 1926 21.79 1.27 -68.36
CA LEU A 1926 20.34 1.48 -68.13
C LEU A 1926 19.73 0.61 -67.03
N ARG A 1927 20.31 -0.56 -66.74
CA ARG A 1927 19.87 -1.46 -65.64
C ARG A 1927 20.41 -1.06 -64.27
N ASP A 1928 21.34 -0.11 -64.23
CA ASP A 1928 22.02 0.39 -63.04
C ASP A 1928 21.42 1.78 -62.64
N GLU A 1929 20.21 2.11 -63.16
CA GLU A 1929 19.33 3.27 -62.87
C GLU A 1929 18.14 2.83 -61.97
N PHE A 1930 17.84 3.60 -60.91
CA PHE A 1930 16.93 3.24 -59.81
C PHE A 1930 16.06 4.44 -59.35
N GLN A 1931 14.99 4.16 -58.60
CA GLN A 1931 14.18 5.16 -57.90
C GLN A 1931 13.74 4.71 -56.49
N THR A 1932 13.38 5.63 -55.61
CA THR A 1932 12.78 5.33 -54.30
C THR A 1932 11.34 4.79 -54.41
N ALA A 1933 10.95 3.91 -53.48
CA ALA A 1933 9.63 3.25 -53.46
C ALA A 1933 8.59 3.97 -52.57
N ASN A 1934 8.60 5.31 -52.55
CA ASN A 1934 7.66 6.14 -51.78
C ASN A 1934 6.23 6.08 -52.33
N ALA A 1935 5.27 6.65 -51.59
CA ALA A 1935 3.89 6.80 -52.04
C ALA A 1935 3.76 7.76 -53.22
N ARG A 1936 2.69 7.61 -54.02
CA ARG A 1936 2.39 8.45 -55.20
C ARG A 1936 2.19 9.93 -54.90
N GLU A 1937 1.86 10.27 -53.66
CA GLU A 1937 1.71 11.67 -53.21
C GLU A 1937 3.06 12.41 -53.11
N ASP A 1938 4.18 11.68 -53.05
CA ASP A 1938 5.54 12.22 -52.87
C ASP A 1938 6.39 12.03 -54.15
N ARG A 1939 7.36 12.91 -54.38
CA ARG A 1939 8.23 12.84 -55.57
C ARG A 1939 9.38 11.85 -55.34
N PRO A 1940 9.51 10.78 -56.15
CA PRO A 1940 10.61 9.83 -55.98
C PRO A 1940 11.96 10.45 -56.34
N LEU A 1941 13.00 10.07 -55.60
CA LEU A 1941 14.38 10.40 -55.92
C LEU A 1941 14.93 9.36 -56.89
N PHE A 1942 15.54 9.82 -57.97
CA PHE A 1942 16.16 8.99 -59.00
C PHE A 1942 17.67 8.96 -58.81
N PHE A 1943 18.29 7.82 -59.06
CA PHE A 1943 19.74 7.71 -59.02
C PHE A 1943 20.29 6.68 -59.99
N LEU A 1944 21.51 6.93 -60.45
CA LEU A 1944 22.21 6.16 -61.45
C LEU A 1944 23.59 5.80 -60.92
N THR A 1945 24.03 4.59 -61.25
CA THR A 1945 25.35 4.12 -60.86
C THR A 1945 26.19 3.74 -62.06
N GLY A 1946 27.50 3.98 -61.95
CA GLY A 1946 28.49 3.74 -63.00
C GLY A 1946 29.81 3.27 -62.41
N ARG A 1947 30.72 2.76 -63.25
CA ARG A 1947 32.03 2.28 -62.81
C ARG A 1947 33.20 2.95 -63.51
N HIS A 1948 34.23 3.29 -62.74
CA HIS A 1948 35.48 3.86 -63.25
C HIS A 1948 36.23 2.84 -64.11
N ILE A 1949 36.79 3.29 -65.24
CA ILE A 1949 37.11 2.44 -66.42
C ILE A 1949 38.40 1.63 -66.31
#